data_AF-U7Q1S7-F1
#
_entry.id   AF-U7Q1S7-F1
#
_cell.length_a   1.000
_cell.length_b   1.000
_cell.length_c   1.000
_cell.angle_alpha   90.00
_cell.angle_beta   90.00
_cell.angle_gamma   90.00
#
_symmetry.space_group_name_H-M   'P 1'
#
loop_
_entity.id
_entity.type
_entity.pdbx_description
1 polymer ?
#
loop_
_entity_poly.entity_id
_entity_poly.type
_entity_poly.pdbx_seq_one_letter_code
_entity_poly.pdbx_strand_id
1 'polypeptide(L)'
;MSGARPHGPVKEQMVDQLPKRFKGIKFGIQSNQDIVNQAVLEVSDQMLYDIENNRAPYKHGPLDPRLGTSSKMGKCSTCMQPLQLCTGHFGHIRLPLPVFHIGYLRFIQMILQNICKDCGHVLLAEPDRRSFLKELRRPGIDNLRRTGISKRINETCRKTKVCHYCGATNGVIKKLGTLKLAHDRFSAFNRSTAMKKQVPRGKIEFDQSFASAKKYVPDLEKHVRKALEDLNPLRVLNLFKKVSPSDCELLGLDPSEGRPEMFIWQYLPAPPICIRPSVAQDNSSTEDDLTTKLAEIVHLSGLIRGALAKGTPVATVMELWEYLQMQVALYVNSEVPGLSQPGFGKTIRGFCQRLKGKQGRFRGNLSGKRVDFSGRTVISPDPNLGIDEVAVPILVAKNLTYPELANHVNIEKLRRLIRNGPSEWPGAMGVHKKADGGYKIDLKYADREQVARDLSYGDKVDRHLEDGDIVLFNRQPSLHKLSIMSHLVKVRHWRTFRLNECVCGPYNADFDGDEMNLHVPQTEEARAEAITLMGVKHNLTTPKNGEPIIAANQDFITASYLISSKDMFFTRQAFTYICMHMTVANVPLDIPPPAILKPQALWTGKQVFSMLMRPNKESNVLVNLDAKCREYKPRPGMCPDMCPNDGWLVIRNSEVMCGRMDKSTVGSGKKDSIFYVILRDFGPDAAVVTMNRLAKLCARFLGNFGFSIGVFDVFPTEELKSEKEDLVTEANKQCDALIETFKAGKLEKAPGCTPEQTLENAISGILSKVRQQAGEKCEETLSHHNAPLTMAKSGSKGSAINVAQMVACVGQQIIGGERVPDGFQDRSLPHFQKNTRQPASKGFVKNSFYSGLVPTEFLFHAISGREGLVDTAVKTAETGYMSRRLMKCLEDLSTQYDNTVRTSSGGIVQFQFGADRLDPVNMEGSAVPVHFDRTWTHAEAVTFSNDEPTLLPDEIMTVCEAILDRERQKNTRHDLVTNEVLDYNDQSDRNLDLQEGARMFIETVADYVRKRAAKLSNARALAGLVGGNNDNGLDDTIDPAQLQRTERVAKVSRRTLEYFLKLCIDKYRLAHVEPGHAVGAVGAQSIGEPGTQMTLKTFHFAGVAGMSLTQGVPRIKEIINASKKISTPVIKCPLQNTRQIEAARIVKGRIEKTYISDVLQYIEDEWGTFAGRVVLKIDRQALMDMHLEIGLGDIAQAICRQKKMKVDEKTIELDYSRDTITLVVPNDYVDVAAAKRAAKNRATAAATGSGPLLKAAASTTGTEETADLLLRVNYLRRMLPTVPISGYADATRAIIQTSEQNENTVFVEGYGLRDCMITEGVIGTRTTSNSILECRDVLGIEAARTSIAVEISRVMVDMSIDPRHMELLADVMTYKGEVLGITRFGMSKMRDSVLHLASFEKTPDHLFEAAAGMKTDRIEGVSECIIMGQTMTIGTGAFSMVRRLGIAPQQLTPRQTCFESAWQANHGTLRRRPAAIQAPIAV
;
A
#
# COMPACT_ATOMS: atom_id res chain seq x y z
N MET A 1 -14.47 -26.69 57.81
CA MET A 1 -13.75 -27.15 59.03
C MET A 1 -12.33 -27.44 58.60
N SER A 2 -11.23 -26.82 59.04
CA SER A 2 -10.86 -25.98 60.19
C SER A 2 -11.06 -24.47 59.97
N GLY A 3 -11.71 -23.80 60.93
CA GLY A 3 -11.93 -22.35 60.92
C GLY A 3 -10.69 -21.57 61.34
N ALA A 4 -10.17 -20.74 60.45
CA ALA A 4 -9.34 -19.59 60.81
C ALA A 4 -10.29 -18.42 61.13
N ARG A 5 -10.18 -17.89 62.35
CA ARG A 5 -10.99 -16.77 62.86
C ARG A 5 -10.91 -15.56 61.92
N PRO A 6 -12.00 -14.78 61.72
CA PRO A 6 -11.88 -13.49 61.04
C PRO A 6 -11.01 -12.60 61.92
N HIS A 7 -9.87 -12.15 61.39
CA HIS A 7 -9.15 -11.01 61.95
C HIS A 7 -10.18 -9.87 62.09
N GLY A 8 -10.27 -9.30 63.30
CA GLY A 8 -11.05 -8.08 63.54
C GLY A 8 -10.63 -6.97 62.57
N PRO A 9 -11.38 -5.85 62.46
CA PRO A 9 -11.12 -4.83 61.46
C PRO A 9 -9.70 -4.26 61.65
N VAL A 10 -8.75 -4.79 60.89
CA VAL A 10 -7.46 -4.14 60.65
C VAL A 10 -7.83 -2.87 59.91
N LYS A 11 -7.47 -1.71 60.46
CA LYS A 11 -7.65 -0.41 59.81
C LYS A 11 -7.17 -0.52 58.36
N GLU A 12 -8.08 -0.42 57.41
CA GLU A 12 -7.74 -0.51 55.99
C GLU A 12 -6.70 0.58 55.69
N GLN A 13 -5.57 0.17 55.09
CA GLN A 13 -4.64 1.13 54.53
C GLN A 13 -5.30 1.78 53.31
N MET A 14 -5.14 3.09 53.15
CA MET A 14 -5.58 3.77 51.94
C MET A 14 -4.77 3.24 50.75
N VAL A 15 -5.37 2.39 49.93
CA VAL A 15 -4.75 1.87 48.70
C VAL A 15 -5.09 2.83 47.55
N ASP A 16 -4.13 3.64 47.12
CA ASP A 16 -4.27 4.49 45.95
C ASP A 16 -3.89 3.70 44.67
N GLN A 17 -4.89 3.27 43.91
CA GLN A 17 -4.69 2.57 42.64
C GLN A 17 -4.76 3.55 41.46
N LEU A 18 -3.67 4.28 41.22
CA LEU A 18 -3.58 5.18 40.06
C LEU A 18 -3.62 4.39 38.74
N PRO A 19 -4.43 4.79 37.75
CA PRO A 19 -4.42 4.17 36.43
C PRO A 19 -3.07 4.44 35.75
N LYS A 20 -2.38 3.38 35.32
CA LYS A 20 -1.09 3.45 34.63
C LYS A 20 -1.24 3.07 33.16
N ARG A 21 -0.42 3.68 32.30
CA ARG A 21 -0.31 3.35 30.88
C ARG A 21 1.03 2.66 30.59
N PHE A 22 1.05 1.74 29.63
CA PHE A 22 2.28 1.11 29.16
C PHE A 22 3.10 2.12 28.35
N LYS A 23 4.30 2.47 28.83
CA LYS A 23 5.23 3.36 28.11
C LYS A 23 6.12 2.62 27.10
N GLY A 24 6.31 1.32 27.29
CA GLY A 24 7.17 0.53 26.43
C GLY A 24 7.26 -0.91 26.89
N ILE A 25 7.71 -1.78 25.98
CA ILE A 25 7.99 -3.19 26.24
C ILE A 25 9.49 -3.41 26.09
N LYS A 26 10.09 -3.96 27.14
CA LYS A 26 11.48 -4.37 27.11
C LYS A 26 11.55 -5.86 26.82
N PHE A 27 12.04 -6.20 25.64
CA PHE A 27 12.29 -7.60 25.29
C PHE A 27 13.57 -8.06 25.96
N GLY A 28 13.55 -9.27 26.52
CA GLY A 28 14.73 -9.89 27.06
C GLY A 28 14.60 -11.39 27.23
N ILE A 29 15.60 -11.97 27.89
CA ILE A 29 15.71 -13.41 28.10
C ILE A 29 15.61 -13.66 29.60
N GLN A 30 14.79 -14.63 29.99
CA GLN A 30 14.68 -15.00 31.39
C GLN A 30 15.95 -15.73 31.84
N SER A 31 16.53 -15.32 32.97
CA SER A 31 17.59 -16.09 33.58
C SER A 31 17.03 -17.40 34.14
N ASN A 32 17.91 -18.38 34.39
CA ASN A 32 17.51 -19.62 35.06
C ASN A 32 16.87 -19.33 36.43
N GLN A 33 17.35 -18.31 37.15
CA GLN A 33 16.80 -17.92 38.43
C GLN A 33 15.41 -17.32 38.28
N ASP A 34 15.17 -16.51 37.24
CA ASP A 34 13.85 -15.93 36.97
C ASP A 34 12.81 -17.01 36.63
N ILE A 35 13.21 -18.02 35.84
CA ILE A 35 12.34 -19.16 35.50
C ILE A 35 11.93 -19.91 36.77
N VAL A 36 12.87 -20.16 37.68
CA VAL A 36 12.58 -20.84 38.96
C VAL A 36 11.75 -19.96 39.88
N ASN A 37 12.05 -18.66 39.99
CA ASN A 37 11.32 -17.71 40.82
C ASN A 37 9.87 -17.52 40.36
N GLN A 38 9.63 -17.58 39.04
CA GLN A 38 8.29 -17.49 38.47
C GLN A 38 7.48 -18.79 38.63
N ALA A 39 8.17 -19.93 38.73
CA ALA A 39 7.55 -21.24 38.76
C ALA A 39 6.99 -21.61 40.14
N VAL A 40 5.75 -22.07 40.18
CA VAL A 40 5.08 -22.56 41.41
C VAL A 40 5.40 -24.05 41.66
N LEU A 41 5.77 -24.78 40.61
CA LEU A 41 5.92 -26.23 40.62
C LEU A 41 7.08 -26.69 39.73
N GLU A 42 7.86 -27.67 40.20
CA GLU A 42 8.72 -28.49 39.35
C GLU A 42 7.89 -29.65 38.76
N VAL A 43 7.76 -29.70 37.43
CA VAL A 43 7.10 -30.80 36.73
C VAL A 43 8.12 -31.92 36.55
N SER A 44 7.95 -32.99 37.30
CA SER A 44 8.91 -34.10 37.41
C SER A 44 8.36 -35.43 36.91
N ASP A 45 7.04 -35.60 36.95
CA ASP A 45 6.37 -36.83 36.52
C ASP A 45 5.76 -36.67 35.12
N GLN A 46 5.82 -37.74 34.33
CA GLN A 46 5.26 -37.79 32.97
C GLN A 46 3.74 -38.07 32.97
N MET A 47 3.22 -38.67 34.05
CA MET A 47 1.83 -39.11 34.11
C MET A 47 0.91 -37.89 34.09
N LEU A 48 -0.08 -37.92 33.20
CA LEU A 48 -1.07 -36.84 33.07
C LEU A 48 -2.18 -36.98 34.12
N TYR A 49 -2.66 -38.22 34.28
CA TYR A 49 -3.79 -38.57 35.13
C TYR A 49 -3.42 -39.74 36.03
N ASP A 50 -3.95 -39.71 37.24
CA ASP A 50 -3.96 -40.83 38.15
C ASP A 50 -5.15 -41.74 37.80
N ILE A 51 -4.86 -42.89 37.17
CA ILE A 51 -5.89 -43.83 36.73
C ILE A 51 -6.61 -44.45 37.94
N GLU A 52 -5.92 -44.59 39.08
CA GLU A 52 -6.47 -45.17 40.30
C GLU A 52 -7.42 -44.19 41.00
N ASN A 53 -7.09 -42.89 40.96
CA ASN A 53 -7.88 -41.83 41.58
C ASN A 53 -8.81 -41.12 40.59
N ASN A 54 -9.77 -41.85 40.00
CA ASN A 54 -10.84 -41.29 39.15
C ASN A 54 -10.35 -40.39 37.99
N ARG A 55 -9.17 -40.67 37.41
CA ARG A 55 -8.54 -39.79 36.41
C ARG A 55 -8.35 -38.36 36.90
N ALA A 56 -8.09 -38.16 38.19
CA ALA A 56 -7.65 -36.87 38.70
C ALA A 56 -6.29 -36.50 38.07
N PRO A 57 -6.01 -35.21 37.80
CA PRO A 57 -4.70 -34.80 37.33
C PRO A 57 -3.61 -35.24 38.29
N TYR A 58 -2.56 -35.86 37.76
CA TYR A 58 -1.47 -36.41 38.58
C TYR A 58 -0.69 -35.28 39.27
N LYS A 59 -0.37 -35.44 40.56
CA LYS A 59 0.43 -34.46 41.30
C LYS A 59 1.84 -34.40 40.71
N HIS A 60 2.42 -33.21 40.56
CA HIS A 60 3.73 -33.00 39.90
C HIS A 60 3.79 -33.39 38.41
N GLY A 61 2.65 -33.73 37.81
CA GLY A 61 2.50 -33.94 36.38
C GLY A 61 2.26 -32.65 35.58
N PRO A 62 2.20 -32.73 34.24
CA PRO A 62 2.03 -31.56 33.37
C PRO A 62 0.70 -30.81 33.54
N LEU A 63 -0.34 -31.46 34.08
CA LEU A 63 -1.70 -30.93 34.28
C LEU A 63 -2.04 -30.66 35.76
N ASP A 64 -1.03 -30.54 36.64
CA ASP A 64 -1.23 -30.28 38.07
C ASP A 64 -2.12 -29.03 38.30
N PRO A 65 -3.15 -29.09 39.17
CA PRO A 65 -4.05 -27.98 39.46
C PRO A 65 -3.38 -26.70 39.97
N ARG A 66 -2.12 -26.79 40.43
CA ARG A 66 -1.30 -25.62 40.82
C ARG A 66 -0.92 -24.75 39.63
N LEU A 67 -0.86 -25.31 38.43
CA LEU A 67 -0.56 -24.60 37.18
C LEU A 67 -1.78 -23.88 36.59
N GLY A 68 -2.97 -24.10 37.17
CA GLY A 68 -4.25 -23.54 36.73
C GLY A 68 -5.34 -24.59 36.64
N THR A 69 -6.49 -24.20 36.11
CA THR A 69 -7.62 -25.10 35.83
C THR A 69 -8.02 -24.97 34.36
N SER A 70 -8.40 -26.07 33.71
CA SER A 70 -9.06 -26.08 32.39
C SER A 70 -10.57 -26.31 32.49
N SER A 71 -11.05 -26.81 33.63
CA SER A 71 -12.46 -27.10 33.87
C SER A 71 -13.21 -25.86 34.37
N LYS A 72 -14.43 -25.66 33.88
CA LYS A 72 -15.34 -24.60 34.38
C LYS A 72 -15.68 -24.78 35.86
N MET A 73 -15.74 -26.04 36.33
CA MET A 73 -16.05 -26.38 37.73
C MET A 73 -14.80 -26.41 38.61
N GLY A 74 -13.63 -26.63 38.01
CA GLY A 74 -12.36 -26.70 38.74
C GLY A 74 -11.91 -25.32 39.21
N LYS A 75 -11.37 -25.25 40.43
CA LYS A 75 -10.67 -24.08 40.97
C LYS A 75 -9.17 -24.34 40.95
N CYS A 76 -8.38 -23.33 40.61
CA CYS A 76 -6.92 -23.40 40.70
C CYS A 76 -6.49 -23.59 42.16
N SER A 77 -5.57 -24.50 42.47
CA SER A 77 -5.12 -24.69 43.86
C SER A 77 -4.17 -23.60 44.35
N THR A 78 -3.66 -22.74 43.45
CA THR A 78 -2.74 -21.63 43.78
C THR A 78 -3.51 -20.34 44.05
N CYS A 79 -4.33 -19.87 43.10
CA CYS A 79 -5.10 -18.62 43.27
C CYS A 79 -6.55 -18.84 43.74
N MET A 80 -7.05 -20.07 43.80
CA MET A 80 -8.44 -20.43 44.20
C MET A 80 -9.55 -19.79 43.34
N GLN A 81 -9.19 -19.20 42.20
CA GLN A 81 -10.09 -18.58 41.25
C GLN A 81 -10.60 -19.58 40.20
N PRO A 82 -11.80 -19.34 39.62
CA PRO A 82 -12.31 -20.10 38.49
C PRO A 82 -11.53 -19.77 37.20
N LEU A 83 -11.74 -20.57 36.14
CA LEU A 83 -11.08 -20.44 34.84
C LEU A 83 -11.11 -19.00 34.26
N GLN A 84 -12.21 -18.28 34.42
CA GLN A 84 -12.37 -16.93 33.84
C GLN A 84 -11.47 -15.86 34.50
N LEU A 85 -11.16 -16.04 35.78
CA LEU A 85 -10.38 -15.08 36.57
C LEU A 85 -8.94 -15.56 36.80
N CYS A 86 -8.70 -16.87 36.74
CA CYS A 86 -7.38 -17.46 36.90
C CYS A 86 -6.46 -17.07 35.73
N THR A 87 -5.39 -16.34 36.04
CA THR A 87 -4.35 -15.95 35.06
C THR A 87 -3.47 -17.12 34.62
N GLY A 88 -3.43 -18.19 35.42
CA GLY A 88 -2.55 -19.35 35.22
C GLY A 88 -1.16 -19.16 35.84
N HIS A 89 -0.53 -20.25 36.24
CA HIS A 89 0.78 -20.24 36.92
C HIS A 89 1.79 -21.10 36.18
N PHE A 90 3.03 -20.60 36.06
CA PHE A 90 4.10 -21.34 35.40
C PHE A 90 4.65 -22.43 36.31
N GLY A 91 5.12 -23.51 35.69
CA GLY A 91 6.02 -24.48 36.32
C GLY A 91 7.40 -24.41 35.67
N HIS A 92 8.31 -25.26 36.10
CA HIS A 92 9.58 -25.46 35.43
C HIS A 92 9.94 -26.94 35.35
N ILE A 93 10.75 -27.30 34.36
CA ILE A 93 11.36 -28.62 34.18
C ILE A 93 12.87 -28.43 34.22
N ARG A 94 13.55 -29.14 35.12
CA ARG A 94 15.01 -29.12 35.20
C ARG A 94 15.62 -30.15 34.25
N LEU A 95 16.28 -29.67 33.20
CA LEU A 95 16.94 -30.55 32.22
C LEU A 95 18.25 -31.10 32.81
N PRO A 96 18.55 -32.40 32.64
CA PRO A 96 19.78 -33.00 33.16
C PRO A 96 21.05 -32.54 32.43
N LEU A 97 20.94 -32.26 31.13
CA LEU A 97 22.00 -31.73 30.28
C LEU A 97 21.48 -30.49 29.55
N PRO A 98 22.31 -29.44 29.35
CA PRO A 98 21.89 -28.22 28.70
C PRO A 98 21.58 -28.43 27.21
N VAL A 99 20.67 -27.63 26.66
CA VAL A 99 20.19 -27.77 25.27
C VAL A 99 20.26 -26.41 24.55
N PHE A 100 20.60 -26.41 23.25
CA PHE A 100 20.50 -25.17 22.46
C PHE A 100 19.05 -24.79 22.21
N HIS A 101 18.71 -23.53 22.46
CA HIS A 101 17.45 -22.97 22.02
C HIS A 101 17.45 -22.77 20.50
N ILE A 102 16.48 -23.36 19.79
CA ILE A 102 16.41 -23.33 18.32
C ILE A 102 16.32 -21.90 17.75
N GLY A 103 15.52 -21.03 18.35
CA GLY A 103 15.39 -19.61 17.98
C GLY A 103 16.67 -18.78 18.12
N TYR A 104 17.54 -19.08 19.10
CA TYR A 104 18.78 -18.33 19.34
C TYR A 104 20.01 -18.96 18.69
N LEU A 105 19.89 -20.13 18.05
CA LEU A 105 21.03 -20.88 17.50
C LEU A 105 21.87 -20.07 16.51
N ARG A 106 21.24 -19.24 15.67
CA ARG A 106 21.95 -18.34 14.74
C ARG A 106 22.76 -17.27 15.49
N PHE A 107 22.21 -16.75 16.58
CA PHE A 107 22.86 -15.76 17.43
C PHE A 107 24.02 -16.38 18.22
N ILE A 108 23.83 -17.59 18.78
CA ILE A 108 24.87 -18.40 19.41
C ILE A 108 26.05 -18.63 18.44
N GLN A 109 25.75 -19.00 17.18
CA GLN A 109 26.77 -19.16 16.15
C GLN A 109 27.52 -17.85 15.86
N MET A 110 26.82 -16.72 15.85
CA MET A 110 27.44 -15.39 15.66
C MET A 110 28.37 -15.03 16.82
N ILE A 111 27.93 -15.20 18.07
CA ILE A 111 28.76 -14.94 19.26
C ILE A 111 30.01 -15.82 19.21
N LEU A 112 29.84 -17.12 18.95
CA LEU A 112 30.95 -18.06 18.85
C LEU A 112 31.96 -17.68 17.76
N GLN A 113 31.52 -17.06 16.65
CA GLN A 113 32.42 -16.55 15.61
C GLN A 113 33.24 -15.35 16.09
N ASN A 114 32.67 -14.52 16.97
CA ASN A 114 33.30 -13.30 17.47
C ASN A 114 34.26 -13.54 18.64
N ILE A 115 34.07 -14.59 19.42
CA ILE A 115 34.92 -14.91 20.58
C ILE A 115 36.02 -15.93 20.27
N CYS A 116 37.07 -15.91 21.08
CA CYS A 116 38.09 -16.94 21.13
C CYS A 116 37.55 -18.20 21.83
N LYS A 117 37.83 -19.37 21.25
CA LYS A 117 37.27 -20.66 21.71
C LYS A 117 38.01 -21.25 22.91
N ASP A 118 39.12 -20.63 23.32
CA ASP A 118 39.92 -21.03 24.49
C ASP A 118 39.72 -20.05 25.66
N CYS A 119 39.94 -18.74 25.44
CA CYS A 119 39.86 -17.70 26.49
C CYS A 119 38.52 -16.97 26.62
N GLY A 120 37.61 -17.06 25.64
CA GLY A 120 36.29 -16.39 25.69
C GLY A 120 36.29 -14.88 25.38
N HIS A 121 37.44 -14.24 25.13
CA HIS A 121 37.52 -12.83 24.74
C HIS A 121 37.18 -12.60 23.26
N VAL A 122 36.74 -11.40 22.91
CA VAL A 122 36.41 -11.02 21.53
C VAL A 122 37.67 -10.91 20.65
N LEU A 123 37.58 -11.34 19.39
CA LEU A 123 38.67 -11.40 18.41
C LEU A 123 38.92 -10.06 17.69
N LEU A 124 38.98 -8.97 18.47
CA LEU A 124 39.32 -7.63 18.01
C LEU A 124 40.65 -7.17 18.60
N ALA A 125 41.39 -6.36 17.85
CA ALA A 125 42.52 -5.64 18.40
C ALA A 125 42.02 -4.51 19.31
N GLU A 126 42.79 -4.15 20.33
CA GLU A 126 42.42 -3.10 21.28
C GLU A 126 42.04 -1.73 20.65
N PRO A 127 42.71 -1.22 19.58
CA PRO A 127 42.27 0.02 18.92
C PRO A 127 40.88 -0.13 18.25
N ASP A 128 40.66 -1.24 17.55
CA ASP A 128 39.38 -1.53 16.88
C ASP A 128 38.26 -1.68 17.91
N ARG A 129 38.54 -2.41 19.00
CA ARG A 129 37.64 -2.59 20.14
C ARG A 129 37.15 -1.25 20.70
N ARG A 130 38.06 -0.32 20.97
CA ARG A 130 37.72 1.04 21.44
C ARG A 130 36.92 1.83 20.40
N SER A 131 37.28 1.72 19.13
CA SER A 131 36.57 2.40 18.04
C SER A 131 35.11 1.94 17.94
N PHE A 132 34.85 0.64 17.99
CA PHE A 132 33.51 0.08 17.91
C PHE A 132 32.67 0.40 19.15
N LEU A 133 33.25 0.38 20.35
CA LEU A 133 32.56 0.83 21.57
C LEU A 133 32.19 2.32 21.46
N LYS A 134 33.09 3.18 20.98
CA LYS A 134 32.80 4.60 20.76
C LYS A 134 31.66 4.79 19.73
N GLU A 135 31.60 3.96 18.71
CA GLU A 135 30.50 4.00 17.74
C GLU A 135 29.18 3.52 18.34
N LEU A 136 29.16 2.38 19.05
CA LEU A 136 27.94 1.81 19.66
C LEU A 136 27.33 2.71 20.74
N ARG A 137 28.16 3.43 21.50
CA ARG A 137 27.74 4.33 22.59
C ARG A 137 27.29 5.72 22.12
N ARG A 138 27.21 5.96 20.80
CA ARG A 138 26.68 7.25 20.30
C ARG A 138 25.20 7.37 20.66
N PRO A 139 24.76 8.51 21.24
CA PRO A 139 23.35 8.71 21.57
C PRO A 139 22.50 8.74 20.29
N GLY A 140 21.28 8.21 20.37
CA GLY A 140 20.32 8.22 19.25
C GLY A 140 20.68 7.28 18.09
N ILE A 141 21.42 6.20 18.34
CA ILE A 141 21.76 5.23 17.29
C ILE A 141 20.50 4.50 16.78
N ASP A 142 20.28 4.57 15.47
CA ASP A 142 19.28 3.77 14.76
C ASP A 142 19.68 2.29 14.78
N ASN A 143 18.70 1.38 14.91
CA ASN A 143 18.91 -0.07 14.85
C ASN A 143 19.60 -0.51 13.55
N LEU A 144 19.34 0.15 12.41
CA LEU A 144 20.06 -0.12 11.16
C LEU A 144 21.56 0.13 11.29
N ARG A 145 21.93 1.23 11.94
CA ARG A 145 23.34 1.56 12.19
C ARG A 145 23.97 0.59 13.18
N ARG A 146 23.25 0.22 14.26
CA ARG A 146 23.70 -0.78 15.23
C ARG A 146 23.97 -2.13 14.58
N THR A 147 23.05 -2.63 13.78
CA THR A 147 23.23 -3.91 13.05
C THR A 147 24.36 -3.83 12.02
N GLY A 148 24.53 -2.69 11.34
CA GLY A 148 25.67 -2.44 10.46
C GLY A 148 27.02 -2.48 11.19
N ILE A 149 27.10 -1.91 12.40
CA ILE A 149 28.28 -1.98 13.27
C ILE A 149 28.55 -3.42 13.70
N SER A 150 27.54 -4.14 14.22
CA SER A 150 27.68 -5.55 14.62
C SER A 150 28.14 -6.45 13.47
N LYS A 151 27.69 -6.17 12.24
CA LYS A 151 28.16 -6.88 11.04
C LYS A 151 29.63 -6.60 10.74
N ARG A 152 30.07 -5.33 10.81
CA ARG A 152 31.49 -4.98 10.67
C ARG A 152 32.36 -5.65 11.73
N ILE A 153 31.90 -5.67 12.99
CA ILE A 153 32.58 -6.38 14.10
C ILE A 153 32.75 -7.86 13.75
N ASN A 154 31.69 -8.53 13.30
CA ASN A 154 31.73 -9.95 12.93
C ASN A 154 32.68 -10.22 11.75
N GLU A 155 32.64 -9.39 10.70
CA GLU A 155 33.56 -9.51 9.55
C GLU A 155 35.03 -9.35 9.96
N THR A 156 35.34 -8.41 10.85
CA THR A 156 36.69 -8.25 11.40
C THR A 156 37.10 -9.45 12.25
N CYS A 157 36.24 -9.89 13.19
CA CYS A 157 36.51 -11.06 14.03
C CYS A 157 36.75 -12.34 13.22
N ARG A 158 35.99 -12.55 12.14
CA ARG A 158 36.15 -13.70 11.24
C ARG A 158 37.46 -13.71 10.47
N LYS A 159 38.03 -12.53 10.17
CA LYS A 159 39.33 -12.40 9.50
C LYS A 159 40.48 -12.68 10.47
N THR A 160 40.30 -12.42 11.76
CA THR A 160 41.27 -12.64 12.83
C THR A 160 41.49 -14.14 13.08
N LYS A 161 42.65 -14.66 12.66
CA LYS A 161 43.00 -16.10 12.80
C LYS A 161 43.67 -16.45 14.12
N VAL A 162 44.27 -15.48 14.80
CA VAL A 162 45.03 -15.67 16.03
C VAL A 162 44.47 -14.73 17.07
N CYS A 163 44.16 -15.23 18.26
CA CYS A 163 43.66 -14.41 19.36
C CYS A 163 44.77 -13.50 19.92
N HIS A 164 44.50 -12.21 20.06
CA HIS A 164 45.44 -11.24 20.63
C HIS A 164 45.74 -11.45 22.13
N TYR A 165 44.83 -12.11 22.87
CA TYR A 165 44.98 -12.31 24.31
C TYR A 165 45.70 -13.62 24.68
N CYS A 166 45.34 -14.75 24.06
CA CYS A 166 45.91 -16.07 24.41
C CYS A 166 46.76 -16.72 23.32
N GLY A 167 46.86 -16.13 22.13
CA GLY A 167 47.61 -16.71 21.00
C GLY A 167 46.96 -17.92 20.34
N ALA A 168 45.77 -18.35 20.77
CA ALA A 168 45.07 -19.48 20.18
C ALA A 168 44.68 -19.24 18.71
N THR A 169 44.82 -20.28 17.89
CA THR A 169 44.34 -20.29 16.50
C THR A 169 42.83 -20.50 16.46
N ASN A 170 42.13 -19.60 15.77
CA ASN A 170 40.69 -19.60 15.58
C ASN A 170 40.37 -19.79 14.09
N GLY A 171 39.52 -20.77 13.80
CA GLY A 171 39.08 -21.09 12.46
C GLY A 171 37.59 -20.82 12.25
N VAL A 172 37.03 -21.44 11.21
CA VAL A 172 35.63 -21.22 10.81
C VAL A 172 34.70 -22.14 11.60
N ILE A 173 33.58 -21.61 12.07
CA ILE A 173 32.52 -22.40 12.70
C ILE A 173 31.51 -22.85 11.65
N LYS A 174 31.31 -24.16 11.56
CA LYS A 174 30.39 -24.83 10.63
C LYS A 174 29.20 -25.39 11.41
N LYS A 175 28.03 -25.38 10.78
CA LYS A 175 26.83 -26.05 11.30
C LYS A 175 26.78 -27.46 10.74
N LEU A 176 26.80 -28.48 11.60
CA LEU A 176 26.66 -29.90 11.22
C LEU A 176 25.21 -30.32 11.55
N GLY A 177 24.35 -30.47 10.54
CA GLY A 177 22.93 -30.75 10.76
C GLY A 177 22.13 -29.55 11.27
N THR A 178 20.99 -29.79 11.94
CA THR A 178 20.09 -28.73 12.42
C THR A 178 20.54 -28.10 13.73
N LEU A 179 21.17 -28.89 14.61
CA LEU A 179 21.39 -28.56 16.02
C LEU A 179 22.85 -28.71 16.51
N LYS A 180 23.79 -29.22 15.69
CA LYS A 180 25.21 -29.35 16.06
C LYS A 180 26.08 -28.26 15.43
N LEU A 181 27.06 -27.79 16.17
CA LEU A 181 28.03 -26.77 15.75
C LEU A 181 29.44 -27.35 15.89
N ALA A 182 30.30 -27.13 14.89
CA ALA A 182 31.68 -27.59 14.93
C ALA A 182 32.66 -26.49 14.53
N HIS A 183 33.83 -26.49 15.15
CA HIS A 183 34.91 -25.54 14.92
C HIS A 183 36.03 -26.19 14.11
N ASP A 184 36.28 -25.65 12.91
CA ASP A 184 37.39 -26.06 12.04
C ASP A 184 38.62 -25.20 12.32
N ARG A 185 39.26 -25.49 13.46
CA ARG A 185 40.38 -24.72 14.03
C ARG A 185 41.49 -24.42 13.03
N PHE A 186 41.82 -25.38 12.16
CA PHE A 186 42.96 -25.30 11.24
C PHE A 186 42.57 -25.09 9.77
N SER A 187 41.34 -24.64 9.48
CA SER A 187 40.87 -24.40 8.11
C SER A 187 41.81 -23.51 7.28
N ALA A 188 42.36 -22.44 7.89
CA ALA A 188 43.24 -21.51 7.22
C ALA A 188 44.58 -22.14 6.84
N PHE A 189 45.12 -23.00 7.71
CA PHE A 189 46.26 -23.83 7.39
C PHE A 189 45.85 -24.78 6.27
N ASN A 190 44.86 -25.65 6.46
CA ASN A 190 44.50 -26.69 5.48
C ASN A 190 44.26 -26.16 4.05
N ARG A 191 43.70 -24.94 3.88
CA ARG A 191 43.49 -24.30 2.56
C ARG A 191 44.72 -23.64 1.92
N SER A 192 45.75 -23.30 2.70
CA SER A 192 46.93 -22.62 2.16
C SER A 192 47.77 -23.55 1.28
N THR A 193 48.05 -23.10 0.05
CA THR A 193 48.96 -23.72 -0.94
C THR A 193 50.35 -23.11 -0.91
N ALA A 194 50.68 -22.26 0.07
CA ALA A 194 52.00 -21.64 0.16
C ALA A 194 53.09 -22.72 0.35
N MET A 195 54.19 -22.64 -0.42
CA MET A 195 55.32 -23.57 -0.29
C MET A 195 55.95 -23.54 1.12
N LYS A 196 55.96 -22.36 1.78
CA LYS A 196 56.53 -22.15 3.13
C LYS A 196 55.46 -22.20 4.24
N LYS A 197 54.52 -23.12 4.15
CA LYS A 197 53.41 -23.24 5.10
C LYS A 197 53.89 -23.87 6.42
N GLN A 198 54.12 -23.05 7.45
CA GLN A 198 54.45 -23.55 8.79
C GLN A 198 53.20 -24.12 9.48
N VAL A 199 53.34 -25.30 10.06
CA VAL A 199 52.27 -25.96 10.83
C VAL A 199 52.08 -25.19 12.14
N PRO A 200 50.90 -24.66 12.46
CA PRO A 200 50.65 -24.04 13.75
C PRO A 200 50.91 -25.06 14.86
N ARG A 201 51.56 -24.65 15.95
CA ARG A 201 51.86 -25.53 17.10
C ARG A 201 50.64 -26.35 17.55
N GLY A 202 49.48 -25.70 17.66
CA GLY A 202 48.24 -26.37 18.06
C GLY A 202 47.77 -27.47 17.10
N LYS A 203 48.16 -27.45 15.82
CA LYS A 203 47.83 -28.54 14.87
C LYS A 203 48.70 -29.77 15.12
N ILE A 204 49.98 -29.57 15.43
CA ILE A 204 50.89 -30.67 15.75
C ILE A 204 50.38 -31.39 17.01
N GLU A 205 50.02 -30.64 18.04
CA GLU A 205 49.43 -31.16 19.29
C GLU A 205 48.11 -31.90 19.02
N PHE A 206 47.24 -31.35 18.16
CA PHE A 206 46.00 -32.01 17.75
C PHE A 206 46.23 -33.31 16.98
N ASP A 207 47.11 -33.32 15.98
CA ASP A 207 47.41 -34.51 15.18
C ASP A 207 48.09 -35.61 16.03
N GLN A 208 48.91 -35.22 17.02
CA GLN A 208 49.53 -36.13 18.00
C GLN A 208 48.50 -36.74 18.98
N SER A 209 47.43 -36.01 19.33
CA SER A 209 46.40 -36.52 20.25
C SER A 209 45.69 -37.78 19.74
N PHE A 210 45.63 -37.97 18.41
CA PHE A 210 45.08 -39.18 17.79
C PHE A 210 46.06 -40.35 17.72
N ALA A 211 47.35 -40.17 18.05
CA ALA A 211 48.35 -41.23 17.91
C ALA A 211 48.06 -42.45 18.81
N SER A 212 47.51 -42.22 20.01
CA SER A 212 47.05 -43.30 20.90
C SER A 212 45.83 -44.02 20.34
N ALA A 213 44.82 -43.27 19.87
CA ALA A 213 43.58 -43.83 19.33
C ALA A 213 43.79 -44.60 18.01
N LYS A 214 44.69 -44.11 17.14
CA LYS A 214 45.06 -44.78 15.88
C LYS A 214 45.65 -46.18 16.09
N LYS A 215 46.32 -46.41 17.23
CA LYS A 215 46.88 -47.74 17.57
C LYS A 215 45.78 -48.77 17.85
N TYR A 216 44.65 -48.35 18.43
CA TYR A 216 43.55 -49.24 18.79
C TYR A 216 42.48 -49.33 17.69
N VAL A 217 42.28 -48.26 16.90
CA VAL A 217 41.25 -48.17 15.86
C VAL A 217 41.88 -47.67 14.55
N PRO A 218 42.40 -48.57 13.69
CA PRO A 218 43.09 -48.18 12.45
C PRO A 218 42.16 -47.49 11.43
N ASP A 219 40.87 -47.82 11.41
CA ASP A 219 39.90 -47.14 10.54
C ASP A 219 39.73 -45.65 10.83
N LEU A 220 40.11 -45.21 12.03
CA LEU A 220 40.08 -43.80 12.41
C LEU A 220 40.95 -42.95 11.48
N GLU A 221 42.01 -43.51 10.89
CA GLU A 221 42.92 -42.78 9.97
C GLU A 221 42.18 -42.17 8.78
N LYS A 222 41.18 -42.86 8.23
CA LYS A 222 40.33 -42.38 7.12
C LYS A 222 39.49 -41.16 7.55
N HIS A 223 39.16 -41.05 8.84
CA HIS A 223 38.27 -40.03 9.40
C HIS A 223 39.01 -38.88 10.12
N VAL A 224 40.29 -39.04 10.49
CA VAL A 224 41.09 -38.02 11.19
C VAL A 224 41.14 -36.70 10.42
N ARG A 225 41.24 -36.76 9.08
CA ARG A 225 41.22 -35.55 8.24
C ARG A 225 39.89 -34.78 8.30
N LYS A 226 38.81 -35.45 8.72
CA LYS A 226 37.47 -34.88 8.92
C LYS A 226 37.18 -34.58 10.40
N ALA A 227 38.12 -34.86 11.31
CA ALA A 227 37.96 -34.58 12.74
C ALA A 227 37.91 -33.07 12.96
N LEU A 228 36.83 -32.62 13.58
CA LEU A 228 36.59 -31.22 13.93
C LEU A 228 36.34 -31.15 15.43
N GLU A 229 36.52 -29.96 15.98
CA GLU A 229 36.20 -29.70 17.37
C GLU A 229 34.68 -29.52 17.53
N ASP A 230 34.02 -30.42 18.24
CA ASP A 230 32.57 -30.32 18.49
C ASP A 230 32.26 -29.27 19.57
N LEU A 231 31.32 -28.38 19.27
CA LEU A 231 30.82 -27.34 20.16
C LEU A 231 29.44 -27.74 20.67
N ASN A 232 29.42 -28.72 21.58
CA ASN A 232 28.20 -29.16 22.24
C ASN A 232 27.64 -28.08 23.22
N PRO A 233 26.35 -28.14 23.59
CA PRO A 233 25.75 -27.11 24.46
C PRO A 233 26.46 -26.92 25.79
N LEU A 234 26.99 -28.00 26.39
CA LEU A 234 27.73 -27.95 27.65
C LEU A 234 29.05 -27.18 27.52
N ARG A 235 29.80 -27.42 26.44
CA ARG A 235 31.04 -26.68 26.15
C ARG A 235 30.76 -25.22 25.85
N VAL A 236 29.76 -24.93 25.03
CA VAL A 236 29.39 -23.55 24.69
C VAL A 236 28.92 -22.79 25.94
N LEU A 237 28.18 -23.43 26.84
CA LEU A 237 27.79 -22.85 28.13
C LEU A 237 29.00 -22.42 28.96
N ASN A 238 30.02 -23.29 29.05
CA ASN A 238 31.25 -22.98 29.78
C ASN A 238 32.08 -21.88 29.10
N LEU A 239 32.03 -21.77 27.77
CA LEU A 239 32.66 -20.68 27.04
C LEU A 239 31.95 -19.34 27.26
N PHE A 240 30.62 -19.35 27.23
CA PHE A 240 29.81 -18.16 27.44
C PHE A 240 29.97 -17.57 28.86
N LYS A 241 30.10 -18.42 29.87
CA LYS A 241 30.43 -17.99 31.24
C LYS A 241 31.75 -17.21 31.34
N LYS A 242 32.73 -17.48 30.46
CA LYS A 242 34.05 -16.80 30.42
C LYS A 242 34.03 -15.41 29.75
N VAL A 243 32.96 -15.06 29.04
CA VAL A 243 32.89 -13.77 28.31
C VAL A 243 32.80 -12.62 29.31
N SER A 244 33.66 -11.60 29.15
CA SER A 244 33.69 -10.43 30.04
C SER A 244 32.45 -9.54 29.82
N PRO A 245 31.97 -8.79 30.84
CA PRO A 245 30.86 -7.86 30.68
C PRO A 245 31.10 -6.78 29.61
N SER A 246 32.33 -6.27 29.50
CA SER A 246 32.70 -5.29 28.48
C SER A 246 32.64 -5.83 27.05
N ASP A 247 32.92 -7.12 26.88
CA ASP A 247 32.87 -7.77 25.59
C ASP A 247 31.43 -8.13 25.19
N CYS A 248 30.53 -8.27 26.16
CA CYS A 248 29.10 -8.48 25.89
C CYS A 248 28.49 -7.31 25.09
N GLU A 249 28.90 -6.07 25.38
CA GLU A 249 28.44 -4.88 24.65
C GLU A 249 28.82 -4.93 23.16
N LEU A 250 30.03 -5.38 22.84
CA LEU A 250 30.51 -5.57 21.46
C LEU A 250 29.75 -6.66 20.71
N LEU A 251 29.23 -7.65 21.45
CA LEU A 251 28.35 -8.69 20.91
C LEU A 251 26.91 -8.19 20.70
N GLY A 252 26.63 -6.94 21.09
CA GLY A 252 25.32 -6.31 20.99
C GLY A 252 24.39 -6.60 22.17
N LEU A 253 24.92 -7.11 23.29
CA LEU A 253 24.18 -7.44 24.51
C LEU A 253 24.42 -6.39 25.60
N ASP A 254 23.39 -6.09 26.38
CA ASP A 254 23.53 -5.25 27.58
C ASP A 254 23.90 -6.15 28.78
N PRO A 255 25.11 -6.01 29.38
CA PRO A 255 25.57 -6.92 30.43
C PRO A 255 24.73 -6.90 31.71
N SER A 256 23.95 -5.85 31.98
CA SER A 256 23.07 -5.78 33.15
C SER A 256 21.87 -6.72 33.04
N GLU A 257 21.49 -7.09 31.82
CA GLU A 257 20.21 -7.77 31.55
C GLU A 257 20.39 -9.10 30.83
N GLY A 258 21.38 -9.17 29.94
CA GLY A 258 21.59 -10.31 29.08
C GLY A 258 23.03 -10.75 29.09
N ARG A 259 23.25 -12.00 29.51
CA ARG A 259 24.53 -12.68 29.30
C ARG A 259 24.41 -13.81 28.27
N PRO A 260 25.46 -14.09 27.49
CA PRO A 260 25.41 -15.13 26.46
C PRO A 260 24.99 -16.52 26.96
N GLU A 261 25.31 -16.89 28.20
CA GLU A 261 24.95 -18.18 28.78
C GLU A 261 23.43 -18.39 28.93
N MET A 262 22.65 -17.31 28.99
CA MET A 262 21.19 -17.36 29.12
C MET A 262 20.49 -17.90 27.86
N PHE A 263 21.17 -17.91 26.71
CA PHE A 263 20.64 -18.49 25.46
C PHE A 263 20.56 -20.02 25.47
N ILE A 264 21.17 -20.67 26.46
CA ILE A 264 21.25 -22.14 26.59
C ILE A 264 20.32 -22.60 27.70
N TRP A 265 19.39 -23.48 27.35
CA TRP A 265 18.38 -23.97 28.29
C TRP A 265 18.95 -25.01 29.25
N GLN A 266 18.93 -24.67 30.54
CA GLN A 266 19.13 -25.58 31.67
C GLN A 266 17.79 -25.87 32.37
N TYR A 267 16.89 -24.89 32.36
CA TYR A 267 15.52 -24.99 32.86
C TYR A 267 14.56 -24.64 31.73
N LEU A 268 13.52 -25.46 31.56
CA LEU A 268 12.45 -25.23 30.61
C LEU A 268 11.21 -24.75 31.36
N PRO A 269 10.67 -23.55 31.10
CA PRO A 269 9.42 -23.12 31.71
C PRO A 269 8.24 -23.95 31.17
N ALA A 270 7.47 -24.55 32.08
CA ALA A 270 6.23 -25.24 31.75
C ALA A 270 5.08 -24.21 31.74
N PRO A 271 4.43 -23.98 30.58
CA PRO A 271 3.37 -22.97 30.46
C PRO A 271 2.15 -23.35 31.32
N PRO A 272 1.39 -22.36 31.81
CA PRO A 272 0.15 -22.59 32.51
C PRO A 272 -0.87 -23.38 31.68
N ILE A 273 -1.83 -24.01 32.35
CA ILE A 273 -2.86 -24.83 31.70
C ILE A 273 -3.78 -23.98 30.77
N CYS A 274 -3.96 -22.69 31.04
CA CYS A 274 -4.76 -21.80 30.19
C CYS A 274 -4.21 -21.63 28.76
N ILE A 275 -2.91 -21.86 28.54
CA ILE A 275 -2.27 -21.81 27.20
C ILE A 275 -2.47 -23.12 26.43
N ARG A 276 -2.70 -24.23 27.15
CA ARG A 276 -2.78 -25.61 26.66
C ARG A 276 -4.01 -26.31 27.23
N PRO A 277 -5.23 -25.84 26.91
CA PRO A 277 -6.45 -26.36 27.49
C PRO A 277 -6.72 -27.80 27.03
N SER A 278 -7.15 -28.65 27.97
CA SER A 278 -7.68 -29.98 27.67
C SER A 278 -9.09 -29.85 27.10
N VAL A 279 -9.40 -30.60 26.05
CA VAL A 279 -10.75 -30.64 25.46
C VAL A 279 -11.44 -31.92 25.93
N ALA A 280 -12.48 -31.77 26.75
CA ALA A 280 -13.30 -32.89 27.21
C ALA A 280 -14.33 -33.26 26.13
N GLN A 281 -14.36 -34.54 25.76
CA GLN A 281 -15.48 -35.23 25.12
C GLN A 281 -16.12 -36.16 26.16
N ASP A 282 -17.40 -36.52 26.00
CA ASP A 282 -18.26 -37.04 27.09
C ASP A 282 -17.66 -38.18 27.96
N ASN A 283 -16.71 -38.99 27.46
CA ASN A 283 -15.97 -40.01 28.24
C ASN A 283 -14.43 -39.97 28.08
N SER A 284 -13.88 -38.98 27.37
CA SER A 284 -12.44 -38.90 27.08
C SER A 284 -11.95 -37.47 26.97
N SER A 285 -10.76 -37.17 27.47
CA SER A 285 -10.11 -35.89 27.22
C SER A 285 -9.09 -36.03 26.08
N THR A 286 -9.12 -35.09 25.14
CA THR A 286 -8.03 -34.91 24.17
C THR A 286 -7.12 -33.80 24.66
N GLU A 287 -5.85 -34.13 24.85
CA GLU A 287 -4.84 -33.19 25.36
C GLU A 287 -4.18 -32.39 24.24
N ASP A 288 -3.72 -31.20 24.58
CA ASP A 288 -3.03 -30.32 23.64
C ASP A 288 -1.61 -30.84 23.29
N ASP A 289 -1.14 -30.54 22.07
CA ASP A 289 0.18 -30.96 21.55
C ASP A 289 1.34 -30.53 22.48
N LEU A 290 1.20 -29.39 23.16
CA LEU A 290 2.22 -28.90 24.09
C LEU A 290 2.27 -29.76 25.36
N THR A 291 1.13 -30.26 25.84
CA THR A 291 1.04 -31.11 27.03
C THR A 291 1.69 -32.46 26.77
N THR A 292 1.43 -33.08 25.61
CA THR A 292 2.06 -34.35 25.23
C THR A 292 3.57 -34.21 25.10
N LYS A 293 4.04 -33.13 24.46
CA LYS A 293 5.49 -32.86 24.33
C LYS A 293 6.18 -32.57 25.66
N LEU A 294 5.52 -31.89 26.58
CA LEU A 294 6.07 -31.68 27.93
C LEU A 294 6.22 -33.00 28.68
N ALA A 295 5.23 -33.90 28.58
CA ALA A 295 5.34 -35.24 29.16
C ALA A 295 6.51 -36.04 28.56
N GLU A 296 6.68 -36.01 27.24
CA GLU A 296 7.82 -36.64 26.55
C GLU A 296 9.17 -36.05 27.01
N ILE A 297 9.29 -34.73 27.15
CA ILE A 297 10.52 -34.07 27.61
C ILE A 297 10.86 -34.48 29.05
N VAL A 298 9.85 -34.59 29.92
CA VAL A 298 10.01 -35.06 31.30
C VAL A 298 10.46 -36.52 31.32
N HIS A 299 9.84 -37.39 30.50
CA HIS A 299 10.24 -38.78 30.36
C HIS A 299 11.70 -38.93 29.94
N LEU A 300 12.11 -38.23 28.88
CA LEU A 300 13.49 -38.25 28.37
C LEU A 300 14.48 -37.70 29.40
N SER A 301 14.09 -36.66 30.14
CA SER A 301 14.90 -36.13 31.23
C SER A 301 15.11 -37.15 32.34
N GLY A 302 14.06 -37.92 32.68
CA GLY A 302 14.15 -39.05 33.62
C GLY A 302 15.09 -40.15 33.12
N LEU A 303 14.98 -40.54 31.84
CA LEU A 303 15.86 -41.54 31.21
C LEU A 303 17.33 -41.11 31.22
N ILE A 304 17.64 -39.85 30.88
CA ILE A 304 19.02 -39.34 30.89
C ILE A 304 19.57 -39.29 32.32
N ARG A 305 18.79 -38.86 33.31
CA ARG A 305 19.21 -38.91 34.74
C ARG A 305 19.52 -40.34 35.15
N GLY A 306 18.66 -41.30 34.79
CA GLY A 306 18.88 -42.72 35.06
C GLY A 306 20.10 -43.30 34.34
N ALA A 307 20.33 -42.90 33.08
CA ALA A 307 21.47 -43.33 32.28
C ALA A 307 22.81 -42.82 32.86
N LEU A 308 22.85 -41.55 33.29
CA LEU A 308 24.00 -40.95 33.96
C LEU A 308 24.28 -41.61 35.31
N ALA A 309 23.26 -41.94 36.10
CA ALA A 309 23.41 -42.60 37.40
C ALA A 309 23.86 -44.08 37.26
N LYS A 310 23.38 -44.79 36.23
CA LYS A 310 23.76 -46.17 35.94
C LYS A 310 25.14 -46.31 35.27
N GLY A 311 25.74 -45.22 34.81
CA GLY A 311 27.02 -45.25 34.08
C GLY A 311 26.92 -45.90 32.70
N THR A 312 25.84 -45.69 31.96
CA THR A 312 25.66 -46.25 30.60
C THR A 312 26.72 -45.73 29.62
N PRO A 313 27.02 -46.47 28.53
CA PRO A 313 27.97 -46.02 27.51
C PRO A 313 27.67 -44.62 26.98
N VAL A 314 28.73 -43.82 26.76
CA VAL A 314 28.62 -42.41 26.33
C VAL A 314 27.83 -42.26 25.02
N ALA A 315 27.95 -43.23 24.10
CA ALA A 315 27.20 -43.23 22.85
C ALA A 315 25.67 -43.17 23.07
N THR A 316 25.15 -43.99 24.00
CA THR A 316 23.72 -44.00 24.35
C THR A 316 23.29 -42.71 25.03
N VAL A 317 24.12 -42.17 25.93
CA VAL A 317 23.85 -40.88 26.57
C VAL A 317 23.79 -39.74 25.55
N MET A 318 24.71 -39.73 24.57
CA MET A 318 24.72 -38.75 23.48
C MET A 318 23.49 -38.87 22.58
N GLU A 319 23.06 -40.10 22.24
CA GLU A 319 21.85 -40.34 21.46
C GLU A 319 20.59 -39.82 22.18
N LEU A 320 20.45 -40.14 23.47
CA LEU A 320 19.35 -39.61 24.29
C LEU A 320 19.40 -38.08 24.41
N TRP A 321 20.59 -37.50 24.53
CA TRP A 321 20.75 -36.04 24.62
C TRP A 321 20.40 -35.34 23.30
N GLU A 322 20.80 -35.91 22.16
CA GLU A 322 20.40 -35.43 20.84
C GLU A 322 18.89 -35.52 20.64
N TYR A 323 18.27 -36.61 21.11
CA TYR A 323 16.82 -36.78 21.07
C TYR A 323 16.08 -35.77 21.95
N LEU A 324 16.57 -35.51 23.18
CA LEU A 324 16.06 -34.44 24.03
C LEU A 324 16.14 -33.08 23.33
N GLN A 325 17.28 -32.78 22.69
CA GLN A 325 17.47 -31.53 21.96
C GLN A 325 16.51 -31.38 20.77
N MET A 326 16.20 -32.48 20.07
CA MET A 326 15.19 -32.48 19.01
C MET A 326 13.77 -32.25 19.56
N GLN A 327 13.36 -32.91 20.64
CA GLN A 327 12.02 -32.72 21.21
C GLN A 327 11.80 -31.29 21.73
N VAL A 328 12.81 -30.74 22.39
CA VAL A 328 12.81 -29.34 22.83
C VAL A 328 12.76 -28.37 21.64
N ALA A 329 13.45 -28.69 20.53
CA ALA A 329 13.38 -27.88 19.32
C ALA A 329 12.00 -27.94 18.65
N LEU A 330 11.38 -29.12 18.58
CA LEU A 330 10.02 -29.32 18.06
C LEU A 330 8.97 -28.58 18.91
N TYR A 331 9.14 -28.59 20.23
CA TYR A 331 8.29 -27.87 21.19
C TYR A 331 8.22 -26.36 20.89
N VAL A 332 9.34 -25.75 20.47
CA VAL A 332 9.40 -24.34 20.06
C VAL A 332 8.94 -24.14 18.61
N ASN A 333 9.57 -24.83 17.66
CA ASN A 333 9.30 -24.70 16.23
C ASN A 333 9.42 -26.05 15.49
N SER A 334 8.28 -26.59 15.07
CA SER A 334 8.20 -27.89 14.39
C SER A 334 8.53 -27.87 12.89
N GLU A 335 8.64 -26.70 12.26
CA GLU A 335 8.83 -26.55 10.81
C GLU A 335 10.29 -26.33 10.39
N VAL A 336 11.25 -26.40 11.31
CA VAL A 336 12.65 -26.19 10.94
C VAL A 336 13.11 -27.34 10.02
N PRO A 337 13.61 -27.05 8.81
CA PRO A 337 14.07 -28.08 7.88
C PRO A 337 15.10 -28.99 8.52
N GLY A 338 14.86 -30.30 8.50
CA GLY A 338 15.71 -31.34 9.09
C GLY A 338 15.27 -31.85 10.47
N LEU A 339 14.25 -31.23 11.11
CA LEU A 339 13.58 -31.81 12.28
C LEU A 339 12.33 -32.64 11.91
N SER A 340 11.72 -32.36 10.75
CA SER A 340 10.55 -33.05 10.22
C SER A 340 10.96 -34.17 9.25
N GLN A 341 11.53 -35.27 9.74
CA GLN A 341 11.68 -36.46 8.90
C GLN A 341 10.47 -37.39 9.08
N PRO A 342 9.98 -38.04 8.01
CA PRO A 342 8.93 -39.04 8.11
C PRO A 342 9.45 -40.23 8.95
N GLY A 343 9.09 -40.24 10.22
CA GLY A 343 9.61 -41.17 11.23
C GLY A 343 9.50 -40.62 12.66
N PHE A 344 9.50 -39.29 12.83
CA PHE A 344 9.43 -38.62 14.15
C PHE A 344 8.02 -38.26 14.62
N GLY A 345 6.97 -38.71 13.92
CA GLY A 345 5.56 -38.46 14.26
C GLY A 345 4.89 -37.35 13.43
N LYS A 346 3.62 -37.08 13.72
CA LYS A 346 2.82 -36.04 13.04
C LYS A 346 3.40 -34.65 13.31
N THR A 347 3.19 -33.72 12.37
CA THR A 347 3.56 -32.30 12.55
C THR A 347 2.76 -31.70 13.70
N ILE A 348 3.44 -31.36 14.80
CA ILE A 348 2.83 -30.74 15.98
C ILE A 348 2.73 -29.22 15.84
N ARG A 349 1.80 -28.59 16.58
CA ARG A 349 1.71 -27.13 16.68
C ARG A 349 2.49 -26.60 17.89
N GLY A 350 3.78 -26.37 17.69
CA GLY A 350 4.65 -25.66 18.64
C GLY A 350 4.27 -24.19 18.82
N PHE A 351 5.03 -23.45 19.65
CA PHE A 351 4.75 -22.04 19.90
C PHE A 351 4.84 -21.17 18.64
N CYS A 352 5.85 -21.37 17.79
CA CYS A 352 6.02 -20.57 16.58
C CYS A 352 4.84 -20.73 15.60
N GLN A 353 4.28 -21.93 15.48
CA GLN A 353 3.11 -22.24 14.65
C GLN A 353 1.86 -21.51 15.12
N ARG A 354 1.69 -21.35 16.44
CA ARG A 354 0.56 -20.61 17.04
C ARG A 354 0.68 -19.10 16.86
N LEU A 355 1.90 -18.58 16.74
CA LEU A 355 2.16 -17.15 16.57
C LEU A 355 2.09 -16.69 15.11
N LYS A 356 2.62 -17.49 14.17
CA LYS A 356 2.73 -17.12 12.75
C LYS A 356 1.49 -17.49 11.93
N GLY A 357 1.38 -16.91 10.74
CA GLY A 357 0.33 -17.26 9.76
C GLY A 357 -0.95 -16.45 9.90
N LYS A 358 -1.95 -16.72 9.03
CA LYS A 358 -3.24 -16.00 9.02
C LYS A 358 -4.07 -16.26 10.29
N GLN A 359 -4.05 -17.51 10.77
CA GLN A 359 -4.70 -17.94 12.02
C GLN A 359 -3.80 -17.79 13.26
N GLY A 360 -2.58 -17.27 13.08
CA GLY A 360 -1.65 -17.00 14.17
C GLY A 360 -2.12 -15.84 15.04
N ARG A 361 -1.62 -15.75 16.27
CA ARG A 361 -2.04 -14.74 17.25
C ARG A 361 -1.98 -13.31 16.72
N PHE A 362 -0.90 -12.91 16.07
CA PHE A 362 -0.72 -11.53 15.59
C PHE A 362 -1.80 -11.10 14.58
N ARG A 363 -2.20 -11.98 13.66
CA ARG A 363 -3.18 -11.65 12.62
C ARG A 363 -4.63 -11.97 12.99
N GLY A 364 -4.85 -13.13 13.61
CA GLY A 364 -6.19 -13.67 13.85
C GLY A 364 -6.81 -13.34 15.20
N ASN A 365 -5.99 -12.93 16.19
CA ASN A 365 -6.45 -12.63 17.55
C ASN A 365 -6.10 -11.22 18.03
N LEU A 366 -4.98 -10.64 17.55
CA LEU A 366 -4.50 -9.32 17.99
C LEU A 366 -4.93 -8.22 17.00
N SER A 367 -4.41 -8.22 15.76
CA SER A 367 -4.78 -7.20 14.77
C SER A 367 -6.24 -7.33 14.29
N GLY A 368 -6.73 -8.55 14.16
CA GLY A 368 -8.14 -8.84 13.91
C GLY A 368 -8.65 -9.77 14.99
N LYS A 369 -9.90 -9.59 15.41
CA LYS A 369 -10.58 -10.48 16.36
C LYS A 369 -12.07 -10.50 16.06
N ARG A 370 -12.76 -11.54 16.53
CA ARG A 370 -14.23 -11.54 16.57
C ARG A 370 -14.69 -10.54 17.63
N VAL A 371 -15.74 -9.79 17.31
CA VAL A 371 -16.31 -8.76 18.18
C VAL A 371 -17.76 -9.09 18.47
N ASP A 372 -18.18 -8.85 19.71
CA ASP A 372 -19.56 -8.98 20.14
C ASP A 372 -20.38 -7.75 19.69
N PHE A 373 -21.70 -7.78 19.91
CA PHE A 373 -22.62 -6.70 19.48
C PHE A 373 -22.55 -6.38 17.99
N SER A 374 -22.42 -7.44 17.18
CA SER A 374 -22.43 -7.38 15.73
C SER A 374 -23.53 -8.28 15.15
N GLY A 375 -24.05 -7.90 13.99
CA GLY A 375 -25.03 -8.65 13.21
C GLY A 375 -24.62 -8.72 11.75
N ARG A 376 -25.10 -9.73 11.03
CA ARG A 376 -24.84 -9.90 9.59
C ARG A 376 -26.10 -10.41 8.91
N THR A 377 -26.50 -9.73 7.83
CA THR A 377 -27.68 -10.12 7.05
C THR A 377 -27.53 -9.68 5.60
N VAL A 378 -28.32 -10.31 4.72
CA VAL A 378 -28.49 -9.90 3.33
C VAL A 378 -29.02 -8.46 3.26
N ILE A 379 -28.50 -7.69 2.31
CA ILE A 379 -28.95 -6.32 2.03
C ILE A 379 -30.07 -6.30 1.00
N SER A 380 -30.90 -5.26 1.06
CA SER A 380 -31.97 -5.00 0.09
C SER A 380 -32.14 -3.49 -0.11
N PRO A 381 -32.60 -3.03 -1.28
CA PRO A 381 -32.78 -1.61 -1.54
C PRO A 381 -34.00 -1.05 -0.79
N ASP A 382 -33.92 0.21 -0.35
CA ASP A 382 -35.08 1.00 0.08
C ASP A 382 -34.85 2.51 -0.21
N PRO A 383 -35.42 3.05 -1.31
CA PRO A 383 -35.20 4.43 -1.73
C PRO A 383 -35.93 5.45 -0.85
N ASN A 384 -36.81 5.00 0.07
CA ASN A 384 -37.55 5.91 0.95
C ASN A 384 -36.75 6.31 2.20
N LEU A 385 -35.73 5.54 2.56
CA LEU A 385 -34.82 5.84 3.68
C LEU A 385 -33.93 7.03 3.34
N GLY A 386 -33.52 7.77 4.38
CA GLY A 386 -32.42 8.71 4.24
C GLY A 386 -31.13 8.00 3.81
N ILE A 387 -30.25 8.68 3.07
CA ILE A 387 -28.92 8.13 2.75
C ILE A 387 -28.06 7.87 3.99
N ASP A 388 -28.37 8.52 5.11
CA ASP A 388 -27.73 8.34 6.41
C ASP A 388 -28.43 7.31 7.30
N GLU A 389 -29.53 6.70 6.82
CA GLU A 389 -30.31 5.71 7.55
C GLU A 389 -30.08 4.28 7.04
N VAL A 390 -30.09 3.31 7.97
CA VAL A 390 -30.10 1.88 7.67
C VAL A 390 -31.28 1.21 8.36
N ALA A 391 -32.07 0.45 7.61
CA ALA A 391 -33.15 -0.33 8.18
C ALA A 391 -32.63 -1.59 8.85
N VAL A 392 -32.93 -1.76 10.14
CA VAL A 392 -32.55 -2.92 10.95
C VAL A 392 -33.79 -3.76 11.27
N PRO A 393 -33.74 -5.09 11.06
CA PRO A 393 -34.80 -6.01 11.46
C PRO A 393 -35.13 -5.94 12.95
N ILE A 394 -36.41 -6.00 13.33
CA ILE A 394 -36.85 -6.09 14.73
C ILE A 394 -36.15 -7.24 15.47
N LEU A 395 -35.93 -8.39 14.81
CA LEU A 395 -35.24 -9.54 15.41
C LEU A 395 -33.78 -9.22 15.78
N VAL A 396 -33.10 -8.45 14.95
CA VAL A 396 -31.72 -8.00 15.22
C VAL A 396 -31.74 -6.92 16.31
N ALA A 397 -32.70 -5.99 16.25
CA ALA A 397 -32.83 -4.90 17.22
C ALA A 397 -33.17 -5.36 18.65
N LYS A 398 -33.89 -6.48 18.81
CA LYS A 398 -34.15 -7.10 20.12
C LYS A 398 -32.90 -7.74 20.73
N ASN A 399 -32.03 -8.34 19.90
CA ASN A 399 -30.84 -9.05 20.38
C ASN A 399 -29.63 -8.12 20.58
N LEU A 400 -29.46 -7.11 19.72
CA LEU A 400 -28.39 -6.12 19.85
C LEU A 400 -28.83 -5.03 20.84
N THR A 401 -28.11 -4.92 21.95
CA THR A 401 -28.42 -3.98 23.02
C THR A 401 -27.43 -2.83 23.09
N TYR A 402 -27.90 -1.73 23.68
CA TYR A 402 -27.10 -0.58 24.05
C TYR A 402 -27.17 -0.35 25.57
N PRO A 403 -26.02 -0.28 26.29
CA PRO A 403 -26.00 -0.08 27.74
C PRO A 403 -26.21 1.40 28.07
N GLU A 404 -27.47 1.82 28.22
CA GLU A 404 -27.82 3.19 28.56
C GLU A 404 -27.73 3.43 30.07
N LEU A 405 -26.99 4.47 30.47
CA LEU A 405 -26.84 4.87 31.88
C LEU A 405 -28.07 5.62 32.36
N ALA A 406 -28.66 5.18 33.47
CA ALA A 406 -29.77 5.87 34.10
C ALA A 406 -29.32 7.21 34.69
N ASN A 407 -29.89 8.30 34.16
CA ASN A 407 -29.68 9.67 34.58
C ASN A 407 -31.04 10.34 34.86
N HIS A 408 -31.02 11.60 35.30
CA HIS A 408 -32.23 12.34 35.65
C HIS A 408 -33.19 12.59 34.46
N VAL A 409 -32.72 12.51 33.21
CA VAL A 409 -33.51 12.77 31.99
C VAL A 409 -34.18 11.48 31.47
N ASN A 410 -33.47 10.35 31.49
CA ASN A 410 -33.91 9.11 30.86
C ASN A 410 -34.52 8.09 31.83
N ILE A 411 -34.48 8.33 33.14
CA ILE A 411 -34.94 7.33 34.13
C ILE A 411 -36.38 6.86 33.88
N GLU A 412 -37.30 7.77 33.51
CA GLU A 412 -38.69 7.41 33.19
C GLU A 412 -38.79 6.58 31.91
N LYS A 413 -38.02 6.93 30.87
CA LYS A 413 -37.91 6.16 29.63
C LYS A 413 -37.40 4.75 29.91
N LEU A 414 -36.33 4.61 30.69
CA LEU A 414 -35.71 3.31 31.01
C LEU A 414 -36.65 2.44 31.86
N ARG A 415 -37.36 3.03 32.83
CA ARG A 415 -38.41 2.32 33.59
C ARG A 415 -39.48 1.72 32.69
N ARG A 416 -39.92 2.47 31.67
CA ARG A 416 -40.88 1.96 30.67
C ARG A 416 -40.29 0.79 29.87
N LEU A 417 -39.04 0.88 29.43
CA LEU A 417 -38.37 -0.20 28.68
C LEU A 417 -38.19 -1.48 29.51
N ILE A 418 -37.87 -1.33 30.80
CA ILE A 418 -37.76 -2.47 31.73
C ILE A 418 -39.11 -3.19 31.91
N ARG A 419 -40.22 -2.43 32.01
CA ARG A 419 -41.57 -3.00 32.11
C ARG A 419 -41.95 -3.80 30.86
N ASN A 420 -41.64 -3.27 29.68
CA ASN A 420 -41.85 -3.97 28.40
C ASN A 420 -41.06 -5.29 28.35
N GLY A 421 -39.83 -5.29 28.90
CA GLY A 421 -38.98 -6.47 29.00
C GLY A 421 -38.34 -6.86 27.65
N PRO A 422 -37.82 -8.10 27.54
CA PRO A 422 -37.03 -8.54 26.38
C PRO A 422 -37.86 -8.98 25.16
N SER A 423 -39.14 -9.32 25.34
CA SER A 423 -39.98 -9.86 24.26
C SER A 423 -40.59 -8.80 23.35
N GLU A 424 -40.92 -7.63 23.91
CA GLU A 424 -41.57 -6.53 23.21
C GLU A 424 -40.54 -5.48 22.78
N TRP A 425 -40.69 -4.92 21.57
CA TRP A 425 -39.87 -3.81 21.12
C TRP A 425 -40.75 -2.55 21.09
N PRO A 426 -40.31 -1.42 21.68
CA PRO A 426 -39.02 -1.18 22.36
C PRO A 426 -39.00 -1.75 23.80
N GLY A 427 -37.88 -2.33 24.22
CA GLY A 427 -37.75 -3.03 25.50
C GLY A 427 -36.31 -3.08 26.02
N ALA A 428 -36.02 -3.94 26.99
CA ALA A 428 -34.68 -4.13 27.55
C ALA A 428 -34.42 -5.59 27.94
N MET A 429 -33.14 -6.00 27.86
CA MET A 429 -32.69 -7.36 28.16
C MET A 429 -32.26 -7.54 29.62
N GLY A 430 -31.59 -6.55 30.21
CA GLY A 430 -31.03 -6.68 31.56
C GLY A 430 -30.67 -5.36 32.20
N VAL A 431 -30.44 -5.38 33.51
CA VAL A 431 -30.02 -4.22 34.31
C VAL A 431 -28.79 -4.59 35.13
N HIS A 432 -27.75 -3.75 35.11
CA HIS A 432 -26.57 -3.88 35.96
C HIS A 432 -26.70 -2.88 37.11
N LYS A 433 -26.89 -3.40 38.33
CA LYS A 433 -26.96 -2.56 39.53
C LYS A 433 -25.56 -2.17 39.98
N LYS A 434 -25.34 -0.87 40.21
CA LYS A 434 -24.04 -0.37 40.67
C LYS A 434 -23.69 -0.87 42.08
N ALA A 435 -24.68 -0.98 42.96
CA ALA A 435 -24.50 -1.39 44.35
C ALA A 435 -23.94 -2.82 44.49
N ASP A 436 -24.33 -3.72 43.59
CA ASP A 436 -24.00 -5.16 43.67
C ASP A 436 -22.70 -5.52 42.94
N GLY A 437 -21.80 -4.56 42.76
CA GLY A 437 -20.54 -4.79 42.03
C GLY A 437 -20.73 -5.05 40.53
N GLY A 438 -21.88 -4.66 39.96
CA GLY A 438 -22.19 -4.82 38.53
C GLY A 438 -22.81 -6.17 38.15
N TYR A 439 -23.43 -6.88 39.10
CA TYR A 439 -24.20 -8.09 38.77
C TYR A 439 -25.35 -7.75 37.80
N LYS A 440 -25.48 -8.55 36.72
CA LYS A 440 -26.50 -8.40 35.69
C LYS A 440 -27.78 -9.14 36.10
N ILE A 441 -28.86 -8.39 36.30
CA ILE A 441 -30.21 -8.92 36.48
C ILE A 441 -30.81 -9.16 35.08
N ASP A 442 -31.14 -10.41 34.77
CA ASP A 442 -31.81 -10.78 33.52
C ASP A 442 -33.32 -10.54 33.62
N LEU A 443 -33.86 -9.65 32.77
CA LEU A 443 -35.27 -9.26 32.78
C LEU A 443 -36.21 -10.35 32.27
N LYS A 444 -35.67 -11.42 31.68
CA LYS A 444 -36.47 -12.58 31.28
C LYS A 444 -37.05 -13.34 32.48
N TYR A 445 -36.33 -13.38 33.60
CA TYR A 445 -36.68 -14.16 34.78
C TYR A 445 -36.99 -13.30 36.02
N ALA A 446 -36.61 -12.02 36.01
CA ALA A 446 -36.84 -11.11 37.13
C ALA A 446 -38.25 -10.50 37.13
N ASP A 447 -38.70 -10.06 38.31
CA ASP A 447 -39.88 -9.20 38.43
C ASP A 447 -39.58 -7.80 37.89
N ARG A 448 -40.11 -7.53 36.70
CA ARG A 448 -39.90 -6.30 35.94
C ARG A 448 -40.40 -5.06 36.69
N GLU A 449 -41.47 -5.17 37.47
CA GLU A 449 -42.02 -4.02 38.20
C GLU A 449 -41.16 -3.63 39.40
N GLN A 450 -40.61 -4.62 40.08
CA GLN A 450 -39.68 -4.38 41.19
C GLN A 450 -38.37 -3.76 40.67
N VAL A 451 -37.78 -4.33 39.61
CA VAL A 451 -36.53 -3.81 39.03
C VAL A 451 -36.71 -2.37 38.51
N ALA A 452 -37.86 -2.06 37.90
CA ALA A 452 -38.14 -0.69 37.45
C ALA A 452 -38.30 0.31 38.61
N ARG A 453 -38.90 -0.11 39.73
CA ARG A 453 -39.01 0.72 40.95
C ARG A 453 -37.64 0.98 41.58
N ASP A 454 -36.82 -0.06 41.65
CA ASP A 454 -35.48 -0.03 42.25
C ASP A 454 -34.42 0.69 41.40
N LEU A 455 -34.73 1.04 40.14
CA LEU A 455 -33.77 1.67 39.24
C LEU A 455 -33.26 2.99 39.83
N SER A 456 -31.94 3.08 40.02
CA SER A 456 -31.25 4.21 40.64
C SER A 456 -30.34 4.92 39.64
N TYR A 457 -29.91 6.15 39.96
CA TYR A 457 -28.99 6.90 39.13
C TYR A 457 -27.62 6.21 39.07
N GLY A 458 -27.12 6.01 37.85
CA GLY A 458 -25.85 5.34 37.58
C GLY A 458 -25.96 3.83 37.34
N ASP A 459 -27.15 3.24 37.46
CA ASP A 459 -27.39 1.87 36.98
C ASP A 459 -27.34 1.83 35.44
N LYS A 460 -26.89 0.71 34.86
CA LYS A 460 -26.84 0.51 33.40
C LYS A 460 -27.98 -0.38 32.95
N VAL A 461 -28.76 0.06 31.97
CA VAL A 461 -29.86 -0.72 31.40
C VAL A 461 -29.48 -1.12 29.97
N ASP A 462 -29.41 -2.42 29.72
CA ASP A 462 -29.16 -2.98 28.38
C ASP A 462 -30.47 -2.92 27.57
N ARG A 463 -30.78 -1.75 27.00
CA ARG A 463 -31.99 -1.55 26.18
C ARG A 463 -31.83 -2.14 24.78
N HIS A 464 -32.95 -2.49 24.15
CA HIS A 464 -32.99 -2.81 22.73
C HIS A 464 -32.53 -1.62 21.89
N LEU A 465 -32.09 -1.91 20.67
CA LEU A 465 -31.74 -0.89 19.70
C LEU A 465 -33.02 -0.17 19.20
N GLU A 466 -32.99 1.16 19.16
CA GLU A 466 -34.14 2.01 18.81
C GLU A 466 -33.89 2.84 17.54
N ASP A 467 -34.93 3.51 17.05
CA ASP A 467 -34.81 4.43 15.92
C ASP A 467 -33.88 5.61 16.28
N GLY A 468 -32.94 5.92 15.41
CA GLY A 468 -31.95 6.99 15.61
C GLY A 468 -30.67 6.55 16.34
N ASP A 469 -30.54 5.26 16.70
CA ASP A 469 -29.27 4.74 17.22
C ASP A 469 -28.17 4.75 16.16
N ILE A 470 -26.94 4.99 16.60
CA ILE A 470 -25.77 5.08 15.74
C ILE A 470 -25.16 3.69 15.60
N VAL A 471 -24.98 3.22 14.36
CA VAL A 471 -24.37 1.93 14.07
C VAL A 471 -23.31 2.06 12.98
N LEU A 472 -22.29 1.21 13.06
CA LEU A 472 -21.30 1.07 12.00
C LEU A 472 -21.77 -0.02 11.03
N PHE A 473 -21.71 0.27 9.74
CA PHE A 473 -22.11 -0.64 8.69
C PHE A 473 -20.97 -0.86 7.70
N ASN A 474 -20.59 -2.13 7.48
CA ASN A 474 -19.43 -2.48 6.67
C ASN A 474 -19.70 -3.58 5.64
N ARG A 475 -18.98 -3.51 4.51
CA ARG A 475 -18.89 -4.61 3.54
C ARG A 475 -17.52 -5.29 3.62
N GLN A 476 -17.52 -6.61 3.53
CA GLN A 476 -16.31 -7.41 3.35
C GLN A 476 -16.22 -7.86 1.89
N PRO A 477 -15.08 -7.70 1.20
CA PRO A 477 -13.82 -7.10 1.64
C PRO A 477 -13.87 -5.55 1.68
N SER A 478 -13.10 -4.95 2.60
CA SER A 478 -12.98 -3.48 2.69
C SER A 478 -11.72 -3.01 1.95
N LEU A 479 -11.88 -2.19 0.92
CA LEU A 479 -10.77 -1.71 0.07
C LEU A 479 -10.29 -0.31 0.43
N HIS A 480 -11.19 0.55 0.92
CA HIS A 480 -10.94 1.94 1.26
C HIS A 480 -11.73 2.34 2.52
N LYS A 481 -11.47 3.53 3.09
CA LYS A 481 -12.10 3.98 4.34
C LYS A 481 -13.63 3.95 4.31
N LEU A 482 -14.22 4.34 3.18
CA LEU A 482 -15.68 4.43 3.00
C LEU A 482 -16.39 3.06 2.92
N SER A 483 -15.65 1.95 2.89
CA SER A 483 -16.26 0.61 2.98
C SER A 483 -16.83 0.31 4.38
N ILE A 484 -16.57 1.19 5.37
CA ILE A 484 -17.20 1.22 6.68
C ILE A 484 -17.66 2.66 6.98
N MET A 485 -18.96 2.84 7.23
CA MET A 485 -19.55 4.15 7.56
C MET A 485 -20.55 4.01 8.69
N SER A 486 -20.85 5.12 9.34
CA SER A 486 -21.84 5.20 10.41
C SER A 486 -23.20 5.64 9.86
N HIS A 487 -24.24 4.89 10.21
CA HIS A 487 -25.63 5.14 9.83
C HIS A 487 -26.51 5.28 11.08
N LEU A 488 -27.67 5.91 10.91
CA LEU A 488 -28.75 5.96 11.88
C LEU A 488 -29.69 4.78 11.67
N VAL A 489 -30.07 4.10 12.74
CA VAL A 489 -30.95 2.94 12.61
C VAL A 489 -32.40 3.35 12.43
N LYS A 490 -33.08 2.64 11.53
CA LYS A 490 -34.53 2.60 11.44
C LYS A 490 -35.05 1.18 11.60
N VAL A 491 -35.77 0.88 12.67
CA VAL A 491 -36.24 -0.49 12.93
C VAL A 491 -37.44 -0.84 12.01
N ARG A 492 -37.39 -2.03 11.40
CA ARG A 492 -38.40 -2.53 10.44
C ARG A 492 -38.71 -4.00 10.67
N HIS A 493 -39.92 -4.41 10.29
CA HIS A 493 -40.46 -5.76 10.53
C HIS A 493 -39.78 -6.87 9.72
N TRP A 494 -39.16 -6.52 8.59
CA TRP A 494 -38.50 -7.46 7.69
C TRP A 494 -37.20 -8.01 8.26
N ARG A 495 -36.62 -9.00 7.59
CA ARG A 495 -35.41 -9.70 8.07
C ARG A 495 -34.11 -9.22 7.42
N THR A 496 -34.16 -8.42 6.37
CA THR A 496 -32.97 -7.92 5.65
C THR A 496 -32.54 -6.55 6.16
N PHE A 497 -31.26 -6.23 6.02
CA PHE A 497 -30.82 -4.85 6.13
C PHE A 497 -31.27 -4.09 4.89
N ARG A 498 -31.73 -2.85 5.05
CA ARG A 498 -32.07 -1.99 3.90
C ARG A 498 -31.35 -0.68 3.95
N LEU A 499 -30.92 -0.20 2.79
CA LEU A 499 -30.24 1.07 2.64
C LEU A 499 -30.64 1.73 1.32
N ASN A 500 -30.38 3.03 1.24
CA ASN A 500 -30.59 3.80 0.03
C ASN A 500 -29.52 3.46 -1.04
N GLU A 501 -29.96 3.34 -2.29
CA GLU A 501 -29.17 2.94 -3.45
C GLU A 501 -28.05 3.95 -3.79
N CYS A 502 -28.20 5.22 -3.38
CA CYS A 502 -27.15 6.24 -3.53
C CYS A 502 -25.85 5.90 -2.76
N VAL A 503 -25.96 5.13 -1.68
CA VAL A 503 -24.82 4.75 -0.81
C VAL A 503 -24.15 3.44 -1.25
N CYS A 504 -24.68 2.78 -2.28
CA CYS A 504 -24.12 1.53 -2.76
C CYS A 504 -22.74 1.70 -3.42
N GLY A 505 -22.45 2.89 -3.97
CA GLY A 505 -21.16 3.21 -4.60
C GLY A 505 -19.95 2.91 -3.70
N PRO A 506 -19.84 3.52 -2.51
CA PRO A 506 -18.75 3.23 -1.55
C PRO A 506 -18.65 1.78 -1.09
N TYR A 507 -19.76 1.05 -1.02
CA TYR A 507 -19.73 -0.37 -0.65
C TYR A 507 -19.41 -1.26 -1.86
N ASN A 508 -19.54 -0.75 -3.09
CA ASN A 508 -19.50 -1.53 -4.32
C ASN A 508 -20.47 -2.75 -4.26
N ALA A 509 -21.67 -2.49 -3.73
CA ALA A 509 -22.73 -3.48 -3.52
C ALA A 509 -23.82 -3.34 -4.60
N ASP A 510 -24.40 -4.45 -5.04
CA ASP A 510 -25.35 -4.51 -6.17
C ASP A 510 -26.64 -5.32 -5.89
N PHE A 511 -26.88 -5.69 -4.63
CA PHE A 511 -28.09 -6.39 -4.16
C PHE A 511 -28.33 -7.76 -4.81
N ASP A 512 -27.27 -8.50 -5.16
CA ASP A 512 -27.33 -9.84 -5.77
C ASP A 512 -27.46 -11.01 -4.76
N GLY A 513 -27.54 -10.70 -3.47
CA GLY A 513 -27.41 -11.67 -2.37
C GLY A 513 -26.28 -11.34 -1.39
N ASP A 514 -25.54 -10.26 -1.67
CA ASP A 514 -24.55 -9.68 -0.78
C ASP A 514 -25.02 -9.54 0.68
N GLU A 515 -24.12 -9.85 1.61
CA GLU A 515 -24.32 -9.70 3.04
C GLU A 515 -23.38 -8.64 3.61
N MET A 516 -23.89 -7.82 4.52
CA MET A 516 -23.11 -6.78 5.20
C MET A 516 -23.19 -6.95 6.70
N ASN A 517 -22.15 -6.49 7.42
CA ASN A 517 -22.14 -6.56 8.87
C ASN A 517 -22.47 -5.19 9.48
N LEU A 518 -23.14 -5.25 10.63
CA LEU A 518 -23.54 -4.12 11.45
C LEU A 518 -22.89 -4.27 12.82
N HIS A 519 -22.30 -3.21 13.36
CA HIS A 519 -21.67 -3.17 14.69
C HIS A 519 -22.26 -2.03 15.51
N VAL A 520 -22.60 -2.29 16.76
CA VAL A 520 -23.20 -1.28 17.66
C VAL A 520 -22.13 -0.76 18.62
N PRO A 521 -21.69 0.51 18.52
CA PRO A 521 -20.77 1.10 19.49
C PRO A 521 -21.37 1.11 20.89
N GLN A 522 -20.62 0.60 21.87
CA GLN A 522 -21.11 0.39 23.24
C GLN A 522 -20.82 1.56 24.20
N THR A 523 -20.01 2.54 23.79
CA THR A 523 -19.61 3.70 24.60
C THR A 523 -20.03 5.00 23.93
N GLU A 524 -20.31 6.03 24.72
CA GLU A 524 -20.70 7.36 24.18
C GLU A 524 -19.56 8.03 23.40
N GLU A 525 -18.30 7.84 23.83
CA GLU A 525 -17.11 8.34 23.11
C GLU A 525 -17.05 7.75 21.70
N ALA A 526 -17.20 6.42 21.56
CA ALA A 526 -17.17 5.75 20.26
C ALA A 526 -18.38 6.12 19.39
N ARG A 527 -19.56 6.37 19.98
CA ARG A 527 -20.74 6.86 19.25
C ARG A 527 -20.51 8.25 18.69
N ALA A 528 -19.93 9.16 19.48
CA ALA A 528 -19.64 10.53 19.07
C ALA A 528 -18.60 10.58 17.93
N GLU A 529 -17.53 9.77 18.02
CA GLU A 529 -16.56 9.64 16.93
C GLU A 529 -17.18 9.05 15.66
N ALA A 530 -17.98 7.98 15.80
CA ALA A 530 -18.63 7.31 14.67
C ALA A 530 -19.53 8.25 13.86
N ILE A 531 -20.39 9.03 14.52
CA ILE A 531 -21.31 9.94 13.80
C ILE A 531 -20.60 11.15 13.19
N THR A 532 -19.59 11.70 13.87
CA THR A 532 -18.91 12.93 13.46
C THR A 532 -17.89 12.67 12.36
N LEU A 533 -17.09 11.61 12.48
CA LEU A 533 -16.00 11.31 11.53
C LEU A 533 -16.40 10.28 10.48
N MET A 534 -17.15 9.25 10.88
CA MET A 534 -17.55 8.13 10.00
C MET A 534 -18.97 8.27 9.46
N GLY A 535 -19.71 9.30 9.83
CA GLY A 535 -21.06 9.55 9.35
C GLY A 535 -21.12 9.70 7.83
N VAL A 536 -22.16 9.15 7.21
CA VAL A 536 -22.38 9.24 5.75
C VAL A 536 -22.36 10.69 5.26
N LYS A 537 -22.99 11.60 6.02
CA LYS A 537 -23.07 13.03 5.68
C LYS A 537 -21.72 13.73 5.52
N HIS A 538 -20.70 13.30 6.28
CA HIS A 538 -19.34 13.86 6.21
C HIS A 538 -18.44 13.13 5.21
N ASN A 539 -18.90 11.99 4.68
CA ASN A 539 -18.13 11.08 3.84
C ASN A 539 -18.74 10.93 2.43
N LEU A 540 -19.33 12.01 1.91
CA LEU A 540 -19.93 12.05 0.56
C LEU A 540 -18.87 12.06 -0.56
N THR A 541 -17.66 12.52 -0.25
CA THR A 541 -16.53 12.62 -1.18
C THR A 541 -15.46 11.57 -0.91
N THR A 542 -14.78 11.12 -1.96
CA THR A 542 -13.64 10.21 -1.83
C THR A 542 -12.37 10.98 -1.43
N PRO A 543 -11.55 10.44 -0.51
CA PRO A 543 -10.27 11.06 -0.16
C PRO A 543 -9.18 10.88 -1.23
N LYS A 544 -9.45 10.08 -2.27
CA LYS A 544 -8.53 9.86 -3.39
C LYS A 544 -8.24 11.15 -4.17
N ASN A 545 -9.29 11.93 -4.43
CA ASN A 545 -9.25 13.09 -5.33
C ASN A 545 -10.31 14.17 -5.03
N GLY A 546 -11.14 13.97 -4.00
CA GLY A 546 -12.21 14.89 -3.62
C GLY A 546 -13.48 14.81 -4.47
N GLU A 547 -13.63 13.82 -5.35
CA GLU A 547 -14.85 13.63 -6.15
C GLU A 547 -16.02 13.08 -5.31
N PRO A 548 -17.28 13.39 -5.65
CA PRO A 548 -18.44 12.77 -5.02
C PRO A 548 -18.53 11.29 -5.40
N ILE A 549 -18.64 10.43 -4.38
CA ILE A 549 -18.79 8.98 -4.53
C ILE A 549 -20.20 8.51 -4.16
N ILE A 550 -20.84 9.16 -3.17
CA ILE A 550 -22.26 8.98 -2.87
C ILE A 550 -23.04 9.96 -3.73
N ALA A 551 -23.76 9.45 -4.71
CA ALA A 551 -24.50 10.22 -5.70
C ALA A 551 -25.63 9.38 -6.30
N ALA A 552 -26.36 9.94 -7.28
CA ALA A 552 -27.42 9.20 -7.97
C ALA A 552 -26.85 7.96 -8.69
N ASN A 553 -27.54 6.83 -8.56
CA ASN A 553 -27.18 5.56 -9.19
C ASN A 553 -28.05 5.30 -10.43
N GLN A 554 -27.86 4.15 -11.10
CA GLN A 554 -28.48 3.70 -12.35
C GLN A 554 -29.88 4.29 -12.65
N ASP A 555 -30.92 3.81 -11.97
CA ASP A 555 -32.32 4.20 -12.25
C ASP A 555 -32.61 5.67 -11.92
N PHE A 556 -31.95 6.23 -10.91
CA PHE A 556 -32.07 7.64 -10.57
C PHE A 556 -31.49 8.54 -11.64
N ILE A 557 -30.38 8.15 -12.28
CA ILE A 557 -29.80 8.86 -13.42
C ILE A 557 -30.74 8.78 -14.63
N THR A 558 -31.24 7.59 -14.96
CA THR A 558 -32.18 7.41 -16.10
C THR A 558 -33.45 8.24 -15.90
N ALA A 559 -34.08 8.15 -14.72
CA ALA A 559 -35.25 8.95 -14.39
C ALA A 559 -34.94 10.46 -14.47
N SER A 560 -33.77 10.88 -13.97
CA SER A 560 -33.39 12.29 -14.02
C SER A 560 -33.19 12.82 -15.44
N TYR A 561 -32.58 12.00 -16.30
CA TYR A 561 -32.37 12.31 -17.70
C TYR A 561 -33.69 12.42 -18.47
N LEU A 562 -34.63 11.52 -18.20
CA LEU A 562 -35.97 11.57 -18.79
C LEU A 562 -36.74 12.81 -18.34
N ILE A 563 -36.81 13.10 -17.03
CA ILE A 563 -37.53 14.27 -16.50
C ILE A 563 -36.95 15.58 -17.06
N SER A 564 -35.63 15.71 -17.13
CA SER A 564 -34.95 16.95 -17.58
C SER A 564 -34.95 17.16 -19.10
N SER A 565 -35.49 16.22 -19.88
CA SER A 565 -35.60 16.32 -21.33
C SER A 565 -36.48 17.50 -21.75
N LYS A 566 -36.14 18.14 -22.89
CA LYS A 566 -36.84 19.33 -23.41
C LYS A 566 -38.32 19.07 -23.73
N ASP A 567 -38.66 17.83 -24.05
CA ASP A 567 -40.00 17.45 -24.52
C ASP A 567 -40.98 17.14 -23.36
N MET A 568 -40.50 17.17 -22.11
CA MET A 568 -41.31 16.86 -20.93
C MET A 568 -42.01 18.11 -20.37
N PHE A 569 -43.34 18.15 -20.55
CA PHE A 569 -44.22 19.18 -20.03
C PHE A 569 -45.26 18.59 -19.07
N PHE A 570 -45.52 19.29 -17.97
CA PHE A 570 -46.48 18.89 -16.94
C PHE A 570 -47.59 19.93 -16.80
N THR A 571 -48.84 19.46 -16.68
CA THR A 571 -49.94 20.30 -16.23
C THR A 571 -49.75 20.68 -14.76
N ARG A 572 -50.43 21.71 -14.27
CA ARG A 572 -50.36 22.10 -12.85
C ARG A 572 -50.59 20.92 -11.90
N GLN A 573 -51.59 20.09 -12.19
CA GLN A 573 -51.93 18.92 -11.37
C GLN A 573 -50.81 17.87 -11.37
N ALA A 574 -50.25 17.55 -12.54
CA ALA A 574 -49.15 16.60 -12.65
C ALA A 574 -47.89 17.15 -11.98
N PHE A 575 -47.59 18.44 -12.17
CA PHE A 575 -46.44 19.10 -11.57
C PHE A 575 -46.51 19.08 -10.03
N THR A 576 -47.63 19.49 -9.44
CA THR A 576 -47.79 19.47 -7.98
C THR A 576 -47.73 18.06 -7.42
N TYR A 577 -48.32 17.08 -8.12
CA TYR A 577 -48.26 15.68 -7.73
C TYR A 577 -46.81 15.14 -7.71
N ILE A 578 -46.02 15.44 -8.73
CA ILE A 578 -44.59 15.08 -8.79
C ILE A 578 -43.80 15.79 -7.69
N CYS A 579 -44.05 17.07 -7.43
CA CYS A 579 -43.40 17.78 -6.33
C CYS A 579 -43.73 17.17 -4.95
N MET A 580 -44.97 16.70 -4.73
CA MET A 580 -45.35 15.99 -3.51
C MET A 580 -44.66 14.63 -3.36
N HIS A 581 -44.15 14.02 -4.45
CA HIS A 581 -43.32 12.82 -4.34
C HIS A 581 -41.94 13.10 -3.71
N MET A 582 -41.43 14.32 -3.80
CA MET A 582 -40.10 14.67 -3.28
C MET A 582 -40.10 14.88 -1.76
N THR A 583 -41.13 15.57 -1.25
CA THR A 583 -41.18 16.06 0.13
C THR A 583 -42.09 15.22 1.01
N VAL A 584 -41.74 15.13 2.29
CA VAL A 584 -42.70 14.72 3.33
C VAL A 584 -43.57 15.95 3.63
N ALA A 585 -44.84 15.76 3.97
CA ALA A 585 -45.92 16.76 4.02
C ALA A 585 -45.70 18.03 4.89
N ASN A 586 -44.52 18.23 5.47
CA ASN A 586 -44.20 19.32 6.38
C ASN A 586 -43.56 20.54 5.71
N VAL A 587 -43.08 20.44 4.46
CA VAL A 587 -42.36 21.53 3.77
C VAL A 587 -43.32 22.28 2.83
N PRO A 588 -43.55 23.60 3.02
CA PRO A 588 -44.33 24.39 2.09
C PRO A 588 -43.62 24.49 0.73
N LEU A 589 -44.38 24.49 -0.36
CA LEU A 589 -43.85 24.51 -1.73
C LEU A 589 -44.26 25.80 -2.44
N ASP A 590 -43.29 26.59 -2.89
CA ASP A 590 -43.52 27.80 -3.69
C ASP A 590 -43.52 27.44 -5.19
N ILE A 591 -44.71 27.25 -5.76
CA ILE A 591 -44.85 26.83 -7.16
C ILE A 591 -44.33 27.93 -8.10
N PRO A 592 -43.38 27.64 -9.01
CA PRO A 592 -42.84 28.62 -9.94
C PRO A 592 -43.87 29.00 -11.02
N PRO A 593 -43.72 30.13 -11.71
CA PRO A 593 -44.54 30.44 -12.87
C PRO A 593 -44.37 29.37 -13.96
N PRO A 594 -45.44 29.03 -14.71
CA PRO A 594 -45.34 28.06 -15.80
C PRO A 594 -44.44 28.60 -16.92
N ALA A 595 -43.64 27.72 -17.53
CA ALA A 595 -42.78 28.08 -18.64
C ALA A 595 -43.58 28.48 -19.90
N ILE A 596 -44.73 27.85 -20.12
CA ILE A 596 -45.68 28.19 -21.19
C ILE A 596 -46.96 28.67 -20.53
N LEU A 597 -47.39 29.90 -20.84
CA LEU A 597 -48.62 30.49 -20.29
C LEU A 597 -49.84 30.24 -21.18
N LYS A 598 -49.68 30.34 -22.51
CA LYS A 598 -50.71 30.06 -23.51
C LYS A 598 -50.15 29.12 -24.58
N PRO A 599 -50.90 28.13 -25.10
CA PRO A 599 -52.35 27.92 -24.92
C PRO A 599 -52.78 27.33 -23.57
N GLN A 600 -51.93 26.52 -22.93
CA GLN A 600 -52.16 25.94 -21.61
C GLN A 600 -50.97 26.25 -20.70
N ALA A 601 -51.23 26.45 -19.41
CA ALA A 601 -50.17 26.59 -18.40
C ALA A 601 -49.42 25.27 -18.24
N LEU A 602 -48.19 25.20 -18.76
CA LEU A 602 -47.33 24.02 -18.71
C LEU A 602 -46.00 24.34 -18.03
N TRP A 603 -45.57 23.42 -17.17
CA TRP A 603 -44.27 23.45 -16.50
C TRP A 603 -43.31 22.50 -17.19
N THR A 604 -42.05 22.87 -17.30
CA THR A 604 -41.02 21.96 -17.84
C THR A 604 -40.52 21.02 -16.75
N GLY A 605 -39.99 19.86 -17.15
CA GLY A 605 -39.31 19.00 -16.19
C GLY A 605 -38.02 19.58 -15.59
N LYS A 606 -37.45 20.63 -16.20
CA LYS A 606 -36.35 21.40 -15.60
C LYS A 606 -36.81 22.17 -14.35
N GLN A 607 -38.02 22.73 -14.36
CA GLN A 607 -38.60 23.41 -13.19
C GLN A 607 -38.83 22.46 -12.00
N VAL A 608 -39.04 21.16 -12.26
CA VAL A 608 -39.12 20.12 -11.22
C VAL A 608 -37.78 20.00 -10.47
N PHE A 609 -36.65 20.08 -11.18
CA PHE A 609 -35.32 20.10 -10.56
C PHE A 609 -35.02 21.40 -9.81
N SER A 610 -35.53 22.54 -10.28
CA SER A 610 -35.43 23.80 -9.52
C SER A 610 -36.11 23.68 -8.16
N MET A 611 -37.32 23.10 -8.11
CA MET A 611 -38.04 22.84 -6.86
C MET A 611 -37.33 21.82 -5.94
N LEU A 612 -36.64 20.85 -6.53
CA LEU A 612 -35.87 19.84 -5.79
C LEU A 612 -34.74 20.49 -4.98
N MET A 613 -34.00 21.42 -5.60
CA MET A 613 -32.92 22.19 -4.95
C MET A 613 -33.50 23.22 -3.97
N ARG A 614 -34.47 24.01 -4.42
CA ARG A 614 -35.07 25.10 -3.64
C ARG A 614 -36.61 24.98 -3.64
N PRO A 615 -37.20 24.30 -2.64
CA PRO A 615 -38.65 24.08 -2.58
C PRO A 615 -39.45 25.33 -2.17
N ASN A 616 -38.84 26.21 -1.38
CA ASN A 616 -39.42 27.46 -0.90
C ASN A 616 -38.38 28.57 -0.88
N LYS A 617 -38.84 29.81 -0.78
CA LYS A 617 -37.97 30.99 -0.68
C LYS A 617 -37.13 31.02 0.60
N GLU A 618 -37.60 30.37 1.67
CA GLU A 618 -36.89 30.23 2.95
C GLU A 618 -35.61 29.38 2.84
N SER A 619 -35.55 28.48 1.86
CA SER A 619 -34.35 27.69 1.61
C SER A 619 -33.23 28.57 1.05
N ASN A 620 -32.11 28.62 1.78
CA ASN A 620 -30.92 29.41 1.44
C ASN A 620 -30.07 28.78 0.30
N VAL A 621 -30.48 27.64 -0.24
CA VAL A 621 -29.73 26.92 -1.29
C VAL A 621 -29.87 27.64 -2.63
N LEU A 622 -28.84 28.38 -3.03
CA LEU A 622 -28.72 29.13 -4.28
C LEU A 622 -27.56 28.58 -5.13
N VAL A 623 -27.80 27.46 -5.80
CA VAL A 623 -26.80 26.75 -6.61
C VAL A 623 -26.54 27.52 -7.89
N ASN A 624 -25.26 27.69 -8.22
CA ASN A 624 -24.77 28.31 -9.44
C ASN A 624 -23.72 27.38 -10.06
N LEU A 625 -23.98 26.87 -11.26
CA LEU A 625 -23.15 25.86 -11.89
C LEU A 625 -23.27 25.92 -13.41
N ASP A 626 -22.13 25.81 -14.09
CA ASP A 626 -22.04 25.51 -15.50
C ASP A 626 -21.31 24.19 -15.67
N ALA A 627 -21.92 23.21 -16.36
CA ALA A 627 -21.37 21.87 -16.48
C ALA A 627 -21.57 21.25 -17.86
N LYS A 628 -20.55 20.53 -18.33
CA LYS A 628 -20.61 19.73 -19.56
C LYS A 628 -21.41 18.46 -19.32
N CYS A 629 -22.49 18.26 -20.06
CA CYS A 629 -23.18 16.98 -20.14
C CYS A 629 -22.39 16.02 -21.05
N ARG A 630 -22.67 14.72 -20.97
CA ARG A 630 -22.01 13.66 -21.76
C ARG A 630 -22.22 13.82 -23.26
N GLU A 631 -23.37 14.34 -23.67
CA GLU A 631 -23.73 14.53 -25.08
C GLU A 631 -23.20 15.84 -25.69
N TYR A 632 -22.40 16.60 -24.95
CA TYR A 632 -21.86 17.86 -25.43
C TYR A 632 -20.94 17.65 -26.64
N LYS A 633 -21.38 18.11 -27.81
CA LYS A 633 -20.55 18.22 -29.02
C LYS A 633 -20.30 19.71 -29.31
N PRO A 634 -19.08 20.23 -29.13
CA PRO A 634 -18.79 21.63 -29.44
C PRO A 634 -18.90 21.88 -30.94
N ARG A 635 -19.56 22.97 -31.34
CA ARG A 635 -19.57 23.45 -32.73
C ARG A 635 -18.85 24.81 -32.80
N PRO A 636 -17.93 25.01 -33.75
CA PRO A 636 -17.23 26.29 -33.88
C PRO A 636 -18.24 27.42 -34.13
N GLY A 637 -18.11 28.53 -33.41
CA GLY A 637 -18.97 29.72 -33.54
C GLY A 637 -20.27 29.70 -32.72
N MET A 638 -20.63 28.58 -32.08
CA MET A 638 -21.79 28.50 -31.18
C MET A 638 -21.35 28.57 -29.72
N CYS A 639 -22.13 29.27 -28.89
CA CYS A 639 -21.95 29.24 -27.45
C CYS A 639 -22.36 27.86 -26.87
N PRO A 640 -21.72 27.39 -25.77
CA PRO A 640 -21.92 26.03 -25.27
C PRO A 640 -23.36 25.69 -24.88
N ASP A 641 -24.09 26.67 -24.36
CA ASP A 641 -25.51 26.62 -23.97
C ASP A 641 -26.47 26.43 -25.16
N MET A 642 -26.08 26.82 -26.37
CA MET A 642 -26.85 26.66 -27.60
C MET A 642 -26.60 25.31 -28.30
N CYS A 643 -26.12 24.32 -27.56
CA CYS A 643 -25.93 22.96 -28.08
C CYS A 643 -27.28 22.35 -28.52
N PRO A 644 -27.41 21.83 -29.76
CA PRO A 644 -28.65 21.22 -30.25
C PRO A 644 -29.19 20.11 -29.35
N ASN A 645 -28.29 19.31 -28.77
CA ASN A 645 -28.62 18.16 -27.93
C ASN A 645 -28.93 18.52 -26.47
N ASP A 646 -28.96 19.82 -26.12
CA ASP A 646 -29.08 20.25 -24.71
C ASP A 646 -27.93 19.72 -23.83
N GLY A 647 -26.72 19.71 -24.40
CA GLY A 647 -25.53 19.09 -23.81
C GLY A 647 -24.77 19.97 -22.80
N TRP A 648 -25.30 21.12 -22.40
CA TRP A 648 -24.64 22.04 -21.47
C TRP A 648 -25.62 22.46 -20.37
N LEU A 649 -25.27 22.16 -19.12
CA LEU A 649 -26.09 22.46 -17.95
C LEU A 649 -25.74 23.85 -17.42
N VAL A 650 -26.74 24.70 -17.30
CA VAL A 650 -26.62 26.03 -16.67
C VAL A 650 -27.65 26.13 -15.55
N ILE A 651 -27.17 26.33 -14.33
CA ILE A 651 -27.99 26.60 -13.15
C ILE A 651 -27.64 27.99 -12.63
N ARG A 652 -28.66 28.81 -12.40
CA ARG A 652 -28.53 30.14 -11.80
C ARG A 652 -29.52 30.29 -10.65
N ASN A 653 -29.02 30.58 -9.45
CA ASN A 653 -29.81 30.76 -8.23
C ASN A 653 -30.81 29.60 -7.97
N SER A 654 -30.35 28.36 -8.18
CA SER A 654 -31.14 27.11 -8.11
C SER A 654 -32.24 26.95 -9.16
N GLU A 655 -32.17 27.71 -10.26
CA GLU A 655 -33.05 27.53 -11.42
C GLU A 655 -32.27 26.92 -12.59
N VAL A 656 -32.79 25.82 -13.14
CA VAL A 656 -32.18 25.12 -14.28
C VAL A 656 -32.61 25.80 -15.58
N MET A 657 -31.67 26.45 -16.27
CA MET A 657 -31.92 27.23 -17.49
C MET A 657 -31.89 26.35 -18.75
N CYS A 658 -30.80 25.60 -18.92
CA CYS A 658 -30.61 24.65 -20.02
C CYS A 658 -29.82 23.43 -19.53
N GLY A 659 -29.82 22.35 -20.33
CA GLY A 659 -29.10 21.11 -20.04
C GLY A 659 -29.96 19.96 -19.52
N ARG A 660 -29.50 18.73 -19.75
CA ARG A 660 -30.07 17.51 -19.17
C ARG A 660 -29.32 17.09 -17.90
N MET A 661 -30.02 16.38 -17.02
CA MET A 661 -29.45 15.76 -15.82
C MET A 661 -28.95 14.36 -16.18
N ASP A 662 -27.64 14.15 -16.21
CA ASP A 662 -27.01 12.90 -16.59
C ASP A 662 -25.97 12.48 -15.54
N LYS A 663 -25.20 11.41 -15.81
CA LYS A 663 -24.17 10.96 -14.87
C LYS A 663 -23.15 12.06 -14.51
N SER A 664 -22.84 12.99 -15.42
CA SER A 664 -21.87 14.05 -15.11
C SER A 664 -22.39 15.07 -14.09
N THR A 665 -23.70 15.29 -14.06
CA THR A 665 -24.31 16.37 -13.28
C THR A 665 -24.97 15.88 -11.99
N VAL A 666 -25.55 14.66 -11.98
CA VAL A 666 -26.16 14.05 -10.77
C VAL A 666 -25.45 12.79 -10.28
N GLY A 667 -24.58 12.20 -11.10
CA GLY A 667 -23.86 10.96 -10.77
C GLY A 667 -22.53 11.19 -10.06
N SER A 668 -21.82 10.09 -9.84
CA SER A 668 -20.51 10.06 -9.18
C SER A 668 -19.34 10.35 -10.14
N GLY A 669 -18.21 10.81 -9.59
CA GLY A 669 -16.92 10.86 -10.30
C GLY A 669 -16.62 12.16 -11.05
N LYS A 670 -17.48 13.18 -10.97
CA LYS A 670 -17.15 14.54 -11.44
C LYS A 670 -17.43 15.57 -10.35
N LYS A 671 -16.56 16.58 -10.26
CA LYS A 671 -16.70 17.70 -9.31
C LYS A 671 -17.80 18.68 -9.74
N ASP A 672 -18.17 18.71 -11.01
CA ASP A 672 -19.28 19.53 -11.53
C ASP A 672 -20.67 18.93 -11.23
N SER A 673 -20.78 18.05 -10.22
CA SER A 673 -22.06 17.51 -9.79
C SER A 673 -22.83 18.53 -8.94
N ILE A 674 -24.15 18.59 -9.10
CA ILE A 674 -25.06 19.43 -8.31
C ILE A 674 -24.88 19.13 -6.82
N PHE A 675 -24.76 17.85 -6.45
CA PHE A 675 -24.58 17.44 -5.06
C PHE A 675 -23.25 17.90 -4.48
N TYR A 676 -22.20 17.95 -5.31
CA TYR A 676 -20.89 18.44 -4.90
C TYR A 676 -20.89 19.96 -4.67
N VAL A 677 -21.56 20.71 -5.55
CA VAL A 677 -21.72 22.17 -5.38
C VAL A 677 -22.48 22.47 -4.10
N ILE A 678 -23.60 21.77 -3.85
CA ILE A 678 -24.38 21.96 -2.62
C ILE A 678 -23.54 21.64 -1.38
N LEU A 679 -22.78 20.54 -1.41
CA LEU A 679 -21.89 20.15 -0.32
C LEU A 679 -20.86 21.24 0.00
N ARG A 680 -20.26 21.86 -1.02
CA ARG A 680 -19.18 22.85 -0.85
C ARG A 680 -19.67 24.22 -0.39
N ASP A 681 -20.77 24.69 -0.98
CA ASP A 681 -21.21 26.07 -0.76
C ASP A 681 -22.24 26.17 0.39
N PHE A 682 -23.06 25.13 0.62
CA PHE A 682 -24.15 25.14 1.61
C PHE A 682 -24.02 24.09 2.72
N GLY A 683 -23.05 23.18 2.60
CA GLY A 683 -22.75 22.15 3.60
C GLY A 683 -23.43 20.79 3.37
N PRO A 684 -23.08 19.79 4.19
CA PRO A 684 -23.46 18.40 3.97
C PRO A 684 -24.96 18.14 4.19
N ASP A 685 -25.60 18.80 5.15
CA ASP A 685 -27.01 18.56 5.48
C ASP A 685 -27.93 18.93 4.31
N ALA A 686 -27.64 20.05 3.62
CA ALA A 686 -28.35 20.45 2.42
C ALA A 686 -28.18 19.43 1.27
N ALA A 687 -26.98 18.88 1.10
CA ALA A 687 -26.69 17.87 0.09
C ALA A 687 -27.46 16.56 0.36
N VAL A 688 -27.45 16.10 1.62
CA VAL A 688 -28.19 14.90 2.08
C VAL A 688 -29.69 15.05 1.82
N VAL A 689 -30.28 16.18 2.22
CA VAL A 689 -31.71 16.46 2.02
C VAL A 689 -32.06 16.47 0.54
N THR A 690 -31.22 17.08 -0.30
CA THR A 690 -31.42 17.15 -1.75
C THR A 690 -31.33 15.76 -2.40
N MET A 691 -30.36 14.92 -1.99
CA MET A 691 -30.25 13.53 -2.45
C MET A 691 -31.45 12.69 -2.05
N ASN A 692 -31.93 12.84 -0.81
CA ASN A 692 -33.11 12.13 -0.30
C ASN A 692 -34.38 12.50 -1.09
N ARG A 693 -34.52 13.76 -1.50
CA ARG A 693 -35.61 14.22 -2.38
C ARG A 693 -35.51 13.61 -3.78
N LEU A 694 -34.30 13.56 -4.36
CA LEU A 694 -34.08 12.95 -5.67
C LEU A 694 -34.42 11.45 -5.66
N ALA A 695 -33.95 10.69 -4.67
CA ALA A 695 -34.20 9.26 -4.59
C ALA A 695 -35.72 8.96 -4.56
N LYS A 696 -36.47 9.69 -3.72
CA LYS A 696 -37.94 9.55 -3.61
C LYS A 696 -38.67 9.95 -4.89
N LEU A 697 -38.25 11.05 -5.51
CA LEU A 697 -38.79 11.52 -6.79
C LEU A 697 -38.62 10.45 -7.87
N CYS A 698 -37.38 10.03 -8.11
CA CYS A 698 -37.03 9.15 -9.22
C CYS A 698 -37.69 7.77 -9.06
N ALA A 699 -37.69 7.19 -7.86
CA ALA A 699 -38.29 5.90 -7.59
C ALA A 699 -39.80 5.88 -7.89
N ARG A 700 -40.52 6.95 -7.51
CA ARG A 700 -41.97 7.06 -7.72
C ARG A 700 -42.31 7.46 -9.15
N PHE A 701 -41.54 8.39 -9.72
CA PHE A 701 -41.73 8.85 -11.09
C PHE A 701 -41.52 7.72 -12.09
N LEU A 702 -40.42 6.98 -11.99
CA LEU A 702 -40.10 5.93 -12.96
C LEU A 702 -41.13 4.78 -12.93
N GLY A 703 -41.65 4.45 -11.75
CA GLY A 703 -42.73 3.47 -11.58
C GLY A 703 -44.04 3.88 -12.26
N ASN A 704 -44.33 5.19 -12.31
CA ASN A 704 -45.53 5.72 -12.98
C ASN A 704 -45.31 6.01 -14.48
N PHE A 705 -44.09 6.40 -14.86
CA PHE A 705 -43.73 6.74 -16.24
C PHE A 705 -43.62 5.49 -17.12
N GLY A 706 -43.03 4.41 -16.59
CA GLY A 706 -42.74 3.20 -17.33
C GLY A 706 -41.50 3.34 -18.22
N PHE A 707 -40.45 2.58 -17.92
CA PHE A 707 -39.24 2.48 -18.74
C PHE A 707 -38.83 1.01 -18.84
N SER A 708 -38.78 0.46 -20.05
CA SER A 708 -38.52 -0.95 -20.29
C SER A 708 -37.60 -1.11 -21.50
N ILE A 709 -36.80 -2.17 -21.49
CA ILE A 709 -36.04 -2.63 -22.64
C ILE A 709 -36.77 -3.81 -23.29
N GLY A 710 -36.89 -3.79 -24.60
CA GLY A 710 -37.50 -4.86 -25.39
C GLY A 710 -36.51 -5.50 -26.36
N VAL A 711 -36.98 -6.55 -27.05
CA VAL A 711 -36.19 -7.21 -28.11
C VAL A 711 -36.12 -6.33 -29.38
N PHE A 712 -37.11 -5.46 -29.58
CA PHE A 712 -37.15 -4.49 -30.68
C PHE A 712 -36.09 -3.39 -30.57
N ASP A 713 -35.67 -3.06 -29.35
CA ASP A 713 -34.65 -2.04 -29.08
C ASP A 713 -33.24 -2.43 -29.57
N VAL A 714 -33.02 -3.74 -29.71
CA VAL A 714 -31.77 -4.33 -30.19
C VAL A 714 -31.89 -4.90 -31.61
N PHE A 715 -33.03 -4.69 -32.26
CA PHE A 715 -33.27 -5.15 -33.62
C PHE A 715 -32.53 -4.24 -34.63
N PRO A 716 -31.61 -4.76 -35.46
CA PRO A 716 -30.93 -3.96 -36.47
C PRO A 716 -31.87 -3.62 -37.64
N THR A 717 -31.93 -2.35 -38.03
CA THR A 717 -32.64 -1.91 -39.24
C THR A 717 -32.01 -2.51 -40.50
N GLU A 718 -32.78 -2.64 -41.59
CA GLU A 718 -32.24 -3.15 -42.86
C GLU A 718 -31.12 -2.25 -43.42
N GLU A 719 -31.22 -0.93 -43.21
CA GLU A 719 -30.16 0.04 -43.53
C GLU A 719 -28.86 -0.30 -42.79
N LEU A 720 -28.93 -0.50 -41.47
CA LEU A 720 -27.76 -0.85 -40.66
C LEU A 720 -27.18 -2.23 -41.07
N LYS A 721 -28.03 -3.20 -41.43
CA LYS A 721 -27.57 -4.50 -41.91
C LYS A 721 -26.79 -4.35 -43.21
N SER A 722 -27.35 -3.68 -44.22
CA SER A 722 -26.67 -3.46 -45.51
C SER A 722 -25.33 -2.76 -45.31
N GLU A 723 -25.32 -1.64 -44.58
CA GLU A 723 -24.12 -0.86 -44.36
C GLU A 723 -23.05 -1.60 -43.55
N LYS A 724 -23.47 -2.41 -42.56
CA LYS A 724 -22.56 -3.29 -41.82
C LYS A 724 -21.89 -4.30 -42.76
N GLU A 725 -22.66 -4.92 -43.65
CA GLU A 725 -22.10 -5.89 -44.59
C GLU A 725 -21.11 -5.23 -45.56
N ASP A 726 -21.39 -4.02 -46.02
CA ASP A 726 -20.49 -3.24 -46.85
C ASP A 726 -19.18 -2.93 -46.11
N LEU A 727 -19.24 -2.42 -44.87
CA LEU A 727 -18.05 -2.14 -44.06
C LEU A 727 -17.21 -3.39 -43.78
N VAL A 728 -17.85 -4.50 -43.45
CA VAL A 728 -17.14 -5.75 -43.16
C VAL A 728 -16.52 -6.35 -44.42
N THR A 729 -17.20 -6.27 -45.57
CA THR A 729 -16.66 -6.77 -46.83
C THR A 729 -15.49 -5.90 -47.32
N GLU A 730 -15.58 -4.58 -47.17
CA GLU A 730 -14.47 -3.67 -47.46
C GLU A 730 -13.25 -3.95 -46.57
N ALA A 731 -13.47 -4.11 -45.26
CA ALA A 731 -12.39 -4.41 -44.33
C ALA A 731 -11.73 -5.77 -44.60
N ASN A 732 -12.52 -6.80 -44.95
CA ASN A 732 -11.98 -8.09 -45.35
C ASN A 732 -11.12 -7.96 -46.62
N LYS A 733 -11.56 -7.21 -47.64
CA LYS A 733 -10.77 -6.94 -48.85
C LYS A 733 -9.45 -6.24 -48.52
N GLN A 734 -9.46 -5.24 -47.64
CA GLN A 734 -8.25 -4.56 -47.18
C GLN A 734 -7.30 -5.52 -46.44
N CYS A 735 -7.83 -6.37 -45.56
CA CYS A 735 -7.04 -7.38 -44.86
C CYS A 735 -6.46 -8.42 -45.82
N ASP A 736 -7.23 -8.89 -46.80
CA ASP A 736 -6.78 -9.85 -47.80
C ASP A 736 -5.66 -9.25 -48.67
N ALA A 737 -5.78 -7.97 -49.08
CA ALA A 737 -4.72 -7.26 -49.79
C ALA A 737 -3.43 -7.16 -48.95
N LEU A 738 -3.52 -6.88 -47.64
CA LEU A 738 -2.36 -6.88 -46.75
C LEU A 738 -1.75 -8.28 -46.56
N ILE A 739 -2.59 -9.32 -46.54
CA ILE A 739 -2.12 -10.71 -46.46
C ILE A 739 -1.42 -11.10 -47.77
N GLU A 740 -1.91 -10.66 -48.92
CA GLU A 740 -1.27 -10.87 -50.22
C GLU A 740 0.07 -10.14 -50.35
N THR A 741 0.17 -8.88 -49.90
CA THR A 741 1.45 -8.15 -49.88
C THR A 741 2.46 -8.79 -48.93
N PHE A 742 1.99 -9.32 -47.79
CA PHE A 742 2.81 -10.11 -46.88
C PHE A 742 3.28 -11.42 -47.52
N LYS A 743 2.39 -12.17 -48.18
CA LYS A 743 2.74 -13.41 -48.91
C LYS A 743 3.72 -13.14 -50.07
N ALA A 744 3.59 -11.98 -50.72
CA ALA A 744 4.51 -11.52 -51.76
C ALA A 744 5.86 -11.01 -51.21
N GLY A 745 6.01 -10.92 -49.87
CA GLY A 745 7.23 -10.42 -49.22
C GLY A 745 7.46 -8.91 -49.37
N LYS A 746 6.47 -8.17 -49.87
CA LYS A 746 6.55 -6.73 -50.16
C LYS A 746 6.10 -5.84 -49.00
N LEU A 747 5.61 -6.41 -47.90
CA LEU A 747 5.15 -5.64 -46.75
C LEU A 747 6.32 -4.93 -46.07
N GLU A 748 6.25 -3.60 -46.03
CA GLU A 748 7.23 -2.78 -45.32
C GLU A 748 7.16 -3.07 -43.81
N LYS A 749 8.33 -3.27 -43.20
CA LYS A 749 8.43 -3.56 -41.77
C LYS A 749 8.24 -2.26 -40.99
N ALA A 750 7.31 -2.24 -40.04
CA ALA A 750 7.23 -1.15 -39.08
C ALA A 750 8.52 -1.11 -38.23
N PRO A 751 8.99 0.07 -37.81
CA PRO A 751 10.20 0.20 -37.02
C PRO A 751 10.10 -0.63 -35.73
N GLY A 752 11.06 -1.53 -35.54
CA GLY A 752 11.13 -2.40 -34.36
C GLY A 752 10.22 -3.63 -34.39
N CYS A 753 9.48 -3.88 -35.47
CA CYS A 753 8.59 -5.03 -35.63
C CYS A 753 9.11 -6.03 -36.67
N THR A 754 8.76 -7.30 -36.49
CA THR A 754 8.87 -8.27 -37.59
C THR A 754 7.81 -7.97 -38.66
N PRO A 755 7.97 -8.44 -39.92
CA PRO A 755 6.93 -8.29 -40.93
C PRO A 755 5.60 -8.93 -40.49
N GLU A 756 5.65 -9.99 -39.67
CA GLU A 756 4.45 -10.63 -39.10
C GLU A 756 3.76 -9.75 -38.06
N GLN A 757 4.50 -9.19 -37.11
CA GLN A 757 3.96 -8.25 -36.13
C GLN A 757 3.38 -7.01 -36.81
N THR A 758 4.03 -6.55 -37.88
CA THR A 758 3.54 -5.41 -38.67
C THR A 758 2.19 -5.73 -39.31
N LEU A 759 2.05 -6.95 -39.88
CA LEU A 759 0.78 -7.43 -40.42
C LEU A 759 -0.30 -7.51 -39.32
N GLU A 760 0.02 -8.10 -38.17
CA GLU A 760 -0.93 -8.24 -37.05
C GLU A 760 -1.42 -6.89 -36.52
N ASN A 761 -0.51 -5.91 -36.39
CA ASN A 761 -0.85 -4.56 -35.97
C ASN A 761 -1.72 -3.82 -37.00
N ALA A 762 -1.39 -3.94 -38.29
CA ALA A 762 -2.18 -3.34 -39.36
C ALA A 762 -3.60 -3.92 -39.42
N ILE A 763 -3.74 -5.25 -39.41
CA ILE A 763 -5.04 -5.93 -39.42
C ILE A 763 -5.86 -5.57 -38.17
N SER A 764 -5.27 -5.64 -36.98
CA SER A 764 -5.96 -5.31 -35.74
C SER A 764 -6.43 -3.86 -35.70
N GLY A 765 -5.64 -2.94 -36.26
CA GLY A 765 -6.00 -1.53 -36.42
C GLY A 765 -7.19 -1.34 -37.35
N ILE A 766 -7.23 -2.02 -38.50
CA ILE A 766 -8.36 -1.99 -39.45
C ILE A 766 -9.63 -2.53 -38.78
N LEU A 767 -9.57 -3.72 -38.19
CA LEU A 767 -10.73 -4.39 -37.58
C LEU A 767 -11.31 -3.60 -36.39
N SER A 768 -10.45 -2.91 -35.64
CA SER A 768 -10.89 -2.03 -34.55
C SER A 768 -11.66 -0.81 -35.06
N LYS A 769 -11.24 -0.23 -36.20
CA LYS A 769 -11.95 0.87 -36.86
C LYS A 769 -13.33 0.45 -37.36
N VAL A 770 -13.46 -0.76 -37.92
CA VAL A 770 -14.74 -1.31 -38.39
C VAL A 770 -15.77 -1.35 -37.27
N ARG A 771 -15.37 -1.82 -36.08
CA ARG A 771 -16.26 -1.86 -34.92
C ARG A 771 -16.71 -0.45 -34.51
N GLN A 772 -15.81 0.53 -34.54
CA GLN A 772 -16.13 1.91 -34.21
C GLN A 772 -17.11 2.52 -35.24
N GLN A 773 -16.83 2.37 -36.54
CA GLN A 773 -17.69 2.87 -37.61
C GLN A 773 -19.08 2.22 -37.61
N ALA A 774 -19.14 0.90 -37.41
CA ALA A 774 -20.40 0.18 -37.27
C ALA A 774 -21.18 0.64 -36.02
N GLY A 775 -20.47 1.00 -34.94
CA GLY A 775 -21.06 1.56 -33.73
C GLY A 775 -21.62 2.96 -33.93
N GLU A 776 -20.87 3.85 -34.59
CA GLU A 776 -21.30 5.22 -34.90
C GLU A 776 -22.56 5.22 -35.79
N LYS A 777 -22.58 4.40 -36.86
CA LYS A 777 -23.77 4.19 -37.71
C LYS A 777 -24.95 3.61 -36.94
N CYS A 778 -24.69 2.69 -36.01
CA CYS A 778 -25.72 2.14 -35.14
C CYS A 778 -26.35 3.24 -34.26
N GLU A 779 -25.57 4.18 -33.73
CA GLU A 779 -26.10 5.27 -32.91
C GLU A 779 -26.92 6.28 -33.72
N GLU A 780 -26.54 6.52 -34.97
CA GLU A 780 -27.24 7.43 -35.88
C GLU A 780 -28.59 6.88 -36.35
N THR A 781 -28.68 5.57 -36.55
CA THR A 781 -29.89 4.89 -37.04
C THR A 781 -30.93 4.60 -35.95
N LEU A 782 -30.49 4.43 -34.70
CA LEU A 782 -31.40 4.10 -33.59
C LEU A 782 -32.27 5.29 -33.16
N SER A 783 -33.54 5.02 -32.86
CA SER A 783 -34.46 6.04 -32.33
C SER A 783 -33.95 6.65 -31.02
N HIS A 784 -34.18 7.95 -30.84
CA HIS A 784 -33.85 8.66 -29.60
C HIS A 784 -34.60 8.12 -28.36
N HIS A 785 -35.77 7.51 -28.54
CA HIS A 785 -36.54 6.87 -27.48
C HIS A 785 -36.07 5.45 -27.15
N ASN A 786 -35.06 4.93 -27.86
CA ASN A 786 -34.57 3.57 -27.65
C ASN A 786 -33.93 3.44 -26.25
N ALA A 787 -34.42 2.48 -25.44
CA ALA A 787 -34.03 2.38 -24.03
C ALA A 787 -32.52 2.14 -23.81
N PRO A 788 -31.83 1.22 -24.50
CA PRO A 788 -30.37 1.03 -24.39
C PRO A 788 -29.59 2.29 -24.77
N LEU A 789 -30.06 3.03 -25.77
CA LEU A 789 -29.44 4.26 -26.20
C LEU A 789 -29.60 5.36 -25.13
N THR A 790 -30.81 5.50 -24.55
CA THR A 790 -31.06 6.42 -23.43
C THR A 790 -30.20 6.08 -22.21
N MET A 791 -30.02 4.80 -21.88
CA MET A 791 -29.16 4.37 -20.77
C MET A 791 -27.67 4.67 -21.04
N ALA A 792 -27.20 4.41 -22.26
CA ALA A 792 -25.82 4.69 -22.66
C ALA A 792 -25.51 6.20 -22.67
N LYS A 793 -26.45 7.01 -23.20
CA LYS A 793 -26.37 8.47 -23.27
C LYS A 793 -26.40 9.12 -21.89
N SER A 794 -27.38 8.76 -21.05
CA SER A 794 -27.48 9.24 -19.67
C SER A 794 -26.30 8.78 -18.79
N GLY A 795 -25.68 7.65 -19.13
CA GLY A 795 -24.57 7.05 -18.40
C GLY A 795 -25.01 6.24 -17.18
N SER A 796 -26.27 5.85 -17.10
CA SER A 796 -26.80 5.00 -16.02
C SER A 796 -26.16 3.62 -16.03
N LYS A 797 -26.31 2.88 -17.13
CA LYS A 797 -25.70 1.57 -17.35
C LYS A 797 -25.45 1.31 -18.82
N GLY A 798 -24.31 0.70 -19.13
CA GLY A 798 -23.90 0.42 -20.50
C GLY A 798 -23.15 1.57 -21.17
N SER A 799 -22.70 1.31 -22.39
CA SER A 799 -21.96 2.26 -23.23
C SER A 799 -22.43 2.15 -24.67
N ALA A 800 -22.08 3.14 -25.49
CA ALA A 800 -22.19 3.11 -26.95
C ALA A 800 -21.71 1.78 -27.55
N ILE A 801 -20.57 1.30 -27.07
CA ILE A 801 -19.93 0.06 -27.53
C ILE A 801 -20.82 -1.14 -27.20
N ASN A 802 -21.45 -1.18 -26.02
CA ASN A 802 -22.31 -2.30 -25.64
C ASN A 802 -23.56 -2.37 -26.53
N VAL A 803 -24.14 -1.22 -26.87
CA VAL A 803 -25.26 -1.13 -27.82
C VAL A 803 -24.82 -1.61 -29.20
N ALA A 804 -23.66 -1.13 -29.68
CA ALA A 804 -23.09 -1.57 -30.95
C ALA A 804 -22.81 -3.08 -31.00
N GLN A 805 -22.37 -3.70 -29.90
CA GLN A 805 -22.14 -5.14 -29.82
C GLN A 805 -23.43 -5.96 -29.84
N MET A 806 -24.50 -5.46 -29.24
CA MET A 806 -25.81 -6.11 -29.24
C MET A 806 -26.50 -6.03 -30.61
N VAL A 807 -26.38 -4.88 -31.29
CA VAL A 807 -27.11 -4.58 -32.53
C VAL A 807 -26.26 -4.84 -33.78
N ALA A 808 -25.07 -4.21 -33.88
CA ALA A 808 -24.25 -4.17 -35.09
C ALA A 808 -23.24 -5.33 -35.17
N CYS A 809 -22.13 -5.29 -34.44
CA CYS A 809 -21.12 -6.36 -34.43
C CYS A 809 -20.33 -6.41 -33.12
N VAL A 810 -19.95 -7.61 -32.67
CA VAL A 810 -19.13 -7.76 -31.45
C VAL A 810 -17.69 -7.28 -31.70
N GLY A 811 -17.14 -7.58 -32.88
CA GLY A 811 -15.81 -7.17 -33.33
C GLY A 811 -14.68 -8.16 -32.96
N GLN A 812 -13.44 -7.70 -33.05
CA GLN A 812 -12.24 -8.52 -32.80
C GLN A 812 -12.11 -8.90 -31.32
N GLN A 813 -11.93 -10.20 -31.05
CA GLN A 813 -11.57 -10.71 -29.73
C GLN A 813 -10.05 -10.67 -29.56
N ILE A 814 -9.58 -10.02 -28.51
CA ILE A 814 -8.15 -9.85 -28.21
C ILE A 814 -7.82 -10.70 -26.98
N ILE A 815 -6.70 -11.44 -27.05
CA ILE A 815 -6.18 -12.29 -25.97
C ILE A 815 -4.73 -11.92 -25.73
N GLY A 816 -4.36 -11.54 -24.51
CA GLY A 816 -2.97 -11.15 -24.20
C GLY A 816 -2.41 -9.98 -25.04
N GLY A 817 -3.27 -9.18 -25.68
CA GLY A 817 -2.87 -8.07 -26.57
C GLY A 817 -2.78 -8.44 -28.05
N GLU A 818 -2.89 -9.72 -28.40
CA GLU A 818 -2.85 -10.21 -29.78
C GLU A 818 -4.22 -10.73 -30.23
N ARG A 819 -4.38 -11.01 -31.53
CA ARG A 819 -5.52 -11.79 -32.03
C ARG A 819 -5.41 -13.23 -31.51
N VAL A 820 -6.47 -14.03 -31.70
CA VAL A 820 -6.50 -15.40 -31.16
C VAL A 820 -5.28 -16.20 -31.65
N PRO A 821 -4.44 -16.71 -30.73
CA PRO A 821 -3.24 -17.46 -31.11
C PRO A 821 -3.59 -18.81 -31.72
N ASP A 822 -2.61 -19.44 -32.37
CA ASP A 822 -2.78 -20.77 -32.96
C ASP A 822 -2.77 -21.85 -31.88
N GLY A 823 -3.96 -22.34 -31.52
CA GLY A 823 -4.14 -23.44 -30.57
C GLY A 823 -3.82 -24.82 -31.14
N PHE A 824 -3.73 -24.93 -32.47
CA PHE A 824 -3.32 -26.12 -33.22
C PHE A 824 -2.12 -25.79 -34.11
N GLN A 825 -1.53 -26.80 -34.75
CA GLN A 825 -0.42 -26.61 -35.68
C GLN A 825 -0.82 -25.63 -36.81
N ASP A 826 -0.22 -24.43 -36.79
CA ASP A 826 -0.38 -23.34 -37.75
C ASP A 826 -1.81 -22.83 -37.94
N ARG A 827 -2.71 -23.04 -36.96
CA ARG A 827 -4.11 -22.57 -37.03
C ARG A 827 -4.76 -22.48 -35.66
N SER A 828 -5.76 -21.60 -35.54
CA SER A 828 -6.52 -21.39 -34.31
C SER A 828 -7.49 -22.53 -33.99
N LEU A 829 -8.20 -23.04 -35.00
CA LEU A 829 -9.17 -24.14 -34.90
C LEU A 829 -9.03 -25.11 -36.08
N PRO A 830 -9.43 -26.40 -35.94
CA PRO A 830 -9.35 -27.38 -37.03
C PRO A 830 -10.28 -27.06 -38.22
N HIS A 831 -11.28 -26.20 -38.01
CA HIS A 831 -12.23 -25.73 -39.02
C HIS A 831 -11.59 -24.79 -40.07
N PHE A 832 -10.44 -24.21 -39.75
CA PHE A 832 -9.69 -23.35 -40.67
C PHE A 832 -8.53 -24.11 -41.29
N GLN A 833 -8.13 -23.69 -42.50
CA GLN A 833 -6.94 -24.24 -43.15
C GLN A 833 -5.67 -23.81 -42.38
N LYS A 834 -4.57 -24.51 -42.57
CA LYS A 834 -3.29 -24.14 -41.96
C LYS A 834 -2.79 -22.81 -42.55
N ASN A 835 -2.10 -22.01 -41.74
CA ASN A 835 -1.54 -20.70 -42.07
C ASN A 835 -2.56 -19.63 -42.51
N THR A 836 -3.85 -19.81 -42.22
CA THR A 836 -4.86 -18.78 -42.49
C THR A 836 -4.76 -17.64 -41.49
N ARG A 837 -4.61 -16.41 -42.00
CA ARG A 837 -4.52 -15.17 -41.20
C ARG A 837 -5.73 -14.24 -41.39
N GLN A 838 -6.74 -14.69 -42.15
CA GLN A 838 -7.96 -13.93 -42.38
C GLN A 838 -8.71 -13.63 -41.06
N PRO A 839 -9.44 -12.50 -40.97
CA PRO A 839 -10.11 -12.06 -39.73
C PRO A 839 -10.97 -13.14 -39.06
N ALA A 840 -11.81 -13.85 -39.81
CA ALA A 840 -12.71 -14.88 -39.27
C ALA A 840 -11.97 -16.06 -38.61
N SER A 841 -10.76 -16.40 -39.10
CA SER A 841 -9.94 -17.47 -38.53
C SER A 841 -9.20 -17.06 -37.25
N LYS A 842 -9.06 -15.76 -36.98
CA LYS A 842 -8.25 -15.21 -35.87
C LYS A 842 -9.10 -14.42 -34.86
N GLY A 843 -10.38 -14.75 -34.72
CA GLY A 843 -11.24 -14.21 -33.65
C GLY A 843 -12.02 -12.94 -33.98
N PHE A 844 -12.18 -12.58 -35.25
CA PHE A 844 -13.12 -11.53 -35.64
C PHE A 844 -14.55 -12.06 -35.64
N VAL A 845 -15.42 -11.46 -34.82
CA VAL A 845 -16.84 -11.83 -34.71
C VAL A 845 -17.68 -10.82 -35.50
N LYS A 846 -18.17 -11.23 -36.67
CA LYS A 846 -19.01 -10.38 -37.55
C LYS A 846 -20.40 -10.22 -36.95
N ASN A 847 -20.92 -11.27 -36.33
CA ASN A 847 -22.27 -11.31 -35.79
C ASN A 847 -22.42 -10.46 -34.52
N SER A 848 -23.63 -9.98 -34.27
CA SER A 848 -24.01 -9.35 -33.01
C SER A 848 -24.62 -10.39 -32.07
N PHE A 849 -24.83 -10.02 -30.80
CA PHE A 849 -25.55 -10.90 -29.87
C PHE A 849 -27.00 -11.14 -30.32
N TYR A 850 -27.63 -10.19 -31.01
CA TYR A 850 -28.97 -10.34 -31.58
C TYR A 850 -29.00 -11.38 -32.72
N SER A 851 -28.05 -11.31 -33.66
CA SER A 851 -28.02 -12.27 -34.79
C SER A 851 -27.62 -13.68 -34.37
N GLY A 852 -26.95 -13.83 -33.21
CA GLY A 852 -26.40 -15.09 -32.74
C GLY A 852 -25.00 -15.38 -33.29
N LEU A 853 -24.14 -15.98 -32.46
CA LEU A 853 -22.75 -16.28 -32.80
C LEU A 853 -22.64 -17.67 -33.46
N VAL A 854 -21.84 -17.77 -34.53
CA VAL A 854 -21.49 -19.07 -35.14
C VAL A 854 -20.59 -19.87 -34.18
N PRO A 855 -20.58 -21.22 -34.17
CA PRO A 855 -19.79 -21.99 -33.20
C PRO A 855 -18.30 -21.60 -33.09
N THR A 856 -17.65 -21.22 -34.20
CA THR A 856 -16.25 -20.72 -34.19
C THR A 856 -16.13 -19.36 -33.52
N GLU A 857 -17.07 -18.44 -33.80
CA GLU A 857 -17.13 -17.11 -33.18
C GLU A 857 -17.44 -17.21 -31.68
N PHE A 858 -18.38 -18.09 -31.31
CA PHE A 858 -18.74 -18.37 -29.93
C PHE A 858 -17.53 -18.84 -29.13
N LEU A 859 -16.75 -19.77 -29.68
CA LEU A 859 -15.55 -20.28 -29.01
C LEU A 859 -14.51 -19.16 -28.82
N PHE A 860 -14.25 -18.34 -29.84
CA PHE A 860 -13.32 -17.22 -29.72
C PHE A 860 -13.76 -16.18 -28.69
N HIS A 861 -15.06 -15.86 -28.66
CA HIS A 861 -15.63 -14.98 -27.65
C HIS A 861 -15.54 -15.56 -26.24
N ALA A 862 -15.83 -16.85 -26.07
CA ALA A 862 -15.74 -17.54 -24.78
C ALA A 862 -14.30 -17.58 -24.23
N ILE A 863 -13.29 -17.75 -25.09
CA ILE A 863 -11.88 -17.72 -24.67
C ILE A 863 -11.51 -16.34 -24.11
N SER A 864 -11.85 -15.25 -24.83
CA SER A 864 -11.60 -13.88 -24.36
C SER A 864 -12.35 -13.55 -23.07
N GLY A 865 -13.61 -14.00 -22.95
CA GLY A 865 -14.39 -13.83 -21.71
C GLY A 865 -13.76 -14.55 -20.50
N ARG A 866 -13.17 -15.74 -20.70
CA ARG A 866 -12.52 -16.50 -19.62
C ARG A 866 -11.26 -15.81 -19.10
N GLU A 867 -10.49 -15.18 -19.97
CA GLU A 867 -9.31 -14.39 -19.58
C GLU A 867 -9.70 -13.28 -18.60
N GLY A 868 -10.75 -12.51 -18.90
CA GLY A 868 -11.24 -11.44 -18.02
C GLY A 868 -11.75 -11.93 -16.65
N LEU A 869 -12.41 -13.10 -16.61
CA LEU A 869 -12.87 -13.72 -15.36
C LEU A 869 -11.70 -14.19 -14.48
N VAL A 870 -10.70 -14.85 -15.08
CA VAL A 870 -9.51 -15.31 -14.36
C VAL A 870 -8.67 -14.12 -13.88
N ASP A 871 -8.56 -13.07 -14.70
CA ASP A 871 -7.84 -11.84 -14.35
C ASP A 871 -8.41 -11.19 -13.08
N THR A 872 -9.75 -11.11 -12.99
CA THR A 872 -10.44 -10.60 -11.79
C THR A 872 -10.12 -11.46 -10.55
N ALA A 873 -10.14 -12.79 -10.67
CA ALA A 873 -9.86 -13.71 -9.57
C ALA A 873 -8.41 -13.61 -9.07
N VAL A 874 -7.43 -13.50 -9.97
CA VAL A 874 -6.00 -13.39 -9.59
C VAL A 874 -5.70 -12.01 -9.00
N LYS A 875 -6.24 -10.94 -9.59
CA LYS A 875 -5.93 -9.56 -9.20
C LYS A 875 -6.40 -9.20 -7.81
N THR A 876 -7.56 -9.69 -7.37
CA THR A 876 -8.07 -9.41 -6.01
C THR A 876 -7.07 -9.86 -4.93
N ALA A 877 -6.41 -11.01 -5.11
CA ALA A 877 -5.42 -11.52 -4.16
C ALA A 877 -4.12 -10.70 -4.18
N GLU A 878 -3.61 -10.36 -5.37
CA GLU A 878 -2.36 -9.59 -5.51
C GLU A 878 -2.49 -8.15 -5.01
N THR A 879 -3.59 -7.48 -5.38
CA THR A 879 -3.88 -6.09 -5.00
C THR A 879 -4.22 -5.97 -3.52
N GLY A 880 -4.95 -6.92 -2.94
CA GLY A 880 -5.19 -6.99 -1.51
C GLY A 880 -3.91 -7.17 -0.69
N TYR A 881 -2.96 -7.99 -1.17
CA TYR A 881 -1.64 -8.10 -0.55
C TYR A 881 -0.83 -6.81 -0.70
N MET A 882 -0.84 -6.18 -1.88
CA MET A 882 -0.18 -4.88 -2.13
C MET A 882 -0.71 -3.78 -1.20
N SER A 883 -2.03 -3.61 -1.11
CA SER A 883 -2.69 -2.64 -0.22
C SER A 883 -2.32 -2.87 1.24
N ARG A 884 -2.31 -4.12 1.71
CA ARG A 884 -1.86 -4.45 3.08
C ARG A 884 -0.41 -4.02 3.35
N ARG A 885 0.49 -4.18 2.37
CA ARG A 885 1.90 -3.77 2.51
C ARG A 885 2.03 -2.25 2.58
N LEU A 886 1.34 -1.53 1.71
CA LEU A 886 1.28 -0.06 1.72
C LEU A 886 0.76 0.46 3.07
N MET A 887 -0.36 -0.09 3.55
CA MET A 887 -0.96 0.29 4.83
C MET A 887 0.01 0.12 5.99
N LYS A 888 0.67 -1.03 6.12
CA LYS A 888 1.63 -1.28 7.21
C LYS A 888 2.82 -0.32 7.20
N CYS A 889 3.25 0.15 6.04
CA CYS A 889 4.35 1.11 5.95
C CYS A 889 3.91 2.53 6.36
N LEU A 890 2.69 2.91 5.96
CA LEU A 890 2.18 4.28 6.02
C LEU A 890 1.26 4.57 7.24
N GLU A 891 0.82 3.57 7.99
CA GLU A 891 -0.19 3.72 9.07
C GLU A 891 0.19 4.71 10.18
N ASP A 892 1.48 4.89 10.48
CA ASP A 892 1.95 5.77 11.54
C ASP A 892 2.15 7.24 11.09
N LEU A 893 1.96 7.56 9.80
CA LEU A 893 2.18 8.92 9.31
C LEU A 893 0.95 9.79 9.53
N SER A 894 1.13 10.86 10.30
CA SER A 894 0.11 11.89 10.51
C SER A 894 0.69 13.29 10.38
N THR A 895 -0.18 14.24 10.06
CA THR A 895 0.12 15.67 10.18
C THR A 895 0.19 16.05 11.65
N GLN A 896 1.17 16.87 12.01
CA GLN A 896 1.36 17.38 13.36
C GLN A 896 0.87 18.83 13.46
N TYR A 897 0.73 19.35 14.68
CA TYR A 897 0.26 20.72 14.91
C TYR A 897 1.19 21.81 14.36
N ASP A 898 2.45 21.47 14.09
CA ASP A 898 3.43 22.33 13.43
C ASP A 898 3.39 22.22 11.89
N ASN A 899 2.37 21.54 11.34
CA ASN A 899 2.14 21.26 9.92
C ASN A 899 3.14 20.31 9.24
N THR A 900 4.01 19.66 10.02
CA THR A 900 4.92 18.64 9.51
C THR A 900 4.24 17.27 9.43
N VAL A 901 4.67 16.41 8.52
CA VAL A 901 4.27 15.00 8.48
C VAL A 901 5.37 14.17 9.13
N ARG A 902 5.04 13.50 10.24
CA ARG A 902 6.01 12.76 11.04
C ARG A 902 5.64 11.29 11.16
N THR A 903 6.68 10.49 11.40
CA THR A 903 6.58 9.10 11.85
C THR A 903 6.31 9.01 13.35
N SER A 904 5.91 7.83 13.83
CA SER A 904 5.72 7.51 15.25
C SER A 904 6.92 7.85 16.14
N SER A 905 8.15 7.69 15.62
CA SER A 905 9.39 8.04 16.35
C SER A 905 9.75 9.53 16.31
N GLY A 906 8.88 10.39 15.77
CA GLY A 906 9.10 11.83 15.62
C GLY A 906 10.00 12.23 14.45
N GLY A 907 10.41 11.29 13.59
CA GLY A 907 11.18 11.59 12.38
C GLY A 907 10.30 12.26 11.33
N ILE A 908 10.76 13.40 10.79
CA ILE A 908 10.06 14.16 9.75
C ILE A 908 10.22 13.44 8.41
N VAL A 909 9.11 13.29 7.69
CA VAL A 909 9.08 12.77 6.31
C VAL A 909 8.85 13.92 5.33
N GLN A 910 7.88 14.77 5.62
CA GLN A 910 7.62 16.01 4.86
C GLN A 910 7.53 17.19 5.83
N PHE A 911 8.10 18.34 5.44
CA PHE A 911 7.98 19.58 6.20
C PHE A 911 6.56 20.16 6.12
N GLN A 912 5.90 19.97 4.99
CA GLN A 912 4.49 20.23 4.78
C GLN A 912 3.91 19.13 3.92
N PHE A 913 2.68 18.72 4.22
CA PHE A 913 2.00 17.72 3.42
C PHE A 913 1.84 18.21 1.97
N GLY A 914 2.33 17.43 1.00
CA GLY A 914 2.25 17.77 -0.44
C GLY A 914 2.96 19.07 -0.84
N ALA A 915 3.88 19.58 0.00
CA ALA A 915 4.54 20.90 -0.13
C ALA A 915 3.61 22.13 -0.11
N ASP A 916 2.29 21.96 -0.01
CA ASP A 916 1.30 23.04 -0.05
C ASP A 916 0.35 23.08 1.16
N ARG A 917 0.42 22.08 2.07
CA ARG A 917 -0.44 21.95 3.26
C ARG A 917 -1.93 21.76 2.90
N LEU A 918 -2.26 21.33 1.69
CA LEU A 918 -3.64 21.20 1.24
C LEU A 918 -4.19 19.76 1.37
N ASP A 919 -5.47 19.63 1.68
CA ASP A 919 -6.20 18.35 1.78
C ASP A 919 -6.81 17.95 0.41
N PRO A 920 -6.43 16.80 -0.17
CA PRO A 920 -7.02 16.25 -1.39
C PRO A 920 -8.54 16.15 -1.37
N VAL A 921 -9.14 15.94 -0.18
CA VAL A 921 -10.60 15.87 -0.03
C VAL A 921 -11.24 17.19 -0.44
N ASN A 922 -10.62 18.33 -0.14
CA ASN A 922 -11.19 19.67 -0.28
C ASN A 922 -10.80 20.42 -1.57
N MET A 923 -10.21 19.72 -2.54
CA MET A 923 -9.86 20.30 -3.84
C MET A 923 -11.10 20.46 -4.73
N GLU A 924 -11.50 21.68 -5.07
CA GLU A 924 -12.62 21.92 -6.00
C GLU A 924 -12.25 21.71 -7.46
N GLY A 925 -11.02 22.00 -7.85
CA GLY A 925 -10.49 21.77 -9.19
C GLY A 925 -9.63 20.51 -9.29
N SER A 926 -8.94 20.34 -10.41
CA SER A 926 -7.92 19.29 -10.59
C SER A 926 -6.66 19.64 -9.77
N ALA A 927 -6.58 19.13 -8.54
CA ALA A 927 -5.53 19.42 -7.55
C ALA A 927 -5.39 20.89 -7.11
N VAL A 928 -6.40 21.72 -7.41
CA VAL A 928 -6.46 23.15 -7.05
C VAL A 928 -7.60 23.38 -6.04
N PRO A 929 -7.40 24.20 -4.99
CA PRO A 929 -8.40 24.39 -3.93
C PRO A 929 -9.67 25.11 -4.42
N VAL A 930 -9.54 26.07 -5.34
CA VAL A 930 -10.65 26.91 -5.81
C VAL A 930 -10.88 26.74 -7.30
N HIS A 931 -12.12 26.48 -7.70
CA HIS A 931 -12.52 26.59 -9.11
C HIS A 931 -12.93 28.04 -9.41
N PHE A 932 -11.99 28.87 -9.90
CA PHE A 932 -12.22 30.31 -10.07
C PHE A 932 -13.45 30.67 -10.89
N ASP A 933 -13.68 30.02 -12.05
CA ASP A 933 -14.85 30.34 -12.88
C ASP A 933 -16.18 30.09 -12.17
N ARG A 934 -16.33 28.92 -11.53
CA ARG A 934 -17.53 28.58 -10.77
C ARG A 934 -17.74 29.54 -9.59
N THR A 935 -16.69 29.83 -8.83
CA THR A 935 -16.77 30.76 -7.69
C THR A 935 -17.10 32.17 -8.12
N TRP A 936 -16.56 32.62 -9.27
CA TRP A 936 -16.90 33.90 -9.88
C TRP A 936 -18.37 33.95 -10.27
N THR A 937 -18.85 32.96 -11.03
CA THR A 937 -20.26 32.87 -11.43
C THR A 937 -21.20 32.79 -10.24
N HIS A 938 -20.80 32.09 -9.18
CA HIS A 938 -21.56 32.04 -7.93
C HIS A 938 -21.62 33.42 -7.26
N ALA A 939 -20.49 34.11 -7.14
CA ALA A 939 -20.46 35.45 -6.57
C ALA A 939 -21.32 36.42 -7.38
N GLU A 940 -21.13 36.44 -8.71
CA GLU A 940 -21.88 37.27 -9.65
C GLU A 940 -23.39 37.04 -9.53
N ALA A 941 -23.85 35.79 -9.59
CA ALA A 941 -25.29 35.49 -9.55
C ALA A 941 -25.96 35.80 -8.20
N VAL A 942 -25.21 35.71 -7.09
CA VAL A 942 -25.73 36.00 -5.73
C VAL A 942 -25.76 37.51 -5.46
N THR A 943 -24.76 38.27 -5.92
CA THR A 943 -24.64 39.71 -5.62
C THR A 943 -25.13 40.62 -6.75
N PHE A 944 -25.61 40.06 -7.86
CA PHE A 944 -26.05 40.85 -9.00
C PHE A 944 -27.14 41.86 -8.61
N SER A 945 -26.85 43.14 -8.83
CA SER A 945 -27.82 44.24 -8.71
C SER A 945 -27.68 45.18 -9.91
N ASN A 946 -28.81 45.64 -10.44
CA ASN A 946 -28.82 46.63 -11.51
C ASN A 946 -28.38 48.01 -11.02
N ASP A 947 -28.57 48.31 -9.73
CA ASP A 947 -28.36 49.65 -9.16
C ASP A 947 -26.89 49.98 -8.88
N GLU A 948 -26.03 48.97 -8.77
CA GLU A 948 -24.60 49.18 -8.47
C GLU A 948 -23.83 49.61 -9.72
N PRO A 949 -22.93 50.61 -9.63
CA PRO A 949 -22.10 51.02 -10.76
C PRO A 949 -21.08 49.93 -11.12
N THR A 950 -20.72 49.89 -12.40
CA THR A 950 -19.63 49.05 -12.91
C THR A 950 -18.29 49.68 -12.55
N LEU A 951 -17.38 48.92 -11.95
CA LEU A 951 -16.02 49.40 -11.67
C LEU A 951 -15.20 49.50 -12.96
N LEU A 952 -14.34 50.52 -13.04
CA LEU A 952 -13.33 50.63 -14.10
C LEU A 952 -12.26 49.54 -13.93
N PRO A 953 -11.59 49.10 -15.02
CA PRO A 953 -10.52 48.09 -14.94
C PRO A 953 -9.44 48.40 -13.88
N ASP A 954 -9.07 49.68 -13.73
CA ASP A 954 -8.07 50.12 -12.74
C ASP A 954 -8.62 50.12 -11.31
N GLU A 955 -9.89 50.47 -11.12
CA GLU A 955 -10.57 50.37 -9.84
C GLU A 955 -10.71 48.90 -9.39
N ILE A 956 -11.00 47.98 -10.31
CA ILE A 956 -11.04 46.54 -10.05
C ILE A 956 -9.70 46.07 -9.48
N MET A 957 -8.59 46.47 -10.13
CA MET A 957 -7.25 46.12 -9.67
C MET A 957 -6.93 46.79 -8.33
N THR A 958 -7.30 48.05 -8.14
CA THR A 958 -7.07 48.78 -6.88
C THR A 958 -7.78 48.12 -5.69
N VAL A 959 -9.06 47.72 -5.86
CA VAL A 959 -9.83 47.01 -4.82
C VAL A 959 -9.27 45.61 -4.58
N CYS A 960 -8.86 44.91 -5.65
CA CYS A 960 -8.27 43.60 -5.57
C CYS A 960 -6.94 43.63 -4.79
N GLU A 961 -6.04 44.54 -5.15
CA GLU A 961 -4.74 44.73 -4.50
C GLU A 961 -4.92 45.16 -3.03
N ALA A 962 -5.85 46.07 -2.73
CA ALA A 962 -6.12 46.47 -1.34
C ALA A 962 -6.53 45.31 -0.41
N ILE A 963 -7.22 44.28 -0.94
CA ILE A 963 -7.62 43.09 -0.18
C ILE A 963 -6.48 42.07 -0.14
N LEU A 964 -5.85 41.80 -1.29
CA LEU A 964 -4.77 40.81 -1.40
C LEU A 964 -3.51 41.27 -0.66
N ASP A 965 -3.20 42.56 -0.62
CA ASP A 965 -2.03 43.10 0.09
C ASP A 965 -2.09 42.85 1.60
N ARG A 966 -3.30 42.83 2.19
CA ARG A 966 -3.47 42.42 3.59
C ARG A 966 -3.09 40.97 3.83
N GLU A 967 -3.27 40.10 2.83
CA GLU A 967 -2.82 38.70 2.90
C GLU A 967 -1.33 38.58 2.52
N ARG A 968 -0.81 39.37 1.57
CA ARG A 968 0.63 39.45 1.24
C ARG A 968 1.46 39.88 2.46
N GLN A 969 0.97 40.84 3.25
CA GLN A 969 1.60 41.28 4.51
C GLN A 969 1.74 40.17 5.55
N LYS A 970 0.91 39.12 5.50
CA LYS A 970 1.04 37.96 6.39
C LYS A 970 2.10 36.97 5.91
N ASN A 971 2.43 37.01 4.61
CA ASN A 971 3.30 36.06 3.92
C ASN A 971 4.57 36.75 3.37
N THR A 972 5.16 37.66 4.16
CA THR A 972 6.40 38.36 3.78
C THR A 972 7.57 37.39 3.64
N ARG A 973 8.40 37.59 2.62
CA ARG A 973 9.61 36.77 2.41
C ARG A 973 10.76 37.32 3.24
N HIS A 974 11.45 36.44 3.94
CA HIS A 974 12.62 36.78 4.76
C HIS A 974 13.82 35.95 4.33
N ASP A 975 15.02 36.54 4.35
CA ASP A 975 16.24 35.73 4.25
C ASP A 975 16.36 34.86 5.51
N LEU A 976 16.55 33.55 5.32
CA LEU A 976 16.69 32.60 6.42
C LEU A 976 17.94 32.84 7.27
N VAL A 977 18.93 33.58 6.74
CA VAL A 977 20.19 33.87 7.44
C VAL A 977 20.20 35.27 8.05
N THR A 978 19.93 36.33 7.28
CA THR A 978 19.98 37.71 7.78
C THR A 978 18.67 38.20 8.39
N ASN A 979 17.56 37.48 8.15
CA ASN A 979 16.20 37.88 8.49
C ASN A 979 15.76 39.20 7.84
N GLU A 980 16.47 39.67 6.81
CA GLU A 980 16.10 40.83 6.01
C GLU A 980 14.83 40.51 5.20
N VAL A 981 13.97 41.52 5.04
CA VAL A 981 12.76 41.39 4.21
C VAL A 981 13.21 41.39 2.76
N LEU A 982 12.95 40.29 2.06
CA LEU A 982 13.25 40.12 0.65
C LEU A 982 12.07 40.58 -0.21
N ASP A 983 12.31 40.73 -1.51
CA ASP A 983 11.25 40.95 -2.47
C ASP A 983 10.25 39.77 -2.45
N TYR A 984 8.96 40.08 -2.55
CA TYR A 984 7.90 39.09 -2.44
C TYR A 984 8.02 37.99 -3.52
N ASN A 985 8.49 38.39 -4.71
CA ASN A 985 8.62 37.55 -5.91
C ASN A 985 10.03 36.98 -6.13
N ASP A 986 10.96 37.10 -5.18
CA ASP A 986 12.31 36.54 -5.34
C ASP A 986 12.28 35.00 -5.31
N GLN A 987 12.31 34.37 -6.49
CA GLN A 987 12.30 32.91 -6.67
C GLN A 987 13.70 32.28 -6.67
N SER A 988 14.72 32.95 -6.16
CA SER A 988 16.05 32.35 -6.05
C SER A 988 16.04 31.12 -5.13
N ASP A 989 16.71 30.03 -5.53
CA ASP A 989 16.70 28.73 -4.83
C ASP A 989 17.02 28.83 -3.33
N ARG A 990 17.85 29.81 -2.94
CA ARG A 990 18.26 30.06 -1.56
C ARG A 990 17.14 30.66 -0.70
N ASN A 991 16.25 31.45 -1.31
CA ASN A 991 15.26 32.28 -0.64
C ASN A 991 13.84 31.71 -0.74
N LEU A 992 13.70 30.47 -1.22
CA LEU A 992 12.44 29.73 -1.20
C LEU A 992 12.13 29.30 0.24
N ASP A 993 10.89 29.56 0.67
CA ASP A 993 10.40 29.20 2.01
C ASP A 993 9.12 28.36 1.94
N LEU A 994 8.62 27.99 3.11
CA LEU A 994 7.43 27.15 3.29
C LEU A 994 6.11 27.86 2.94
N GLN A 995 6.12 29.16 2.60
CA GLN A 995 4.91 29.93 2.31
C GLN A 995 4.63 30.09 0.81
N GLU A 996 5.47 29.50 -0.04
CA GLU A 996 5.39 29.66 -1.49
C GLU A 996 4.02 29.25 -2.07
N GLY A 997 3.42 28.14 -1.58
CA GLY A 997 2.09 27.72 -2.03
C GLY A 997 1.00 28.78 -1.79
N ALA A 998 1.07 29.49 -0.66
CA ALA A 998 0.14 30.58 -0.35
C ALA A 998 0.41 31.82 -1.21
N ARG A 999 1.68 32.14 -1.48
CA ARG A 999 2.04 33.26 -2.38
C ARG A 999 1.58 33.01 -3.80
N MET A 1000 1.86 31.81 -4.32
CA MET A 1000 1.39 31.37 -5.63
C MET A 1000 -0.12 31.43 -5.73
N PHE A 1001 -0.85 31.00 -4.70
CA PHE A 1001 -2.31 31.12 -4.68
C PHE A 1001 -2.76 32.58 -4.81
N ILE A 1002 -2.21 33.50 -4.00
CA ILE A 1002 -2.56 34.93 -4.05
C ILE A 1002 -2.31 35.50 -5.45
N GLU A 1003 -1.16 35.20 -6.06
CA GLU A 1003 -0.86 35.68 -7.42
C GLU A 1003 -1.77 35.06 -8.47
N THR A 1004 -2.14 33.78 -8.35
CA THR A 1004 -3.12 33.18 -9.28
C THR A 1004 -4.50 33.83 -9.17
N VAL A 1005 -4.91 34.28 -7.98
CA VAL A 1005 -6.16 35.05 -7.80
C VAL A 1005 -6.03 36.42 -8.48
N ALA A 1006 -4.93 37.12 -8.25
CA ALA A 1006 -4.66 38.43 -8.87
C ALA A 1006 -4.64 38.32 -10.41
N ASP A 1007 -3.98 37.29 -10.95
CA ASP A 1007 -3.92 36.99 -12.38
C ASP A 1007 -5.31 36.71 -12.96
N TYR A 1008 -6.16 36.00 -12.23
CA TYR A 1008 -7.53 35.73 -12.66
C TYR A 1008 -8.37 37.01 -12.73
N VAL A 1009 -8.29 37.86 -11.70
CA VAL A 1009 -8.97 39.16 -11.67
C VAL A 1009 -8.42 40.08 -12.77
N ARG A 1010 -7.10 40.08 -13.01
CA ARG A 1010 -6.47 40.86 -14.09
C ARG A 1010 -6.99 40.45 -15.46
N LYS A 1011 -7.17 39.14 -15.72
CA LYS A 1011 -7.79 38.65 -16.98
C LYS A 1011 -9.25 39.12 -17.11
N ARG A 1012 -9.99 39.19 -16.01
CA ARG A 1012 -11.37 39.72 -15.99
C ARG A 1012 -11.40 41.23 -16.26
N ALA A 1013 -10.51 42.00 -15.64
CA ALA A 1013 -10.34 43.42 -15.91
C ALA A 1013 -9.94 43.68 -17.38
N ALA A 1014 -9.03 42.87 -17.94
CA ALA A 1014 -8.65 42.94 -19.34
C ALA A 1014 -9.82 42.62 -20.29
N LYS A 1015 -10.69 41.66 -19.93
CA LYS A 1015 -11.91 41.38 -20.70
C LYS A 1015 -12.87 42.59 -20.72
N LEU A 1016 -13.02 43.28 -19.58
CA LEU A 1016 -13.80 44.51 -19.50
C LEU A 1016 -13.15 45.63 -20.32
N SER A 1017 -11.83 45.79 -20.25
CA SER A 1017 -11.06 46.75 -21.05
C SER A 1017 -11.25 46.51 -22.56
N ASN A 1018 -11.15 45.26 -23.01
CA ASN A 1018 -11.42 44.89 -24.40
C ASN A 1018 -12.88 45.17 -24.80
N ALA A 1019 -13.85 44.91 -23.92
CA ALA A 1019 -15.27 45.21 -24.19
C ALA A 1019 -15.52 46.73 -24.29
N ARG A 1020 -14.84 47.54 -23.46
CA ARG A 1020 -14.85 49.01 -23.54
C ARG A 1020 -14.21 49.51 -24.83
N ALA A 1021 -13.04 48.99 -25.19
CA ALA A 1021 -12.36 49.32 -26.44
C ALA A 1021 -13.21 48.98 -27.67
N LEU A 1022 -13.87 47.82 -27.68
CA LEU A 1022 -14.82 47.43 -28.74
C LEU A 1022 -16.06 48.32 -28.81
N ALA A 1023 -16.46 48.94 -27.70
CA ALA A 1023 -17.56 49.89 -27.64
C ALA A 1023 -17.14 51.32 -28.00
N GLY A 1024 -15.86 51.56 -28.32
CA GLY A 1024 -15.31 52.91 -28.59
C GLY A 1024 -14.96 53.70 -27.33
N LEU A 1025 -15.04 53.08 -26.15
CA LEU A 1025 -14.70 53.68 -24.86
C LEU A 1025 -13.21 53.49 -24.61
N VAL A 1026 -12.38 54.30 -25.27
CA VAL A 1026 -10.92 54.31 -25.12
C VAL A 1026 -10.52 55.54 -24.31
N GLY A 1027 -10.40 55.37 -22.99
CA GLY A 1027 -9.96 56.44 -22.07
C GLY A 1027 -8.90 55.89 -21.11
N GLY A 1028 -7.71 56.49 -21.16
CA GLY A 1028 -6.51 56.04 -20.44
C GLY A 1028 -6.37 56.62 -19.04
N ASN A 1029 -5.92 55.76 -18.13
CA ASN A 1029 -5.12 55.91 -16.91
C ASN A 1029 -5.31 57.07 -15.91
N ASN A 1030 -6.07 58.16 -16.12
CA ASN A 1030 -6.17 59.24 -15.11
C ASN A 1030 -7.35 60.24 -15.22
N ASP A 1031 -8.34 60.01 -16.09
CA ASP A 1031 -9.42 60.99 -16.27
C ASP A 1031 -10.58 60.79 -15.27
N ASN A 1032 -10.40 61.29 -14.05
CA ASN A 1032 -11.45 61.45 -13.03
C ASN A 1032 -12.56 62.47 -13.43
N GLY A 1033 -12.96 62.55 -14.71
CA GLY A 1033 -13.94 63.56 -15.13
C GLY A 1033 -14.39 63.61 -16.60
N LEU A 1034 -14.19 62.55 -17.41
CA LEU A 1034 -14.59 62.58 -18.84
C LEU A 1034 -15.70 61.60 -19.26
N ASP A 1035 -16.22 60.77 -18.34
CA ASP A 1035 -17.30 59.82 -18.65
C ASP A 1035 -18.68 60.49 -18.90
N ASP A 1036 -18.87 61.77 -18.53
CA ASP A 1036 -20.12 62.52 -18.77
C ASP A 1036 -20.42 62.80 -20.25
N THR A 1037 -19.47 62.58 -21.15
CA THR A 1037 -19.63 62.81 -22.60
C THR A 1037 -19.92 61.54 -23.40
N ILE A 1038 -20.07 60.40 -22.71
CA ILE A 1038 -20.21 59.08 -23.32
C ILE A 1038 -21.68 58.76 -23.61
N ASP A 1039 -21.94 58.18 -24.79
CA ASP A 1039 -23.27 57.71 -25.16
C ASP A 1039 -23.76 56.65 -24.15
N PRO A 1040 -24.88 56.88 -23.42
CA PRO A 1040 -25.39 55.95 -22.42
C PRO A 1040 -25.70 54.58 -23.03
N ALA A 1041 -26.00 54.49 -24.33
CA ALA A 1041 -26.21 53.22 -25.01
C ALA A 1041 -24.93 52.38 -25.10
N GLN A 1042 -23.77 53.02 -25.32
CA GLN A 1042 -22.46 52.35 -25.36
C GLN A 1042 -22.06 51.86 -23.97
N LEU A 1043 -22.26 52.70 -22.95
CA LEU A 1043 -22.02 52.33 -21.56
C LEU A 1043 -22.89 51.12 -21.16
N GLN A 1044 -24.21 51.20 -21.36
CA GLN A 1044 -25.14 50.08 -21.10
C GLN A 1044 -24.77 48.80 -21.84
N ARG A 1045 -24.26 48.90 -23.08
CA ARG A 1045 -23.77 47.74 -23.83
C ARG A 1045 -22.59 47.09 -23.13
N THR A 1046 -21.63 47.86 -22.62
CA THR A 1046 -20.49 47.31 -21.87
C THR A 1046 -20.91 46.72 -20.54
N GLU A 1047 -21.83 47.36 -19.81
CA GLU A 1047 -22.34 46.84 -18.53
C GLU A 1047 -23.03 45.48 -18.72
N ARG A 1048 -23.87 45.33 -19.75
CA ARG A 1048 -24.55 44.05 -20.02
C ARG A 1048 -23.59 42.91 -20.38
N VAL A 1049 -22.41 43.22 -20.90
CA VAL A 1049 -21.44 42.22 -21.34
C VAL A 1049 -20.47 41.81 -20.23
N ALA A 1050 -20.02 42.76 -19.41
CA ALA A 1050 -18.93 42.54 -18.46
C ALA A 1050 -19.04 43.38 -17.17
N LYS A 1051 -20.25 43.57 -16.62
CA LYS A 1051 -20.43 44.25 -15.33
C LYS A 1051 -19.67 43.56 -14.20
N VAL A 1052 -18.81 44.32 -13.54
CA VAL A 1052 -18.14 43.93 -12.29
C VAL A 1052 -18.53 44.95 -11.23
N SER A 1053 -19.37 44.53 -10.28
CA SER A 1053 -19.70 45.38 -9.13
C SER A 1053 -18.69 45.18 -8.01
N ARG A 1054 -18.54 46.21 -7.16
CA ARG A 1054 -17.67 46.15 -5.99
C ARG A 1054 -18.03 45.00 -5.06
N ARG A 1055 -19.33 44.79 -4.78
CA ARG A 1055 -19.79 43.68 -3.92
C ARG A 1055 -19.45 42.32 -4.51
N THR A 1056 -19.59 42.17 -5.82
CA THR A 1056 -19.25 40.93 -6.53
C THR A 1056 -17.77 40.59 -6.36
N LEU A 1057 -16.89 41.58 -6.56
CA LEU A 1057 -15.45 41.40 -6.41
C LEU A 1057 -15.06 41.10 -4.95
N GLU A 1058 -15.56 41.87 -3.98
CA GLU A 1058 -15.27 41.66 -2.55
C GLU A 1058 -15.77 40.28 -2.08
N TYR A 1059 -16.96 39.87 -2.52
CA TYR A 1059 -17.53 38.57 -2.18
C TYR A 1059 -16.75 37.42 -2.83
N PHE A 1060 -16.35 37.56 -4.10
CA PHE A 1060 -15.50 36.58 -4.79
C PHE A 1060 -14.15 36.39 -4.07
N LEU A 1061 -13.46 37.48 -3.74
CA LEU A 1061 -12.17 37.43 -3.04
C LEU A 1061 -12.32 36.78 -1.66
N LYS A 1062 -13.38 37.13 -0.92
CA LYS A 1062 -13.70 36.49 0.37
C LYS A 1062 -13.91 34.98 0.21
N LEU A 1063 -14.71 34.55 -0.77
CA LEU A 1063 -14.94 33.12 -1.04
C LEU A 1063 -13.66 32.39 -1.40
N CYS A 1064 -12.77 32.99 -2.20
CA CYS A 1064 -11.48 32.39 -2.55
C CYS A 1064 -10.61 32.17 -1.30
N ILE A 1065 -10.52 33.16 -0.41
CA ILE A 1065 -9.74 33.08 0.83
C ILE A 1065 -10.34 32.05 1.80
N ASP A 1066 -11.66 32.05 1.97
CA ASP A 1066 -12.34 31.12 2.88
C ASP A 1066 -12.21 29.67 2.38
N LYS A 1067 -12.38 29.42 1.08
CA LYS A 1067 -12.19 28.10 0.47
C LYS A 1067 -10.75 27.62 0.58
N TYR A 1068 -9.77 28.50 0.39
CA TYR A 1068 -8.35 28.17 0.57
C TYR A 1068 -8.05 27.76 2.02
N ARG A 1069 -8.59 28.48 3.01
CA ARG A 1069 -8.41 28.15 4.44
C ARG A 1069 -9.05 26.81 4.82
N LEU A 1070 -10.24 26.51 4.30
CA LEU A 1070 -10.92 25.22 4.48
C LEU A 1070 -10.19 24.07 3.77
N ALA A 1071 -9.44 24.37 2.72
CA ALA A 1071 -8.66 23.37 1.99
C ALA A 1071 -7.36 22.97 2.70
N HIS A 1072 -6.96 23.62 3.80
CA HIS A 1072 -5.81 23.18 4.58
C HIS A 1072 -6.03 21.83 5.24
N VAL A 1073 -4.98 21.02 5.28
CA VAL A 1073 -5.01 19.74 6.01
C VAL A 1073 -5.09 19.99 7.52
N GLU A 1074 -6.00 19.26 8.17
CA GLU A 1074 -6.17 19.33 9.62
C GLU A 1074 -5.00 18.64 10.35
N PRO A 1075 -4.50 19.19 11.47
CA PRO A 1075 -3.55 18.51 12.33
C PRO A 1075 -4.12 17.20 12.92
N GLY A 1076 -3.29 16.18 13.05
CA GLY A 1076 -3.68 14.86 13.52
C GLY A 1076 -4.27 13.96 12.43
N HIS A 1077 -4.51 14.48 11.22
CA HIS A 1077 -5.03 13.70 10.11
C HIS A 1077 -4.07 12.56 9.73
N ALA A 1078 -4.61 11.35 9.59
CA ALA A 1078 -3.85 10.14 9.26
C ALA A 1078 -3.56 10.04 7.75
N VAL A 1079 -2.85 11.05 7.22
CA VAL A 1079 -2.55 11.21 5.77
C VAL A 1079 -1.89 9.97 5.17
N GLY A 1080 -1.05 9.24 5.93
CA GLY A 1080 -0.41 8.03 5.44
C GLY A 1080 -1.38 6.88 5.19
N ALA A 1081 -2.30 6.63 6.13
CA ALA A 1081 -3.31 5.58 5.98
C ALA A 1081 -4.26 5.88 4.80
N VAL A 1082 -4.62 7.15 4.62
CA VAL A 1082 -5.44 7.61 3.49
C VAL A 1082 -4.70 7.44 2.17
N GLY A 1083 -3.45 7.92 2.07
CA GLY A 1083 -2.63 7.76 0.86
C GLY A 1083 -2.39 6.30 0.48
N ALA A 1084 -2.19 5.42 1.46
CA ALA A 1084 -2.06 3.98 1.22
C ALA A 1084 -3.30 3.37 0.54
N GLN A 1085 -4.49 3.76 0.99
CA GLN A 1085 -5.75 3.28 0.43
C GLN A 1085 -6.04 3.90 -0.94
N SER A 1086 -5.77 5.19 -1.12
CA SER A 1086 -5.95 5.91 -2.40
C SER A 1086 -5.12 5.32 -3.54
N ILE A 1087 -3.95 4.72 -3.25
CA ILE A 1087 -3.10 4.02 -4.22
C ILE A 1087 -3.49 2.54 -4.33
N GLY A 1088 -3.87 1.91 -3.22
CA GLY A 1088 -4.19 0.48 -3.15
C GLY A 1088 -5.53 0.10 -3.80
N GLU A 1089 -6.57 0.92 -3.64
CA GLU A 1089 -7.93 0.67 -4.15
C GLU A 1089 -8.00 0.66 -5.68
N PRO A 1090 -7.47 1.67 -6.40
CA PRO A 1090 -7.47 1.66 -7.87
C PRO A 1090 -6.62 0.52 -8.46
N GLY A 1091 -5.66 -0.01 -7.70
CA GLY A 1091 -4.92 -1.22 -8.05
C GLY A 1091 -5.83 -2.40 -8.41
N THR A 1092 -7.00 -2.52 -7.78
CA THR A 1092 -8.00 -3.57 -8.07
C THR A 1092 -8.69 -3.39 -9.43
N GLN A 1093 -8.80 -2.14 -9.90
CA GLN A 1093 -9.50 -1.78 -11.14
C GLN A 1093 -8.58 -1.82 -12.37
N MET A 1094 -7.26 -1.88 -12.17
CA MET A 1094 -6.27 -2.04 -13.25
C MET A 1094 -6.41 -3.41 -13.92
N THR A 1095 -7.30 -3.48 -14.91
CA THR A 1095 -7.30 -4.56 -15.92
C THR A 1095 -6.01 -4.51 -16.74
N LEU A 1096 -5.62 -5.61 -17.39
CA LEU A 1096 -4.42 -5.66 -18.25
C LEU A 1096 -4.69 -4.82 -19.52
N LYS A 1097 -4.79 -3.50 -19.39
CA LYS A 1097 -4.59 -2.57 -20.51
C LYS A 1097 -3.09 -2.41 -20.78
N THR A 1098 -2.33 -3.50 -20.73
CA THR A 1098 -0.87 -3.48 -20.84
C THR A 1098 -0.36 -3.15 -22.25
N PHE A 1099 -1.25 -2.95 -23.23
CA PHE A 1099 -0.88 -2.88 -24.65
C PHE A 1099 -1.59 -1.76 -25.44
N HIS A 1100 -1.90 -0.62 -24.83
CA HIS A 1100 -2.20 0.58 -25.63
C HIS A 1100 -0.88 1.24 -26.06
N PHE A 1101 -0.30 0.73 -27.16
CA PHE A 1101 0.75 1.43 -27.90
C PHE A 1101 0.14 2.35 -28.94
N ALA A 1102 -0.22 3.56 -28.52
CA ALA A 1102 -0.43 4.66 -29.45
C ALA A 1102 0.94 5.15 -29.93
N GLY A 1103 1.45 4.59 -31.03
CA GLY A 1103 2.48 5.24 -31.85
C GLY A 1103 3.84 4.53 -32.03
N VAL A 1104 4.17 3.46 -31.29
CA VAL A 1104 5.42 2.70 -31.52
C VAL A 1104 5.14 1.20 -31.41
N ALA A 1105 4.90 0.57 -32.56
CA ALA A 1105 4.42 -0.82 -32.67
C ALA A 1105 5.38 -1.91 -32.11
N GLY A 1106 6.63 -1.56 -31.76
CA GLY A 1106 7.72 -2.53 -31.49
C GLY A 1106 8.31 -2.57 -30.07
N MET A 1107 7.84 -1.76 -29.12
CA MET A 1107 8.26 -1.82 -27.71
C MET A 1107 7.06 -2.19 -26.85
N SER A 1108 7.14 -3.22 -26.00
CA SER A 1108 6.13 -3.48 -24.96
C SER A 1108 6.63 -2.95 -23.62
N LEU A 1109 5.95 -1.97 -23.02
CA LEU A 1109 6.27 -1.41 -21.71
C LEU A 1109 5.38 -2.11 -20.68
N THR A 1110 5.97 -2.59 -19.58
CA THR A 1110 5.16 -3.09 -18.47
C THR A 1110 4.32 -1.96 -17.86
N GLN A 1111 3.00 -2.10 -17.86
CA GLN A 1111 2.05 -1.17 -17.23
C GLN A 1111 1.16 -1.89 -16.21
N GLY A 1112 0.34 -1.13 -15.48
CA GLY A 1112 -0.60 -1.66 -14.48
C GLY A 1112 0.06 -2.14 -13.19
N VAL A 1113 -0.59 -3.11 -12.53
CA VAL A 1113 -0.17 -3.66 -11.22
C VAL A 1113 1.26 -4.22 -11.22
N PRO A 1114 1.73 -4.96 -12.25
CA PRO A 1114 3.12 -5.46 -12.28
C PRO A 1114 4.15 -4.32 -12.21
N ARG A 1115 3.92 -3.22 -12.93
CA ARG A 1115 4.81 -2.07 -12.92
C ARG A 1115 4.84 -1.38 -11.56
N ILE A 1116 3.68 -1.18 -10.94
CA ILE A 1116 3.58 -0.62 -9.58
C ILE A 1116 4.30 -1.52 -8.57
N LYS A 1117 4.18 -2.84 -8.70
CA LYS A 1117 4.88 -3.82 -7.86
C LYS A 1117 6.40 -3.72 -8.01
N GLU A 1118 6.92 -3.54 -9.23
CA GLU A 1118 8.36 -3.32 -9.47
C GLU A 1118 8.88 -2.07 -8.76
N ILE A 1119 8.14 -0.95 -8.88
CA ILE A 1119 8.43 0.34 -8.26
C ILE A 1119 8.40 0.23 -6.73
N ILE A 1120 7.28 -0.22 -6.16
CA ILE A 1120 7.08 -0.37 -4.71
C ILE A 1120 8.13 -1.31 -4.10
N ASN A 1121 8.52 -2.37 -4.80
CA ASN A 1121 9.55 -3.30 -4.30
C ASN A 1121 10.97 -2.74 -4.40
N ALA A 1122 11.18 -1.63 -5.10
CA ALA A 1122 12.49 -1.09 -5.48
C ALA A 1122 13.38 -2.18 -6.12
N SER A 1123 12.87 -2.79 -7.19
CA SER A 1123 13.51 -3.94 -7.84
C SER A 1123 14.79 -3.54 -8.58
N LYS A 1124 15.87 -4.31 -8.42
CA LYS A 1124 17.17 -4.05 -9.09
C LYS A 1124 17.17 -4.30 -10.58
N LYS A 1125 16.41 -5.30 -11.03
CA LYS A 1125 16.20 -5.61 -12.44
C LYS A 1125 14.72 -5.45 -12.72
N ILE A 1126 14.39 -4.66 -13.72
CA ILE A 1126 13.01 -4.42 -14.17
C ILE A 1126 12.84 -5.10 -15.52
N SER A 1127 11.60 -5.45 -15.86
CA SER A 1127 11.33 -6.27 -17.04
C SER A 1127 11.65 -5.53 -18.35
N THR A 1128 11.31 -4.25 -18.44
CA THR A 1128 11.46 -3.43 -19.66
C THR A 1128 12.14 -2.09 -19.32
N PRO A 1129 13.47 -2.07 -19.11
CA PRO A 1129 14.20 -0.84 -18.83
C PRO A 1129 14.31 0.01 -20.10
N VAL A 1130 13.85 1.26 -20.04
CA VAL A 1130 13.81 2.17 -21.18
C VAL A 1130 14.40 3.52 -20.77
N ILE A 1131 15.31 4.01 -21.60
CA ILE A 1131 15.96 5.32 -21.48
C ILE A 1131 15.48 6.17 -22.66
N LYS A 1132 14.98 7.38 -22.36
CA LYS A 1132 14.57 8.35 -23.38
C LYS A 1132 15.70 9.35 -23.59
N CYS A 1133 16.25 9.38 -24.81
CA CYS A 1133 17.36 10.23 -25.23
C CYS A 1133 16.86 11.30 -26.21
N PRO A 1134 16.55 12.52 -25.73
CA PRO A 1134 16.26 13.65 -26.60
C PRO A 1134 17.51 14.09 -27.36
N LEU A 1135 17.35 14.39 -28.65
CA LEU A 1135 18.44 14.77 -29.53
C LEU A 1135 18.64 16.28 -29.59
N GLN A 1136 19.87 16.72 -29.88
CA GLN A 1136 20.17 18.13 -30.15
C GLN A 1136 19.57 18.58 -31.50
N ASN A 1137 19.65 17.73 -32.52
CA ASN A 1137 19.03 17.94 -33.82
C ASN A 1137 17.85 16.98 -33.99
N THR A 1138 16.63 17.47 -33.72
CA THR A 1138 15.41 16.66 -33.72
C THR A 1138 14.80 16.51 -35.11
N ARG A 1139 15.04 17.44 -36.04
CA ARG A 1139 14.36 17.46 -37.34
C ARG A 1139 15.00 16.52 -38.37
N GLN A 1140 16.32 16.39 -38.34
CA GLN A 1140 17.04 15.54 -39.28
C GLN A 1140 17.05 14.09 -38.80
N ILE A 1141 16.46 13.19 -39.60
CA ILE A 1141 16.43 11.75 -39.29
C ILE A 1141 17.83 11.11 -39.39
N GLU A 1142 18.71 11.65 -40.23
CA GLU A 1142 20.10 11.21 -40.40
C GLU A 1142 20.89 11.37 -39.08
N ALA A 1143 20.77 12.54 -38.43
CA ALA A 1143 21.35 12.77 -37.12
C ALA A 1143 20.82 11.77 -36.07
N ALA A 1144 19.52 11.48 -36.10
CA ALA A 1144 18.93 10.48 -35.22
C ALA A 1144 19.47 9.06 -35.49
N ARG A 1145 19.73 8.70 -36.76
CA ARG A 1145 20.34 7.42 -37.14
C ARG A 1145 21.79 7.30 -36.68
N ILE A 1146 22.58 8.37 -36.78
CA ILE A 1146 23.96 8.41 -36.28
C ILE A 1146 23.97 8.16 -34.76
N VAL A 1147 23.17 8.91 -34.01
CA VAL A 1147 23.07 8.74 -32.55
C VAL A 1147 22.56 7.34 -32.18
N LYS A 1148 21.55 6.84 -32.91
CA LYS A 1148 21.06 5.47 -32.75
C LYS A 1148 22.18 4.45 -32.95
N GLY A 1149 22.96 4.54 -34.04
CA GLY A 1149 24.06 3.63 -34.35
C GLY A 1149 25.21 3.68 -33.34
N ARG A 1150 25.45 4.83 -32.71
CA ARG A 1150 26.46 4.99 -31.63
C ARG A 1150 26.04 4.31 -30.32
N ILE A 1151 24.74 4.24 -30.03
CA ILE A 1151 24.19 3.65 -28.79
C ILE A 1151 23.90 2.15 -28.95
N GLU A 1152 23.26 1.78 -30.07
CA GLU A 1152 22.88 0.42 -30.38
C GLU A 1152 24.12 -0.45 -30.58
N LYS A 1153 24.09 -1.66 -30.01
CA LYS A 1153 25.17 -2.61 -30.22
C LYS A 1153 25.19 -3.08 -31.65
N THR A 1154 26.35 -2.95 -32.29
CA THR A 1154 26.62 -3.55 -33.59
C THR A 1154 27.64 -4.66 -33.43
N TYR A 1155 27.31 -5.83 -33.95
CA TYR A 1155 28.16 -7.01 -33.91
C TYR A 1155 28.99 -7.13 -35.18
N ILE A 1156 30.11 -7.84 -35.13
CA ILE A 1156 30.88 -8.16 -36.35
C ILE A 1156 30.00 -8.91 -37.36
N SER A 1157 29.03 -9.72 -36.90
CA SER A 1157 28.06 -10.40 -37.77
C SER A 1157 27.26 -9.46 -38.68
N ASP A 1158 27.03 -8.23 -38.25
CA ASP A 1158 26.17 -7.28 -38.96
C ASP A 1158 26.90 -6.59 -40.12
N VAL A 1159 28.24 -6.68 -40.13
CA VAL A 1159 29.14 -6.06 -41.12
C VAL A 1159 30.00 -7.08 -41.88
N LEU A 1160 29.78 -8.37 -41.64
CA LEU A 1160 30.51 -9.47 -42.25
C LEU A 1160 29.87 -9.85 -43.59
N GLN A 1161 30.67 -9.85 -44.66
CA GLN A 1161 30.27 -10.48 -45.93
C GLN A 1161 30.41 -12.00 -45.85
N TYR A 1162 31.55 -12.48 -45.34
CA TYR A 1162 31.80 -13.89 -45.04
C TYR A 1162 32.96 -14.06 -44.04
N ILE A 1163 33.04 -15.25 -43.44
CA ILE A 1163 34.17 -15.71 -42.61
C ILE A 1163 34.66 -17.06 -43.15
N GLU A 1164 35.92 -17.11 -43.58
CA GLU A 1164 36.56 -18.29 -44.17
C GLU A 1164 37.77 -18.72 -43.34
N ASP A 1165 38.04 -20.01 -43.30
CA ASP A 1165 39.23 -20.60 -42.70
C ASP A 1165 40.18 -21.12 -43.79
N GLU A 1166 41.34 -20.50 -43.94
CA GLU A 1166 42.40 -20.95 -44.83
C GLU A 1166 43.40 -21.82 -44.04
N TRP A 1167 43.62 -23.04 -44.51
CA TRP A 1167 44.51 -24.00 -43.86
C TRP A 1167 45.88 -24.00 -44.53
N GLY A 1168 46.90 -23.51 -43.81
CA GLY A 1168 48.31 -23.66 -44.17
C GLY A 1168 48.94 -24.88 -43.51
N THR A 1169 50.13 -25.27 -43.96
CA THR A 1169 50.89 -26.41 -43.41
C THR A 1169 51.26 -26.24 -41.92
N PHE A 1170 51.44 -25.01 -41.45
CA PHE A 1170 51.91 -24.69 -40.10
C PHE A 1170 50.98 -23.76 -39.30
N ALA A 1171 49.89 -23.26 -39.90
CA ALA A 1171 48.97 -22.33 -39.26
C ALA A 1171 47.58 -22.41 -39.91
N GLY A 1172 46.55 -22.27 -39.09
CA GLY A 1172 45.19 -22.00 -39.56
C GLY A 1172 44.96 -20.50 -39.57
N ARG A 1173 44.42 -19.95 -40.67
CA ARG A 1173 44.08 -18.54 -40.80
C ARG A 1173 42.56 -18.38 -40.81
N VAL A 1174 42.03 -17.42 -40.08
CA VAL A 1174 40.60 -17.05 -40.16
C VAL A 1174 40.50 -15.70 -40.84
N VAL A 1175 39.97 -15.68 -42.06
CA VAL A 1175 39.82 -14.49 -42.90
C VAL A 1175 38.39 -13.95 -42.76
N LEU A 1176 38.28 -12.71 -42.30
CA LEU A 1176 37.03 -11.97 -42.17
C LEU A 1176 36.96 -10.95 -43.30
N LYS A 1177 36.00 -11.10 -44.22
CA LYS A 1177 35.74 -10.09 -45.26
C LYS A 1177 34.65 -9.16 -44.77
N ILE A 1178 34.96 -7.87 -44.67
CA ILE A 1178 34.04 -6.85 -44.17
C ILE A 1178 33.31 -6.19 -45.33
N ASP A 1179 32.00 -6.01 -45.17
CA ASP A 1179 31.16 -5.28 -46.11
C ASP A 1179 31.25 -3.77 -45.84
N ARG A 1180 32.03 -3.09 -46.68
CA ARG A 1180 32.23 -1.64 -46.58
C ARG A 1180 30.96 -0.84 -46.88
N GLN A 1181 30.05 -1.35 -47.73
CA GLN A 1181 28.81 -0.66 -48.05
C GLN A 1181 27.86 -0.69 -46.84
N ALA A 1182 27.71 -1.86 -46.21
CA ALA A 1182 26.92 -2.00 -44.99
C ALA A 1182 27.43 -1.06 -43.86
N LEU A 1183 28.75 -0.94 -43.69
CA LEU A 1183 29.34 -0.05 -42.70
C LEU A 1183 29.06 1.43 -43.00
N MET A 1184 29.13 1.84 -44.28
CA MET A 1184 28.80 3.20 -44.73
C MET A 1184 27.31 3.53 -44.51
N ASP A 1185 26.41 2.60 -44.83
CA ASP A 1185 24.96 2.77 -44.66
C ASP A 1185 24.55 2.88 -43.17
N MET A 1186 25.31 2.25 -42.27
CA MET A 1186 25.11 2.36 -40.83
C MET A 1186 25.62 3.70 -40.24
N HIS A 1187 26.33 4.52 -41.02
CA HIS A 1187 26.90 5.80 -40.60
C HIS A 1187 27.79 5.68 -39.35
N LEU A 1188 28.52 4.57 -39.24
CA LEU A 1188 29.46 4.33 -38.16
C LEU A 1188 30.86 4.80 -38.61
N GLU A 1189 31.49 5.68 -37.84
CA GLU A 1189 32.85 6.18 -38.08
C GLU A 1189 33.93 5.14 -37.72
N ILE A 1190 33.78 3.90 -38.20
CA ILE A 1190 34.57 2.75 -37.78
C ILE A 1190 35.36 2.21 -38.97
N GLY A 1191 36.68 2.08 -38.82
CA GLY A 1191 37.54 1.46 -39.82
C GLY A 1191 37.87 -0.01 -39.51
N LEU A 1192 38.59 -0.67 -40.43
CA LEU A 1192 39.15 -2.01 -40.23
C LEU A 1192 40.05 -2.08 -38.98
N GLY A 1193 40.78 -1.01 -38.68
CA GLY A 1193 41.65 -0.91 -37.50
C GLY A 1193 40.88 -0.93 -36.17
N ASP A 1194 39.71 -0.28 -36.13
CA ASP A 1194 38.85 -0.26 -34.94
C ASP A 1194 38.22 -1.63 -34.68
N ILE A 1195 37.82 -2.33 -35.75
CA ILE A 1195 37.30 -3.70 -35.66
C ILE A 1195 38.40 -4.64 -35.13
N ALA A 1196 39.63 -4.52 -35.63
CA ALA A 1196 40.77 -5.28 -35.12
C ALA A 1196 41.03 -4.96 -33.63
N GLN A 1197 40.93 -3.69 -33.24
CA GLN A 1197 41.06 -3.29 -31.85
C GLN A 1197 39.91 -3.84 -30.98
N ALA A 1198 38.68 -3.89 -31.48
CA ALA A 1198 37.53 -4.47 -30.79
C ALA A 1198 37.72 -5.98 -30.56
N ILE A 1199 38.26 -6.71 -31.54
CA ILE A 1199 38.66 -8.12 -31.43
C ILE A 1199 39.69 -8.29 -30.30
N CYS A 1200 40.73 -7.45 -30.26
CA CYS A 1200 41.76 -7.49 -29.21
C CYS A 1200 41.22 -7.12 -27.82
N ARG A 1201 40.30 -6.15 -27.71
CA ARG A 1201 39.66 -5.75 -26.43
C ARG A 1201 38.87 -6.90 -25.80
N GLN A 1202 38.36 -7.82 -26.61
CA GLN A 1202 37.59 -8.96 -26.11
C GLN A 1202 38.47 -10.05 -25.49
N LYS A 1203 38.77 -9.90 -24.19
CA LYS A 1203 39.65 -10.80 -23.41
C LYS A 1203 39.27 -12.28 -23.47
N LYS A 1204 37.99 -12.61 -23.73
CA LYS A 1204 37.52 -13.99 -23.87
C LYS A 1204 38.12 -14.72 -25.08
N MET A 1205 38.55 -13.99 -26.11
CA MET A 1205 39.11 -14.59 -27.32
C MET A 1205 40.61 -14.89 -27.21
N LYS A 1206 41.36 -14.21 -26.34
CA LYS A 1206 42.84 -14.36 -26.21
C LYS A 1206 43.57 -14.21 -27.57
N VAL A 1207 43.25 -13.14 -28.29
CA VAL A 1207 43.90 -12.76 -29.56
C VAL A 1207 44.82 -11.59 -29.24
N ASP A 1208 46.07 -11.67 -29.68
CA ASP A 1208 47.04 -10.58 -29.55
C ASP A 1208 47.13 -9.81 -30.87
N GLU A 1209 47.45 -8.51 -30.81
CA GLU A 1209 47.58 -7.66 -32.02
C GLU A 1209 48.56 -8.22 -33.06
N LYS A 1210 49.59 -8.96 -32.61
CA LYS A 1210 50.58 -9.62 -33.49
C LYS A 1210 50.01 -10.76 -34.34
N THR A 1211 48.84 -11.28 -33.98
CA THR A 1211 48.18 -12.39 -34.70
C THR A 1211 47.21 -11.91 -35.77
N ILE A 1212 47.03 -10.59 -35.91
CA ILE A 1212 46.09 -9.98 -36.85
C ILE A 1212 46.86 -9.34 -38.00
N GLU A 1213 46.58 -9.76 -39.22
CA GLU A 1213 47.03 -9.14 -40.47
C GLU A 1213 45.86 -8.39 -41.10
N LEU A 1214 46.08 -7.12 -41.48
CA LEU A 1214 45.06 -6.26 -42.09
C LEU A 1214 45.38 -6.03 -43.57
N ASP A 1215 44.46 -6.37 -44.45
CA ASP A 1215 44.55 -6.06 -45.87
C ASP A 1215 43.46 -5.06 -46.27
N TYR A 1216 43.87 -3.79 -46.37
CA TYR A 1216 43.01 -2.67 -46.76
C TYR A 1216 42.60 -2.70 -48.24
N SER A 1217 43.36 -3.38 -49.10
CA SER A 1217 43.04 -3.45 -50.54
C SER A 1217 41.88 -4.39 -50.81
N ARG A 1218 41.76 -5.44 -49.97
CA ARG A 1218 40.72 -6.46 -50.03
C ARG A 1218 39.70 -6.32 -48.92
N ASP A 1219 39.73 -5.29 -48.08
CA ASP A 1219 38.84 -5.13 -46.92
C ASP A 1219 38.75 -6.41 -46.05
N THR A 1220 39.88 -7.10 -45.85
CA THR A 1220 39.95 -8.37 -45.11
C THR A 1220 40.80 -8.25 -43.84
N ILE A 1221 40.33 -8.88 -42.76
CA ILE A 1221 41.07 -9.07 -41.50
C ILE A 1221 41.43 -10.55 -41.38
N THR A 1222 42.72 -10.86 -41.34
CA THR A 1222 43.22 -12.24 -41.28
C THR A 1222 43.80 -12.52 -39.89
N LEU A 1223 43.26 -13.52 -39.20
CA LEU A 1223 43.73 -13.97 -37.90
C LEU A 1223 44.59 -15.23 -38.07
N VAL A 1224 45.88 -15.13 -37.79
CA VAL A 1224 46.83 -16.24 -37.91
C VAL A 1224 46.91 -17.02 -36.59
N VAL A 1225 46.50 -18.29 -36.61
CA VAL A 1225 46.60 -19.22 -35.49
C VAL A 1225 47.73 -20.21 -35.77
N PRO A 1226 48.91 -20.07 -35.12
CA PRO A 1226 50.03 -20.99 -35.32
C PRO A 1226 49.73 -22.37 -34.71
N ASN A 1227 50.30 -23.44 -35.29
CA ASN A 1227 50.14 -24.81 -34.80
C ASN A 1227 50.72 -25.02 -33.37
N ASP A 1228 51.71 -24.21 -32.98
CA ASP A 1228 52.33 -24.23 -31.65
C ASP A 1228 51.47 -23.55 -30.56
N TYR A 1229 50.19 -23.27 -30.82
CA TYR A 1229 49.31 -22.63 -29.85
C TYR A 1229 49.02 -23.55 -28.66
N VAL A 1230 49.79 -23.39 -27.57
CA VAL A 1230 49.53 -24.05 -26.29
C VAL A 1230 48.65 -23.13 -25.44
N ASP A 1231 47.42 -23.55 -25.10
CA ASP A 1231 46.58 -22.80 -24.15
C ASP A 1231 47.19 -22.88 -22.74
N VAL A 1232 47.95 -21.84 -22.39
CA VAL A 1232 48.60 -21.67 -21.07
C VAL A 1232 47.60 -21.82 -19.91
N ALA A 1233 46.32 -21.49 -20.13
CA ALA A 1233 45.27 -21.62 -19.10
C ALA A 1233 44.76 -23.06 -18.96
N ALA A 1234 44.69 -23.83 -20.05
CA ALA A 1234 44.38 -25.25 -20.02
C ALA A 1234 45.53 -26.02 -19.36
N ALA A 1235 46.77 -25.70 -19.71
CA ALA A 1235 47.96 -26.24 -19.05
C ALA A 1235 47.97 -25.92 -17.52
N LYS A 1236 47.61 -24.69 -17.12
CA LYS A 1236 47.45 -24.33 -15.71
C LYS A 1236 46.28 -25.05 -15.02
N ARG A 1237 45.16 -25.29 -15.70
CA ARG A 1237 44.02 -26.04 -15.14
C ARG A 1237 44.33 -27.52 -15.01
N ALA A 1238 44.96 -28.14 -15.99
CA ALA A 1238 45.43 -29.52 -15.93
C ALA A 1238 46.45 -29.69 -14.79
N ALA A 1239 47.39 -28.75 -14.64
CA ALA A 1239 48.32 -28.73 -13.50
C ALA A 1239 47.60 -28.56 -12.15
N LYS A 1240 46.59 -27.68 -12.07
CA LYS A 1240 45.79 -27.48 -10.85
C LYS A 1240 44.91 -28.68 -10.51
N ASN A 1241 44.38 -29.38 -11.52
CA ASN A 1241 43.58 -30.59 -11.37
C ASN A 1241 44.45 -31.78 -10.94
N ARG A 1242 45.65 -31.94 -11.52
CA ARG A 1242 46.66 -32.90 -11.04
C ARG A 1242 47.06 -32.61 -9.58
N ALA A 1243 47.25 -31.34 -9.22
CA ALA A 1243 47.58 -30.94 -7.84
C ALA A 1243 46.43 -31.17 -6.85
N THR A 1244 45.17 -30.99 -7.26
CA THR A 1244 44.00 -31.22 -6.41
C THR A 1244 43.67 -32.71 -6.26
N ALA A 1245 43.80 -33.51 -7.33
CA ALA A 1245 43.67 -34.96 -7.28
C ALA A 1245 44.76 -35.60 -6.39
N ALA A 1246 45.99 -35.09 -6.43
CA ALA A 1246 47.07 -35.51 -5.53
C ALA A 1246 46.82 -35.11 -4.06
N ALA A 1247 46.06 -34.04 -3.79
CA ALA A 1247 45.74 -33.58 -2.44
C ALA A 1247 44.55 -34.32 -1.79
N THR A 1248 43.60 -34.81 -2.60
CA THR A 1248 42.49 -35.66 -2.17
C THR A 1248 42.94 -37.12 -2.17
N GLY A 1249 43.69 -37.52 -1.15
CA GLY A 1249 44.22 -38.87 -0.93
C GLY A 1249 43.15 -39.98 -0.85
N SER A 1250 42.53 -40.25 -1.98
CA SER A 1250 41.76 -41.46 -2.27
C SER A 1250 42.76 -42.50 -2.79
N GLY A 1251 42.81 -43.62 -2.08
CA GLY A 1251 43.71 -44.74 -2.34
C GLY A 1251 43.47 -45.45 -3.69
N PRO A 1252 44.23 -46.51 -3.96
CA PRO A 1252 44.67 -46.91 -5.30
C PRO A 1252 43.65 -47.78 -6.06
N LEU A 1253 42.44 -47.25 -6.29
CA LEU A 1253 41.44 -47.87 -7.18
C LEU A 1253 41.36 -47.21 -8.57
N LEU A 1254 42.20 -46.21 -8.85
CA LEU A 1254 42.37 -45.59 -10.18
C LEU A 1254 43.70 -45.96 -10.87
N LYS A 1255 44.57 -46.77 -10.23
CA LYS A 1255 45.83 -47.24 -10.83
C LYS A 1255 45.64 -48.29 -11.95
N ALA A 1256 44.44 -48.81 -12.14
CA ALA A 1256 44.10 -49.68 -13.28
C ALA A 1256 43.68 -48.91 -14.54
N ALA A 1257 43.41 -47.60 -14.46
CA ALA A 1257 43.03 -46.75 -15.60
C ALA A 1257 44.20 -45.98 -16.22
N ALA A 1258 45.43 -46.19 -15.72
CA ALA A 1258 46.64 -45.47 -16.14
C ALA A 1258 47.44 -46.18 -17.25
N SER A 1259 46.89 -47.25 -17.85
CA SER A 1259 47.56 -48.06 -18.89
C SER A 1259 46.86 -48.07 -20.25
N THR A 1260 45.75 -47.34 -20.42
CA THR A 1260 45.11 -47.16 -21.73
C THR A 1260 45.66 -45.90 -22.38
N THR A 1261 46.80 -46.09 -23.03
CA THR A 1261 47.39 -45.27 -24.08
C THR A 1261 46.36 -44.88 -25.16
N GLY A 1262 46.24 -43.59 -25.49
CA GLY A 1262 45.48 -43.14 -26.66
C GLY A 1262 45.15 -41.63 -26.69
N THR A 1263 46.04 -40.82 -27.28
CA THR A 1263 45.67 -39.74 -28.22
C THR A 1263 44.65 -38.65 -27.82
N GLU A 1264 44.72 -38.02 -26.65
CA GLU A 1264 43.87 -36.85 -26.34
C GLU A 1264 44.67 -35.69 -25.69
N GLU A 1265 44.52 -34.49 -26.24
CA GLU A 1265 45.18 -33.20 -25.90
C GLU A 1265 46.45 -32.80 -26.68
N THR A 1266 46.68 -33.28 -27.92
CA THR A 1266 47.39 -32.44 -28.90
C THR A 1266 46.56 -31.18 -29.09
N ALA A 1267 47.16 -30.01 -28.88
CA ALA A 1267 46.55 -28.71 -29.07
C ALA A 1267 45.86 -28.66 -30.44
N ASP A 1268 44.56 -28.91 -30.44
CA ASP A 1268 43.82 -29.12 -31.66
C ASP A 1268 43.59 -27.73 -32.27
N LEU A 1269 44.51 -27.35 -33.15
CA LEU A 1269 44.45 -26.16 -34.01
C LEU A 1269 43.02 -26.00 -34.56
N LEU A 1270 42.39 -27.12 -34.92
CA LEU A 1270 40.99 -27.20 -35.33
C LEU A 1270 39.98 -26.70 -34.28
N LEU A 1271 40.04 -27.18 -33.04
CA LEU A 1271 39.17 -26.70 -31.95
C LEU A 1271 39.34 -25.20 -31.71
N ARG A 1272 40.58 -24.69 -31.77
CA ARG A 1272 40.87 -23.27 -31.54
C ARG A 1272 40.37 -22.39 -32.69
N VAL A 1273 40.65 -22.76 -33.93
CA VAL A 1273 40.17 -22.08 -35.14
C VAL A 1273 38.64 -22.10 -35.18
N ASN A 1274 38.01 -23.24 -34.90
CA ASN A 1274 36.54 -23.35 -34.81
C ASN A 1274 35.93 -22.51 -33.69
N TYR A 1275 36.59 -22.44 -32.52
CA TYR A 1275 36.16 -21.55 -31.43
C TYR A 1275 36.22 -20.08 -31.86
N LEU A 1276 37.32 -19.65 -32.48
CA LEU A 1276 37.45 -18.28 -32.98
C LEU A 1276 36.41 -17.99 -34.06
N ARG A 1277 36.26 -18.87 -35.06
CA ARG A 1277 35.24 -18.77 -36.11
C ARG A 1277 33.81 -18.60 -35.55
N ARG A 1278 33.45 -19.29 -34.46
CA ARG A 1278 32.14 -19.16 -33.80
C ARG A 1278 31.99 -17.90 -32.95
N MET A 1279 33.07 -17.47 -32.29
CA MET A 1279 33.01 -16.35 -31.34
C MET A 1279 33.19 -14.98 -32.00
N LEU A 1280 34.00 -14.88 -33.06
CA LEU A 1280 34.31 -13.63 -33.76
C LEU A 1280 33.04 -12.88 -34.21
N PRO A 1281 32.03 -13.51 -34.82
CA PRO A 1281 30.81 -12.79 -35.23
C PRO A 1281 30.07 -12.12 -34.07
N THR A 1282 30.19 -12.65 -32.85
CA THR A 1282 29.46 -12.15 -31.65
C THR A 1282 30.16 -11.00 -30.92
N VAL A 1283 31.30 -10.53 -31.42
CA VAL A 1283 32.04 -9.42 -30.80
C VAL A 1283 31.33 -8.10 -31.12
N PRO A 1284 31.02 -7.26 -30.11
CA PRO A 1284 30.49 -5.93 -30.37
C PRO A 1284 31.62 -5.02 -30.87
N ILE A 1285 31.40 -4.35 -32.01
CA ILE A 1285 32.32 -3.38 -32.58
C ILE A 1285 32.06 -1.99 -31.97
N SER A 1286 30.77 -1.62 -31.88
CA SER A 1286 30.30 -0.34 -31.34
C SER A 1286 29.00 -0.53 -30.54
N GLY A 1287 28.59 0.53 -29.82
CA GLY A 1287 27.44 0.55 -28.92
C GLY A 1287 27.77 0.18 -27.47
N TYR A 1288 26.82 0.42 -26.57
CA TYR A 1288 27.00 0.17 -25.14
C TYR A 1288 26.66 -1.25 -24.73
N ALA A 1289 27.44 -1.83 -23.81
CA ALA A 1289 27.30 -3.23 -23.37
C ALA A 1289 25.95 -3.56 -22.72
N ASP A 1290 25.21 -2.56 -22.22
CA ASP A 1290 23.94 -2.75 -21.54
C ASP A 1290 22.73 -2.27 -22.35
N ALA A 1291 22.95 -1.60 -23.49
CA ALA A 1291 21.91 -1.26 -24.46
C ALA A 1291 21.61 -2.48 -25.34
N THR A 1292 20.37 -2.95 -25.32
CA THR A 1292 19.94 -4.10 -26.13
C THR A 1292 19.53 -3.69 -27.54
N ARG A 1293 18.78 -2.58 -27.65
CA ARG A 1293 18.29 -2.03 -28.91
C ARG A 1293 17.96 -0.54 -28.76
N ALA A 1294 17.98 0.19 -29.85
CA ALA A 1294 17.55 1.59 -29.89
C ALA A 1294 16.53 1.85 -31.00
N ILE A 1295 15.50 2.65 -30.72
CA ILE A 1295 14.40 2.95 -31.64
C ILE A 1295 14.23 4.47 -31.75
N ILE A 1296 13.99 4.95 -32.96
CA ILE A 1296 13.68 6.36 -33.21
C ILE A 1296 12.16 6.53 -33.18
N GLN A 1297 11.66 7.40 -32.31
CA GLN A 1297 10.27 7.84 -32.30
C GLN A 1297 10.19 9.24 -32.90
N THR A 1298 9.37 9.38 -33.93
CA THR A 1298 9.00 10.68 -34.52
C THR A 1298 7.70 11.16 -33.87
N SER A 1299 7.72 12.35 -33.27
CA SER A 1299 6.53 12.99 -32.70
C SER A 1299 5.56 13.47 -33.78
N GLU A 1300 4.33 13.82 -33.40
CA GLU A 1300 3.36 14.45 -34.32
C GLU A 1300 3.88 15.75 -34.94
N GLN A 1301 4.86 16.41 -34.29
CA GLN A 1301 5.51 17.64 -34.77
C GLN A 1301 6.75 17.36 -35.65
N ASN A 1302 6.96 16.11 -36.10
CA ASN A 1302 8.14 15.65 -36.83
C ASN A 1302 9.47 15.80 -36.07
N GLU A 1303 9.44 15.71 -34.73
CA GLU A 1303 10.65 15.70 -33.90
C GLU A 1303 11.07 14.27 -33.58
N ASN A 1304 12.33 13.95 -33.85
CA ASN A 1304 12.90 12.63 -33.61
C ASN A 1304 13.54 12.54 -32.22
N THR A 1305 13.22 11.48 -31.49
CA THR A 1305 13.81 11.14 -30.20
C THR A 1305 14.24 9.68 -30.20
N VAL A 1306 15.36 9.35 -29.55
CA VAL A 1306 15.87 7.97 -29.49
C VAL A 1306 15.44 7.36 -28.17
N PHE A 1307 14.81 6.19 -28.22
CA PHE A 1307 14.50 5.36 -27.07
C PHE A 1307 15.43 4.16 -27.04
N VAL A 1308 16.11 3.95 -25.92
CA VAL A 1308 17.07 2.87 -25.74
C VAL A 1308 16.46 1.85 -24.77
N GLU A 1309 16.36 0.60 -25.19
CA GLU A 1309 15.96 -0.50 -24.32
C GLU A 1309 17.21 -1.12 -23.69
N GLY A 1310 17.32 -1.06 -22.38
CA GLY A 1310 18.50 -1.52 -21.66
C GLY A 1310 18.87 -0.62 -20.48
N TYR A 1311 20.06 -0.86 -19.94
CA TYR A 1311 20.68 -0.04 -18.90
C TYR A 1311 21.84 0.77 -19.49
N GLY A 1312 22.38 1.71 -18.71
CA GLY A 1312 23.50 2.55 -19.13
C GLY A 1312 23.11 4.02 -19.28
N LEU A 1313 22.33 4.57 -18.35
CA LEU A 1313 21.89 5.97 -18.35
C LEU A 1313 23.08 6.94 -18.46
N ARG A 1314 24.15 6.69 -17.69
CA ARG A 1314 25.36 7.51 -17.72
C ARG A 1314 25.99 7.56 -19.11
N ASP A 1315 26.07 6.41 -19.78
CA ASP A 1315 26.70 6.31 -21.10
C ASP A 1315 25.85 7.03 -22.15
N CYS A 1316 24.54 6.82 -22.12
CA CYS A 1316 23.59 7.50 -23.01
C CYS A 1316 23.59 9.03 -22.83
N MET A 1317 23.80 9.54 -21.62
CA MET A 1317 23.89 10.97 -21.33
C MET A 1317 25.15 11.62 -21.91
N ILE A 1318 26.24 10.85 -22.06
CA ILE A 1318 27.54 11.31 -22.56
C ILE A 1318 27.63 11.19 -24.09
N THR A 1319 26.74 10.43 -24.72
CA THR A 1319 26.71 10.26 -26.17
C THR A 1319 26.53 11.60 -26.88
N GLU A 1320 27.45 11.93 -27.78
CA GLU A 1320 27.35 13.13 -28.60
C GLU A 1320 26.08 13.11 -29.46
N GLY A 1321 25.35 14.22 -29.48
CA GLY A 1321 24.05 14.37 -30.12
C GLY A 1321 22.86 14.15 -29.17
N VAL A 1322 23.07 13.56 -27.99
CA VAL A 1322 22.04 13.42 -26.94
C VAL A 1322 22.14 14.57 -25.94
N ILE A 1323 21.00 15.15 -25.57
CA ILE A 1323 20.92 16.16 -24.51
C ILE A 1323 20.88 15.44 -23.15
N GLY A 1324 22.03 15.29 -22.51
CA GLY A 1324 22.17 14.61 -21.22
C GLY A 1324 21.28 15.20 -20.11
N THR A 1325 21.05 16.52 -20.08
CA THR A 1325 20.22 17.19 -19.05
C THR A 1325 18.73 16.86 -19.12
N ARG A 1326 18.25 16.34 -20.25
CA ARG A 1326 16.85 15.97 -20.48
C ARG A 1326 16.66 14.46 -20.64
N THR A 1327 17.72 13.67 -20.48
CA THR A 1327 17.66 12.22 -20.59
C THR A 1327 17.00 11.63 -19.35
N THR A 1328 16.06 10.71 -19.55
CA THR A 1328 15.29 10.09 -18.44
C THR A 1328 15.35 8.57 -18.54
N SER A 1329 15.32 7.89 -17.39
CA SER A 1329 15.25 6.42 -17.30
C SER A 1329 14.09 6.03 -16.40
N ASN A 1330 13.44 4.92 -16.73
CA ASN A 1330 12.40 4.34 -15.90
C ASN A 1330 12.96 3.44 -14.76
N SER A 1331 14.28 3.26 -14.71
CA SER A 1331 14.97 2.48 -13.67
C SER A 1331 15.35 3.37 -12.48
N ILE A 1332 14.53 3.33 -11.42
CA ILE A 1332 14.68 4.20 -10.23
C ILE A 1332 16.03 4.04 -9.53
N LEU A 1333 16.54 2.81 -9.41
CA LEU A 1333 17.82 2.57 -8.73
C LEU A 1333 19.01 3.07 -9.55
N GLU A 1334 18.92 3.02 -10.87
CA GLU A 1334 19.94 3.59 -11.76
C GLU A 1334 19.92 5.12 -11.70
N CYS A 1335 18.72 5.72 -11.71
CA CYS A 1335 18.56 7.16 -11.46
C CYS A 1335 19.19 7.58 -10.13
N ARG A 1336 18.97 6.81 -9.05
CA ARG A 1336 19.63 7.06 -7.75
C ARG A 1336 21.16 7.01 -7.88
N ASP A 1337 21.70 6.00 -8.56
CA ASP A 1337 23.15 5.79 -8.65
C ASP A 1337 23.85 6.84 -9.52
N VAL A 1338 23.17 7.40 -10.53
CA VAL A 1338 23.74 8.41 -11.44
C VAL A 1338 23.41 9.86 -11.01
N LEU A 1339 22.17 10.13 -10.60
CA LEU A 1339 21.64 11.48 -10.35
C LEU A 1339 21.39 11.80 -8.86
N GLY A 1340 21.39 10.80 -7.98
CA GLY A 1340 21.16 10.96 -6.54
C GLY A 1340 19.73 10.68 -6.07
N ILE A 1341 19.51 10.80 -4.76
CA ILE A 1341 18.27 10.36 -4.11
C ILE A 1341 17.04 11.23 -4.46
N GLU A 1342 17.23 12.54 -4.64
CA GLU A 1342 16.13 13.46 -4.95
C GLU A 1342 15.60 13.24 -6.37
N ALA A 1343 16.50 13.03 -7.33
CA ALA A 1343 16.11 12.63 -8.69
C ALA A 1343 15.36 11.28 -8.69
N ALA A 1344 15.75 10.34 -7.82
CA ALA A 1344 15.05 9.07 -7.65
C ALA A 1344 13.66 9.25 -7.03
N ARG A 1345 13.49 10.16 -6.06
CA ARG A 1345 12.19 10.53 -5.47
C ARG A 1345 11.22 11.03 -6.55
N THR A 1346 11.65 12.00 -7.34
CA THR A 1346 10.85 12.54 -8.45
C THR A 1346 10.53 11.46 -9.50
N SER A 1347 11.49 10.60 -9.82
CA SER A 1347 11.29 9.48 -10.75
C SER A 1347 10.21 8.51 -10.24
N ILE A 1348 10.16 8.22 -8.93
CA ILE A 1348 9.10 7.39 -8.33
C ILE A 1348 7.73 8.05 -8.50
N ALA A 1349 7.59 9.33 -8.14
CA ALA A 1349 6.32 10.04 -8.23
C ALA A 1349 5.80 10.13 -9.68
N VAL A 1350 6.67 10.46 -10.63
CA VAL A 1350 6.33 10.55 -12.06
C VAL A 1350 5.98 9.19 -12.65
N GLU A 1351 6.72 8.13 -12.34
CA GLU A 1351 6.43 6.80 -12.86
C GLU A 1351 5.12 6.23 -12.30
N ILE A 1352 4.81 6.45 -11.01
CA ILE A 1352 3.51 6.04 -10.45
C ILE A 1352 2.37 6.83 -11.09
N SER A 1353 2.53 8.15 -11.22
CA SER A 1353 1.56 9.02 -11.88
C SER A 1353 1.29 8.56 -13.32
N ARG A 1354 2.34 8.27 -14.10
CA ARG A 1354 2.24 7.78 -15.48
C ARG A 1354 1.51 6.44 -15.59
N VAL A 1355 1.65 5.55 -14.61
CA VAL A 1355 0.94 4.26 -14.60
C VAL A 1355 -0.52 4.41 -14.14
N MET A 1356 -0.82 5.42 -13.31
CA MET A 1356 -2.14 5.61 -12.69
C MET A 1356 -2.94 6.81 -13.25
N VAL A 1357 -2.54 7.39 -14.40
CA VAL A 1357 -3.18 8.60 -14.98
C VAL A 1357 -4.70 8.44 -15.10
N ASP A 1358 -5.17 7.28 -15.57
CA ASP A 1358 -6.59 7.00 -15.81
C ASP A 1358 -7.44 6.98 -14.53
N MET A 1359 -6.83 6.86 -13.34
CA MET A 1359 -7.53 6.68 -12.06
C MET A 1359 -7.69 7.96 -11.24
N SER A 1360 -7.24 9.10 -11.79
CA SER A 1360 -7.39 10.44 -11.22
C SER A 1360 -7.01 10.52 -9.73
N ILE A 1361 -5.85 9.99 -9.34
CA ILE A 1361 -5.34 10.08 -7.96
C ILE A 1361 -4.69 11.44 -7.74
N ASP A 1362 -4.94 12.06 -6.59
CA ASP A 1362 -4.28 13.31 -6.24
C ASP A 1362 -2.75 13.13 -6.10
N PRO A 1363 -1.92 14.01 -6.69
CA PRO A 1363 -0.46 13.87 -6.69
C PRO A 1363 0.15 13.82 -5.29
N ARG A 1364 -0.46 14.48 -4.29
CA ARG A 1364 0.05 14.54 -2.91
C ARG A 1364 0.19 13.16 -2.27
N HIS A 1365 -0.70 12.23 -2.62
CA HIS A 1365 -0.63 10.84 -2.14
C HIS A 1365 0.58 10.08 -2.71
N MET A 1366 0.90 10.32 -3.99
CA MET A 1366 2.03 9.68 -4.67
C MET A 1366 3.37 10.26 -4.22
N GLU A 1367 3.42 11.58 -3.99
CA GLU A 1367 4.57 12.26 -3.41
C GLU A 1367 4.87 11.77 -2.00
N LEU A 1368 3.85 11.64 -1.14
CA LEU A 1368 4.03 11.09 0.20
C LEU A 1368 4.61 9.67 0.16
N LEU A 1369 4.15 8.83 -0.76
CA LEU A 1369 4.70 7.50 -0.95
C LEU A 1369 6.17 7.54 -1.39
N ALA A 1370 6.52 8.43 -2.32
CA ALA A 1370 7.89 8.61 -2.78
C ALA A 1370 8.81 9.08 -1.63
N ASP A 1371 8.34 10.02 -0.80
CA ASP A 1371 9.09 10.53 0.36
C ASP A 1371 9.33 9.44 1.41
N VAL A 1372 8.34 8.59 1.69
CA VAL A 1372 8.52 7.46 2.61
C VAL A 1372 9.54 6.45 2.07
N MET A 1373 9.65 6.31 0.75
CA MET A 1373 10.67 5.45 0.14
C MET A 1373 12.07 6.05 0.18
N THR A 1374 12.24 7.38 0.35
CA THR A 1374 13.53 8.08 0.20
C THR A 1374 14.05 8.80 1.45
N TYR A 1375 13.22 9.09 2.47
CA TYR A 1375 13.60 9.94 3.62
C TYR A 1375 14.81 9.45 4.43
N LYS A 1376 15.18 8.17 4.34
CA LYS A 1376 16.38 7.59 4.99
C LYS A 1376 17.68 7.78 4.18
N GLY A 1377 17.62 8.40 2.99
CA GLY A 1377 18.77 8.63 2.10
C GLY A 1377 19.09 7.48 1.13
N GLU A 1378 18.30 6.40 1.15
CA GLU A 1378 18.34 5.30 0.18
C GLU A 1378 16.91 5.02 -0.30
N VAL A 1379 16.75 4.50 -1.52
CA VAL A 1379 15.46 4.02 -2.00
C VAL A 1379 15.13 2.69 -1.31
N LEU A 1380 14.17 2.72 -0.38
CA LEU A 1380 13.71 1.57 0.39
C LEU A 1380 12.39 1.04 -0.15
N GLY A 1381 12.38 -0.19 -0.67
CA GLY A 1381 11.16 -0.84 -1.14
C GLY A 1381 10.23 -1.28 -0.01
N ILE A 1382 8.92 -1.27 -0.24
CA ILE A 1382 7.87 -1.68 0.72
C ILE A 1382 7.73 -3.21 0.73
N THR A 1383 8.81 -3.81 1.20
CA THR A 1383 8.97 -5.24 1.44
C THR A 1383 9.35 -5.45 2.90
N ARG A 1384 9.34 -6.70 3.37
CA ARG A 1384 9.81 -7.04 4.73
C ARG A 1384 11.21 -6.49 5.06
N PHE A 1385 12.08 -6.39 4.05
CA PHE A 1385 13.45 -5.92 4.23
C PHE A 1385 13.51 -4.39 4.34
N GLY A 1386 12.78 -3.67 3.49
CA GLY A 1386 12.73 -2.20 3.58
C GLY A 1386 12.04 -1.74 4.85
N MET A 1387 10.95 -2.40 5.26
CA MET A 1387 10.26 -2.03 6.51
C MET A 1387 11.12 -2.29 7.76
N SER A 1388 11.93 -3.35 7.78
CA SER A 1388 12.90 -3.56 8.88
C SER A 1388 13.99 -2.49 8.98
N LYS A 1389 14.19 -1.69 7.92
CA LYS A 1389 15.10 -0.53 7.91
C LYS A 1389 14.37 0.77 8.28
N MET A 1390 13.08 0.89 7.98
CA MET A 1390 12.28 2.09 8.26
C MET A 1390 11.82 2.16 9.72
N ARG A 1391 11.43 1.01 10.29
CA ARG A 1391 10.78 0.91 11.60
C ARG A 1391 11.63 0.14 12.60
N ASP A 1392 11.66 0.66 13.83
CA ASP A 1392 12.35 0.04 14.96
C ASP A 1392 11.41 -0.81 15.86
N SER A 1393 10.09 -0.56 15.81
CA SER A 1393 9.11 -1.28 16.62
C SER A 1393 9.08 -2.77 16.26
N VAL A 1394 9.18 -3.61 17.28
CA VAL A 1394 9.27 -5.06 17.13
C VAL A 1394 7.89 -5.66 16.89
N LEU A 1395 6.88 -5.19 17.64
CA LEU A 1395 5.51 -5.69 17.49
C LEU A 1395 4.93 -5.34 16.13
N HIS A 1396 5.24 -4.14 15.63
CA HIS A 1396 4.89 -3.74 14.27
C HIS A 1396 5.47 -4.70 13.23
N LEU A 1397 6.79 -4.95 13.26
CA LEU A 1397 7.45 -5.87 12.33
C LEU A 1397 6.93 -7.31 12.46
N ALA A 1398 6.70 -7.77 13.70
CA ALA A 1398 6.17 -9.10 13.98
C ALA A 1398 4.75 -9.30 13.43
N SER A 1399 3.93 -8.24 13.37
CA SER A 1399 2.58 -8.27 12.78
C SER A 1399 2.58 -8.36 11.25
N PHE A 1400 3.69 -7.98 10.60
CA PHE A 1400 3.79 -7.95 9.14
C PHE A 1400 4.07 -9.33 8.54
N GLU A 1401 5.30 -9.83 8.75
CA GLU A 1401 5.85 -11.11 8.27
C GLU A 1401 6.99 -11.58 9.19
N LYS A 1402 7.36 -12.86 9.13
CA LYS A 1402 8.48 -13.45 9.92
C LYS A 1402 8.41 -13.16 11.43
N THR A 1403 7.20 -13.21 11.97
CA THR A 1403 6.88 -13.01 13.39
C THR A 1403 7.88 -13.63 14.37
N PRO A 1404 8.19 -14.96 14.33
CA PRO A 1404 9.09 -15.55 15.33
C PRO A 1404 10.52 -15.01 15.22
N ASP A 1405 11.03 -14.77 14.00
CA ASP A 1405 12.40 -14.31 13.80
C ASP A 1405 12.61 -12.92 14.42
N HIS A 1406 11.67 -11.99 14.21
CA HIS A 1406 11.75 -10.64 14.78
C HIS A 1406 11.66 -10.64 16.30
N LEU A 1407 10.83 -11.50 16.89
CA LEU A 1407 10.73 -11.64 18.35
C LEU A 1407 12.00 -12.22 18.96
N PHE A 1408 12.58 -13.27 18.34
CA PHE A 1408 13.85 -13.84 18.81
C PHE A 1408 15.01 -12.87 18.66
N GLU A 1409 15.11 -12.15 17.53
CA GLU A 1409 16.14 -11.13 17.32
C GLU A 1409 16.00 -9.94 18.30
N ALA A 1410 14.77 -9.53 18.62
CA ALA A 1410 14.51 -8.49 19.60
C ALA A 1410 14.87 -8.91 21.03
N ALA A 1411 14.51 -10.13 21.43
CA ALA A 1411 14.88 -10.69 22.72
C ALA A 1411 16.40 -10.90 22.83
N ALA A 1412 17.06 -11.34 21.75
CA ALA A 1412 18.52 -11.47 21.73
C ALA A 1412 19.25 -10.12 21.77
N GLY A 1413 18.69 -9.09 21.13
CA GLY A 1413 19.27 -7.74 21.12
C GLY A 1413 18.88 -6.85 22.30
N MET A 1414 18.09 -7.36 23.25
CA MET A 1414 17.53 -6.62 24.39
C MET A 1414 16.83 -5.30 23.97
N LYS A 1415 16.01 -5.38 22.91
CA LYS A 1415 15.35 -4.21 22.34
C LYS A 1415 14.24 -3.67 23.25
N THR A 1416 14.15 -2.36 23.32
CA THR A 1416 13.03 -1.66 23.95
C THR A 1416 12.13 -1.07 22.87
N ASP A 1417 10.85 -1.44 22.90
CA ASP A 1417 9.81 -0.94 22.00
C ASP A 1417 8.98 0.11 22.76
N ARG A 1418 8.85 1.33 22.22
CA ARG A 1418 8.23 2.47 22.93
C ARG A 1418 6.71 2.54 22.83
N ILE A 1419 6.07 1.59 22.15
CA ILE A 1419 4.60 1.55 21.96
C ILE A 1419 4.02 2.91 21.54
N GLU A 1420 4.63 3.53 20.53
CA GLU A 1420 4.24 4.85 20.00
C GLU A 1420 3.46 4.74 18.68
N GLY A 1421 3.67 3.68 17.89
CA GLY A 1421 2.97 3.44 16.64
C GLY A 1421 1.59 2.79 16.82
N VAL A 1422 0.82 2.82 15.74
CA VAL A 1422 -0.61 2.47 15.76
C VAL A 1422 -0.82 0.98 15.99
N SER A 1423 -0.05 0.12 15.30
CA SER A 1423 -0.17 -1.34 15.43
C SER A 1423 0.04 -1.81 16.86
N GLU A 1424 1.11 -1.36 17.50
CA GLU A 1424 1.47 -1.76 18.85
C GLU A 1424 0.54 -1.15 19.90
N CYS A 1425 -0.01 0.06 19.68
CA CYS A 1425 -1.08 0.60 20.53
C CYS A 1425 -2.34 -0.29 20.49
N ILE A 1426 -2.77 -0.71 19.29
CA ILE A 1426 -3.94 -1.58 19.12
C ILE A 1426 -3.70 -2.95 19.76
N ILE A 1427 -2.51 -3.54 19.57
CA ILE A 1427 -2.13 -4.82 20.18
C ILE A 1427 -2.19 -4.76 21.71
N MET A 1428 -1.73 -3.65 22.30
CA MET A 1428 -1.72 -3.45 23.75
C MET A 1428 -3.06 -2.97 24.32
N GLY A 1429 -4.02 -2.60 23.47
CA GLY A 1429 -5.32 -2.08 23.89
C GLY A 1429 -5.26 -0.67 24.48
N GLN A 1430 -4.36 0.18 23.99
CA GLN A 1430 -4.26 1.59 24.39
C GLN A 1430 -4.64 2.53 23.24
N THR A 1431 -4.96 3.78 23.57
CA THR A 1431 -5.26 4.81 22.56
C THR A 1431 -4.03 5.13 21.72
N MET A 1432 -4.22 5.26 20.41
CA MET A 1432 -3.19 5.67 19.45
C MET A 1432 -2.94 7.18 19.52
N THR A 1433 -1.81 7.64 18.98
CA THR A 1433 -1.34 9.04 19.01
C THR A 1433 -1.74 9.85 17.77
N ILE A 1434 -2.60 9.30 16.91
CA ILE A 1434 -3.08 9.93 15.67
C ILE A 1434 -4.60 10.17 15.75
N GLY A 1435 -5.14 11.04 14.90
CA GLY A 1435 -6.56 11.38 14.88
C GLY A 1435 -7.00 12.01 16.21
N THR A 1436 -8.09 11.50 16.80
CA THR A 1436 -8.65 11.99 18.07
C THR A 1436 -7.73 11.75 19.28
N GLY A 1437 -6.77 10.82 19.17
CA GLY A 1437 -5.77 10.56 20.22
C GLY A 1437 -4.51 11.42 20.15
N ALA A 1438 -4.41 12.33 19.17
CA ALA A 1438 -3.26 13.25 19.04
C ALA A 1438 -3.21 14.33 20.13
N PHE A 1439 -4.35 14.60 20.81
CA PHE A 1439 -4.46 15.56 21.90
C PHE A 1439 -5.16 14.94 23.12
N SER A 1440 -5.07 15.62 24.25
CA SER A 1440 -5.77 15.25 25.49
C SER A 1440 -6.74 16.35 25.90
N MET A 1441 -7.94 15.98 26.36
CA MET A 1441 -8.89 16.94 26.92
C MET A 1441 -8.62 17.19 28.40
N VAL A 1442 -8.54 18.46 28.80
CA VAL A 1442 -8.38 18.87 30.20
C VAL A 1442 -9.59 19.69 30.62
N ARG A 1443 -10.34 19.20 31.61
CA ARG A 1443 -11.47 19.95 32.19
C ARG A 1443 -10.94 21.06 33.10
N ARG A 1444 -11.24 22.32 32.79
CA ARG A 1444 -10.99 23.44 33.70
C ARG A 1444 -11.96 23.35 34.88
N LEU A 1445 -11.44 23.31 36.12
CA LEU A 1445 -12.25 23.21 37.35
C LEU A 1445 -12.95 24.53 37.73
N GLY A 1446 -12.55 25.66 37.13
CA GLY A 1446 -13.15 26.96 37.41
C GLY A 1446 -12.83 27.53 38.81
N ILE A 1447 -11.78 27.03 39.47
CA ILE A 1447 -11.35 27.50 40.79
C ILE A 1447 -10.79 28.92 40.64
N ALA A 1448 -11.46 29.90 41.25
CA ALA A 1448 -10.98 31.27 41.25
C ALA A 1448 -9.74 31.40 42.16
N PRO A 1449 -8.75 32.26 41.86
CA PRO A 1449 -7.57 32.47 42.72
C PRO A 1449 -7.93 32.82 44.17
N GLN A 1450 -9.06 33.50 44.39
CA GLN A 1450 -9.60 33.86 45.72
C GLN A 1450 -10.00 32.65 46.58
N GLN A 1451 -10.30 31.50 45.96
CA GLN A 1451 -10.66 30.27 46.68
C GLN A 1451 -9.43 29.50 47.15
N LEU A 1452 -8.25 29.82 46.60
CA LEU A 1452 -6.96 29.23 46.97
C LEU A 1452 -6.25 30.00 48.10
N THR A 1453 -6.79 31.15 48.52
CA THR A 1453 -6.23 31.87 49.67
C THR A 1453 -6.47 31.06 50.95
N PRO A 1454 -5.46 30.97 51.84
CA PRO A 1454 -5.64 30.30 53.11
C PRO A 1454 -6.77 31.01 53.86
N ARG A 1455 -7.85 30.27 54.18
CA ARG A 1455 -8.90 30.79 55.05
C ARG A 1455 -8.32 30.92 56.44
N GLN A 1456 -8.54 32.06 57.10
CA GLN A 1456 -8.19 32.23 58.51
C GLN A 1456 -8.87 31.12 59.30
N THR A 1457 -8.09 30.34 60.03
CA THR A 1457 -8.65 29.19 60.76
C THR A 1457 -9.49 29.70 61.92
N CYS A 1458 -10.57 28.98 62.27
CA CYS A 1458 -11.34 29.30 63.48
C CYS A 1458 -10.43 29.30 64.74
N PHE A 1459 -9.34 28.53 64.70
CA PHE A 1459 -8.29 28.52 65.70
C PHE A 1459 -7.56 29.86 65.79
N GLU A 1460 -7.10 30.45 64.68
CA GLU A 1460 -6.45 31.76 64.66
C GLU A 1460 -7.39 32.87 65.16
N SER A 1461 -8.68 32.82 64.79
CA SER A 1461 -9.67 33.78 65.29
C SER A 1461 -9.93 33.62 66.79
N ALA A 1462 -10.02 32.38 67.29
CA ALA A 1462 -10.23 32.11 68.71
C ALA A 1462 -8.97 32.41 69.54
N TRP A 1463 -7.79 32.14 69.00
CA TRP A 1463 -6.50 32.46 69.60
C TRP A 1463 -6.30 33.98 69.72
N GLN A 1464 -6.60 34.74 68.66
CA GLN A 1464 -6.59 36.21 68.70
C GLN A 1464 -7.64 36.76 69.67
N ALA A 1465 -8.84 36.16 69.75
CA ALA A 1465 -9.86 36.57 70.71
C ALA A 1465 -9.46 36.31 72.17
N ASN A 1466 -8.79 35.19 72.46
CA ASN A 1466 -8.36 34.80 73.81
C ASN A 1466 -7.05 35.46 74.26
N HIS A 1467 -6.17 35.86 73.33
CA HIS A 1467 -4.87 36.49 73.65
C HIS A 1467 -4.73 37.96 73.24
N GLY A 1468 -5.75 38.54 72.59
CA GLY A 1468 -5.73 39.91 72.04
C GLY A 1468 -5.84 41.06 73.04
N THR A 1469 -6.10 40.79 74.32
CA THR A 1469 -6.21 41.82 75.38
C THR A 1469 -4.98 41.90 76.32
N LEU A 1470 -3.96 41.04 76.17
CA LEU A 1470 -2.75 41.03 76.99
C LEU A 1470 -1.47 41.18 76.14
N ARG A 1471 -1.28 42.34 75.51
CA ARG A 1471 0.03 43.01 75.30
C ARG A 1471 -0.16 44.35 74.57
N ARG A 1472 -0.57 45.38 75.31
CA ARG A 1472 -0.17 46.76 75.01
C ARG A 1472 1.29 46.92 75.48
N ARG A 1473 2.25 47.09 74.56
CA ARG A 1473 3.26 48.17 74.57
C ARG A 1473 4.28 48.02 73.43
N PRO A 1474 4.88 49.15 73.00
CA PRO A 1474 5.20 49.46 71.61
C PRO A 1474 6.71 49.40 71.34
N ALA A 1475 7.10 49.08 70.11
CA ALA A 1475 8.44 49.39 69.63
C ALA A 1475 8.41 49.59 68.12
N ALA A 1476 8.70 50.83 67.76
CA ALA A 1476 8.97 51.29 66.42
C ALA A 1476 10.19 50.58 65.82
N ILE A 1477 10.26 50.58 64.48
CA ILE A 1477 11.40 51.01 63.64
C ILE A 1477 11.44 50.20 62.33
N GLN A 1478 11.63 50.95 61.25
CA GLN A 1478 12.00 50.57 59.87
C GLN A 1478 10.91 50.34 58.81
N ALA A 1479 10.83 51.37 57.95
CA ALA A 1479 10.14 51.48 56.67
C ALA A 1479 11.00 50.87 55.52
N PRO A 1480 10.62 50.99 54.24
CA PRO A 1480 10.37 49.86 53.35
C PRO A 1480 11.50 49.61 52.33
N ILE A 1481 11.68 48.36 51.86
CA ILE A 1481 12.25 48.08 50.54
C ILE A 1481 11.52 46.90 49.91
N ALA A 1482 11.02 47.15 48.70
CA ALA A 1482 10.47 46.20 47.76
C ALA A 1482 11.56 45.25 47.21
N VAL A 1483 11.24 43.96 47.17
CA VAL A 1483 11.29 43.06 46.00
C VAL A 1483 10.04 42.19 46.05
#